data_AF-E3S3L7-F1
#
_entry.id   AF-E3S3L7-F1
#
_cell.length_a   1.000
_cell.length_b   1.000
_cell.length_c   1.000
_cell.angle_alpha   90.00
_cell.angle_beta   90.00
_cell.angle_gamma   90.00
#
_symmetry.space_group_name_H-M   'P 1'
#
loop_
_entity.id
_entity.type
_entity.pdbx_description
1 polymer ?
#
loop_
_entity_poly.entity_id
_entity_poly.type
_entity_poly.pdbx_seq_one_letter_code
_entity_poly.pdbx_strand_id
1 'polypeptide(L)'
;MPSQVSDALLGDALLQTVAYKRPPQDEHVASAAVPSGALPKLLEVVHKAREDTKDEVRRLSREAAPDVDGWIAQARKLQDDIKRSQDTAKEIVQQAKAGAEVTARVQDAASKVSLLHSEIAYNESLSQAVEQLRDISTLLDSAQNAAVNGHVMHAIHILEDADDAFKTLGPFTTTRVVGVLRDKEERLKKAIIETVTESWNGLISVDSTNHKISLHHSIQREATVDINTTVEALTKLDLLDNFVNRLSRDLDKIIISPRLSMGTDRVMFAFDIQGDDIKRAGSVNQASTKSTLGDIELIAEYLSTRLPPSIAVPLSSKVVPIIASRLISNQLLPAVPLSTKDIPQFQESLSYVRGLVEYFDELGWSGQHRLSEWVDKSAEIWLAKQKEAAISRVQTLFLKKVLEKKTVERVETQVISKGDALHAGGDQEDDWGADWDEEAETPKEEKESIEEEDMSAWGEEVEVTIEESNVEDVKEKPADTEDGDDWGADWDDEADAKAVESPSSPQKSTQQMASKEKSVPTKPSADQEVTLRETYTVTAIPDAIMEIVLQVIADVDALNSPNLVKSAISPASGGLYAIPSLLLAMYRATAVMHYSKDIASNMLIYNDCQRLSDRLRLFLQEQSDKDKNSTLPQHLQPSKRLKPLLEADIKSIDGFGKRAYGREMESQRQIIRDHLEDAQGFQDCTNVPFATVCDDAIATTIDRIGDVKRQWQKVLSHSALLQSLGSLVSAALMKFINDVEDKADIAEDESRKLHGYCVSLATLAQHFQTEDGNGEIRDMAGVYTPNWFKFQYLSEILDSSLADIKYLWTDGELKLEMKAEEVIGLIEALFAPSDHRRKAIAQIRSTTLTRHKLSTLVNELLHRGDENRIPFDILINGEFLRTTIDEFLTKNGINAESTLDVEYTRALVPPLNVTSFEHDDWVSAVDVLSGVQSGQERILSASYDGLVRVWNTSGDVLATSEAPNNGGRITSLKTAKWLSEKKMVAAGLDNTVRVYKYDDDARTITTALELVNHRWGVEDVAVHAPSSRILSASSDTTISLFSSNAKENPVAPANFLPSSSAASNKRQKLSKPDRTVPARGALATFTGHSSPVSSVIFKPDDATVAYSASHDHTLKTWDLPTSTCVDTRTTGHSLLSLCAIPSRNLLATGTSARHITLIDPRASATQISVMTLRGHKNGVVSLDTDPSSEHNLASASHDGTVQIWDLRNVSTGSQIGEGMQGESVYTIYRQGRDTAKSHGEGAKVFSVRWDRAVGIVSGGEDKRVQINRALGS
;
A
#
# COMPACT_ATOMS: atom_id res chain seq x y z
N MET A 1 -52.19 -69.04 25.87
CA MET A 1 -52.17 -68.86 27.34
C MET A 1 -51.77 -67.42 27.60
N PRO A 2 -52.63 -66.53 28.11
CA PRO A 2 -52.19 -65.20 28.50
C PRO A 2 -51.45 -65.32 29.84
N SER A 3 -50.18 -64.90 29.86
CA SER A 3 -49.33 -64.89 31.05
C SER A 3 -49.84 -63.86 32.05
N GLN A 4 -50.16 -64.31 33.27
CA GLN A 4 -50.56 -63.46 34.39
C GLN A 4 -49.37 -62.58 34.83
N VAL A 5 -49.50 -61.27 34.67
CA VAL A 5 -48.56 -60.28 35.24
C VAL A 5 -48.90 -60.08 36.72
N SER A 6 -47.89 -59.89 37.57
CA SER A 6 -48.08 -59.74 39.02
C SER A 6 -48.65 -58.36 39.41
N ASP A 7 -49.53 -58.34 40.42
CA ASP A 7 -50.18 -57.12 40.92
C ASP A 7 -49.17 -56.03 41.39
N ALA A 8 -47.96 -56.42 41.78
CA ALA A 8 -46.91 -55.51 42.27
C ALA A 8 -46.21 -54.75 41.13
N LEU A 9 -45.93 -55.42 40.00
CA LEU A 9 -45.31 -54.79 38.83
C LEU A 9 -46.25 -53.77 38.16
N LEU A 10 -47.56 -54.01 38.23
CA LEU A 10 -48.57 -53.08 37.71
C LEU A 10 -48.70 -51.80 38.58
N GLY A 11 -48.42 -51.91 39.88
CA GLY A 11 -48.42 -50.79 40.83
C GLY A 11 -47.22 -49.84 40.65
N ASP A 12 -46.03 -50.40 40.46
CA ASP A 12 -44.82 -49.61 40.21
C ASP A 12 -44.88 -48.89 38.85
N ALA A 13 -45.41 -49.55 37.82
CA ALA A 13 -45.63 -48.91 36.52
C ALA A 13 -46.61 -47.72 36.60
N LEU A 14 -47.64 -47.80 37.45
CA LEU A 14 -48.59 -46.71 37.72
C LEU A 14 -47.94 -45.54 38.49
N LEU A 15 -47.07 -45.82 39.46
CA LEU A 15 -46.33 -44.77 40.18
C LEU A 15 -45.33 -44.05 39.28
N GLN A 16 -44.61 -44.79 38.41
CA GLN A 16 -43.65 -44.20 37.47
C GLN A 16 -44.35 -43.38 36.36
N THR A 17 -45.49 -43.84 35.85
CA THR A 17 -46.27 -43.09 34.86
C THR A 17 -46.83 -41.78 35.43
N VAL A 18 -47.25 -41.73 36.69
CA VAL A 18 -47.70 -40.50 37.36
C VAL A 18 -46.53 -39.54 37.63
N ALA A 19 -45.37 -40.06 38.05
CA ALA A 19 -44.19 -39.24 38.32
C ALA A 19 -43.55 -38.64 37.05
N TYR A 20 -43.54 -39.38 35.93
CA TYR A 20 -42.78 -39.01 34.73
C TYR A 20 -43.62 -38.78 33.46
N LYS A 21 -44.95 -38.90 33.53
CA LYS A 21 -45.91 -38.68 32.41
C LYS A 21 -45.55 -39.39 31.09
N ARG A 22 -45.07 -40.63 31.17
CA ARG A 22 -44.82 -41.50 30.00
C ARG A 22 -45.53 -42.85 30.18
N PRO A 23 -46.05 -43.50 29.12
CA PRO A 23 -46.58 -44.85 29.21
C PRO A 23 -45.47 -45.86 29.56
N PRO A 24 -45.80 -47.02 30.18
CA PRO A 24 -44.81 -48.05 30.49
C PRO A 24 -44.18 -48.60 29.20
N GLN A 25 -42.86 -48.82 29.21
CA GLN A 25 -42.10 -49.25 28.02
C GLN A 25 -42.12 -50.77 27.77
N ASP A 26 -42.60 -51.58 28.73
CA ASP A 26 -42.67 -53.04 28.59
C ASP A 26 -43.96 -53.51 27.90
N GLU A 27 -43.83 -54.17 26.75
CA GLU A 27 -44.93 -54.56 25.84
C GLU A 27 -45.93 -55.56 26.47
N HIS A 28 -45.46 -56.37 27.44
CA HIS A 28 -46.29 -57.31 28.20
C HIS A 28 -47.12 -56.66 29.32
N VAL A 29 -46.75 -55.46 29.79
CA VAL A 29 -47.49 -54.71 30.84
C VAL A 29 -48.51 -53.77 30.21
N ALA A 30 -48.21 -53.20 29.03
CA ALA A 30 -49.12 -52.34 28.27
C ALA A 30 -50.32 -53.10 27.67
N SER A 31 -50.19 -54.41 27.42
CA SER A 31 -51.22 -55.26 26.80
C SER A 31 -52.05 -56.10 27.79
N ALA A 32 -51.79 -55.99 29.10
CA ALA A 32 -52.46 -56.78 30.13
C ALA A 32 -53.87 -56.22 30.47
N ALA A 33 -54.89 -57.08 30.41
CA ALA A 33 -56.24 -56.71 30.86
C ALA A 33 -56.31 -56.72 32.39
N VAL A 34 -56.58 -55.56 33.00
CA VAL A 34 -56.68 -55.39 34.46
C VAL A 34 -57.88 -56.18 34.98
N PRO A 35 -57.71 -57.24 35.80
CA PRO A 35 -58.82 -57.93 36.43
C PRO A 35 -59.45 -57.02 37.48
N SER A 36 -60.78 -57.01 37.60
CA SER A 36 -61.49 -56.21 38.61
C SER A 36 -61.11 -56.54 40.08
N GLY A 37 -60.40 -57.64 40.32
CA GLY A 37 -59.82 -58.01 41.61
C GLY A 37 -58.46 -57.38 41.96
N ALA A 38 -57.75 -56.77 41.01
CA ALA A 38 -56.41 -56.17 41.24
C ALA A 38 -56.46 -54.70 41.71
N LEU A 39 -57.59 -54.02 41.48
CA LEU A 39 -57.79 -52.59 41.81
C LEU A 39 -57.61 -52.25 43.31
N PRO A 40 -58.11 -53.07 44.27
CA PRO A 40 -57.97 -52.77 45.69
C PRO A 40 -56.52 -52.78 46.19
N LYS A 41 -55.67 -53.68 45.67
CA LYS A 41 -54.26 -53.77 46.06
C LYS A 41 -53.41 -52.65 45.45
N LEU A 42 -53.73 -52.19 44.25
CA LEU A 42 -53.08 -51.03 43.62
C LEU A 42 -53.39 -49.73 44.37
N LEU A 43 -54.63 -49.59 44.84
CA LEU A 43 -55.04 -48.49 45.73
C LEU A 43 -54.26 -48.50 47.05
N GLU A 44 -53.96 -49.68 47.61
CA GLU A 44 -53.16 -49.82 48.83
C GLU A 44 -51.70 -49.35 48.62
N VAL A 45 -51.08 -49.67 47.48
CA VAL A 45 -49.72 -49.23 47.12
C VAL A 45 -49.64 -47.70 46.94
N VAL A 46 -50.62 -47.10 46.25
CA VAL A 46 -50.69 -45.64 46.08
C VAL A 46 -51.00 -44.94 47.41
N HIS A 47 -51.84 -45.53 48.27
CA HIS A 47 -52.15 -44.97 49.58
C HIS A 47 -50.93 -45.01 50.53
N LYS A 48 -50.11 -46.05 50.43
CA LYS A 48 -48.86 -46.17 51.20
C LYS A 48 -47.84 -45.10 50.78
N ALA A 49 -47.59 -44.95 49.47
CA ALA A 49 -46.69 -43.91 48.94
C ALA A 49 -47.15 -42.48 49.29
N ARG A 50 -48.48 -42.25 49.37
CA ARG A 50 -49.06 -40.98 49.79
C ARG A 50 -48.87 -40.66 51.27
N GLU A 51 -48.95 -41.66 52.16
CA GLU A 51 -48.70 -41.44 53.59
C GLU A 51 -47.19 -41.27 53.87
N ASP A 52 -46.31 -42.01 53.17
CA ASP A 52 -44.85 -41.87 53.31
C ASP A 52 -44.36 -40.45 52.90
N THR A 53 -44.88 -39.91 51.78
CA THR A 53 -44.57 -38.53 51.35
C THR A 53 -45.14 -37.47 52.28
N LYS A 54 -46.30 -37.72 52.89
CA LYS A 54 -46.93 -36.81 53.85
C LYS A 54 -46.19 -36.77 55.19
N ASP A 55 -45.60 -37.89 55.61
CA ASP A 55 -44.78 -37.95 56.82
C ASP A 55 -43.38 -37.33 56.62
N GLU A 56 -42.80 -37.46 55.42
CA GLU A 56 -41.57 -36.74 55.04
C GLU A 56 -41.76 -35.21 55.03
N VAL A 57 -42.88 -34.73 54.48
CA VAL A 57 -43.24 -33.30 54.48
C VAL A 57 -43.51 -32.79 55.91
N ARG A 58 -44.10 -33.60 56.78
CA ARG A 58 -44.33 -33.25 58.19
C ARG A 58 -43.03 -33.20 58.99
N ARG A 59 -42.03 -34.03 58.66
CA ARG A 59 -40.68 -34.00 59.25
C ARG A 59 -39.94 -32.72 58.86
N LEU A 60 -39.90 -32.40 57.57
CA LEU A 60 -39.31 -31.15 57.04
C LEU A 60 -40.02 -29.90 57.59
N SER A 61 -41.35 -29.96 57.75
CA SER A 61 -42.14 -28.87 58.36
C SER A 61 -41.85 -28.64 59.84
N ARG A 62 -41.46 -29.68 60.60
CA ARG A 62 -41.13 -29.54 62.03
C ARG A 62 -39.71 -29.03 62.25
N GLU A 63 -38.77 -29.38 61.38
CA GLU A 63 -37.39 -28.88 61.41
C GLU A 63 -37.30 -27.40 60.99
N ALA A 64 -38.17 -26.94 60.08
CA ALA A 64 -38.18 -25.54 59.60
C ALA A 64 -38.98 -24.55 60.49
N ALA A 65 -39.65 -25.00 61.55
CA ALA A 65 -40.52 -24.15 62.37
C ALA A 65 -39.82 -22.99 63.12
N PRO A 66 -38.59 -23.13 63.65
CA PRO A 66 -37.91 -22.03 64.36
C PRO A 66 -37.47 -20.87 63.44
N ASP A 67 -37.19 -21.15 62.15
CA ASP A 67 -36.70 -20.16 61.21
C ASP A 67 -37.82 -19.30 60.61
N VAL A 68 -39.03 -19.86 60.45
CA VAL A 68 -40.20 -19.13 59.93
C VAL A 68 -40.68 -18.07 60.92
N ASP A 69 -40.65 -18.35 62.23
CA ASP A 69 -40.98 -17.36 63.27
C ASP A 69 -39.94 -16.22 63.34
N GLY A 70 -38.67 -16.53 63.10
CA GLY A 70 -37.59 -15.52 62.99
C GLY A 70 -37.76 -14.61 61.78
N TRP A 71 -38.19 -15.16 60.64
CA TRP A 71 -38.43 -14.41 59.41
C TRP A 71 -39.68 -13.52 59.52
N ILE A 72 -40.72 -13.97 60.21
CA ILE A 72 -41.93 -13.17 60.46
C ILE A 72 -41.61 -12.00 61.41
N ALA A 73 -40.76 -12.19 62.41
CA ALA A 73 -40.32 -11.12 63.31
C ALA A 73 -39.46 -10.07 62.59
N GLN A 74 -38.54 -10.50 61.71
CA GLN A 74 -37.75 -9.59 60.87
C GLN A 74 -38.61 -8.86 59.84
N ALA A 75 -39.58 -9.53 59.22
CA ALA A 75 -40.50 -8.92 58.26
C ALA A 75 -41.40 -7.86 58.91
N ARG A 76 -41.91 -8.12 60.13
CA ARG A 76 -42.68 -7.11 60.88
C ARG A 76 -41.84 -5.90 61.29
N LYS A 77 -40.60 -6.13 61.73
CA LYS A 77 -39.67 -5.05 62.10
C LYS A 77 -39.30 -4.18 60.88
N LEU A 78 -39.07 -4.81 59.73
CA LEU A 78 -38.86 -4.12 58.47
C LEU A 78 -40.10 -3.33 58.03
N GLN A 79 -41.30 -3.88 58.21
CA GLN A 79 -42.55 -3.21 57.88
C GLN A 79 -42.81 -1.99 58.77
N ASP A 80 -42.50 -2.07 60.07
CA ASP A 80 -42.60 -0.94 61.00
C ASP A 80 -41.56 0.15 60.72
N ASP A 81 -40.34 -0.22 60.33
CA ASP A 81 -39.29 0.74 59.95
C ASP A 81 -39.58 1.40 58.58
N ILE A 82 -40.18 0.67 57.64
CA ILE A 82 -40.69 1.24 56.37
C ILE A 82 -41.84 2.22 56.65
N LYS A 83 -42.72 1.91 57.61
CA LYS A 83 -43.81 2.81 57.97
C LYS A 83 -43.30 4.09 58.63
N ARG A 84 -42.32 3.97 59.54
CA ARG A 84 -41.64 5.13 60.15
C ARG A 84 -40.88 5.96 59.13
N SER A 85 -40.20 5.34 58.16
CA SER A 85 -39.50 6.06 57.09
C SER A 85 -40.46 6.77 56.14
N GLN A 86 -41.63 6.17 55.86
CA GLN A 86 -42.69 6.82 55.08
C GLN A 86 -43.31 8.01 55.79
N ASP A 87 -43.51 7.93 57.11
CA ASP A 87 -44.09 9.03 57.88
C ASP A 87 -43.09 10.18 58.06
N THR A 88 -41.80 9.90 58.31
CA THR A 88 -40.74 10.93 58.30
C THR A 88 -40.53 11.53 56.91
N ALA A 89 -40.62 10.74 55.84
CA ALA A 89 -40.55 11.26 54.47
C ALA A 89 -41.74 12.19 54.16
N LYS A 90 -42.96 11.88 54.62
CA LYS A 90 -44.12 12.76 54.46
C LYS A 90 -43.95 14.08 55.23
N GLU A 91 -43.38 14.03 56.42
CA GLU A 91 -43.12 15.22 57.25
C GLU A 91 -42.03 16.11 56.62
N ILE A 92 -40.95 15.52 56.11
CA ILE A 92 -39.90 16.23 55.37
C ILE A 92 -40.46 16.86 54.09
N VAL A 93 -41.33 16.14 53.36
CA VAL A 93 -41.98 16.68 52.16
C VAL A 93 -42.95 17.82 52.50
N GLN A 94 -43.65 17.77 53.63
CA GLN A 94 -44.49 18.89 54.09
C GLN A 94 -43.65 20.12 54.48
N GLN A 95 -42.54 19.91 55.19
CA GLN A 95 -41.61 21.00 55.55
C GLN A 95 -40.91 21.58 54.32
N ALA A 96 -40.57 20.74 53.33
CA ALA A 96 -40.01 21.19 52.05
C ALA A 96 -41.05 21.96 51.21
N LYS A 97 -42.33 21.57 51.23
CA LYS A 97 -43.41 22.30 50.54
C LYS A 97 -43.68 23.66 51.18
N ALA A 98 -43.68 23.75 52.52
CA ALA A 98 -43.82 25.02 53.23
C ALA A 98 -42.59 25.93 53.02
N GLY A 99 -41.38 25.35 53.01
CA GLY A 99 -40.14 26.05 52.68
C GLY A 99 -40.10 26.57 51.25
N ALA A 100 -40.60 25.79 50.29
CA ALA A 100 -40.68 26.18 48.87
C ALA A 100 -41.62 27.36 48.62
N GLU A 101 -42.73 27.47 49.35
CA GLU A 101 -43.65 28.60 49.19
C GLU A 101 -43.05 29.91 49.75
N VAL A 102 -42.30 29.82 50.85
CA VAL A 102 -41.60 30.98 51.43
C VAL A 102 -40.41 31.40 50.57
N THR A 103 -39.61 30.46 50.07
CA THR A 103 -38.50 30.79 49.15
C THR A 103 -39.00 31.34 47.82
N ALA A 104 -40.15 30.88 47.30
CA ALA A 104 -40.75 31.47 46.10
C ALA A 104 -41.15 32.94 46.32
N ARG A 105 -41.70 33.30 47.49
CA ARG A 105 -42.02 34.71 47.80
C ARG A 105 -40.78 35.57 48.03
N VAL A 106 -39.72 35.02 48.62
CA VAL A 106 -38.43 35.74 48.75
C VAL A 106 -37.77 35.93 47.38
N GLN A 107 -37.85 34.94 46.50
CA GLN A 107 -37.34 35.03 45.12
C GLN A 107 -38.12 36.06 44.29
N ASP A 108 -39.45 36.15 44.45
CA ASP A 108 -40.29 37.14 43.77
C ASP A 108 -40.08 38.57 44.31
N ALA A 109 -39.79 38.72 45.61
CA ALA A 109 -39.41 40.02 46.16
C ALA A 109 -38.00 40.44 45.71
N ALA A 110 -37.06 39.50 45.64
CA ALA A 110 -35.70 39.75 45.16
C ALA A 110 -35.68 40.13 43.67
N SER A 111 -36.52 39.49 42.83
CA SER A 111 -36.63 39.83 41.41
C SER A 111 -37.23 41.23 41.18
N LYS A 112 -38.20 41.65 41.99
CA LYS A 112 -38.75 43.01 41.96
C LYS A 112 -37.72 44.06 42.37
N VAL A 113 -36.91 43.77 43.39
CA VAL A 113 -35.82 44.67 43.82
C VAL A 113 -34.70 44.74 42.77
N SER A 114 -34.34 43.63 42.11
CA SER A 114 -33.36 43.66 41.02
C SER A 114 -33.86 44.44 39.81
N LEU A 115 -35.16 44.34 39.51
CA LEU A 115 -35.79 45.09 38.41
C LEU A 115 -35.74 46.60 38.67
N LEU A 116 -36.06 47.05 39.89
CA LEU A 116 -35.94 48.47 40.26
C LEU A 116 -34.48 48.98 40.21
N HIS A 117 -33.50 48.18 40.64
CA HIS A 117 -32.09 48.56 40.49
C HIS A 117 -31.66 48.64 39.02
N SER A 118 -32.19 47.76 38.16
CA SER A 118 -31.93 47.83 36.72
C SER A 118 -32.58 49.06 36.07
N GLU A 119 -33.76 49.48 36.53
CA GLU A 119 -34.42 50.70 36.04
C GLU A 119 -33.68 51.98 36.47
N ILE A 120 -33.18 52.03 37.71
CA ILE A 120 -32.35 53.16 38.18
C ILE A 120 -31.04 53.23 37.38
N ALA A 121 -30.35 52.11 37.21
CA ALA A 121 -29.13 52.03 36.41
C ALA A 121 -29.37 52.43 34.95
N TYR A 122 -30.52 52.04 34.37
CA TYR A 122 -30.92 52.44 33.03
C TYR A 122 -31.13 53.96 32.93
N ASN A 123 -31.84 54.57 33.88
CA ASN A 123 -32.08 56.01 33.89
C ASN A 123 -30.78 56.82 34.08
N GLU A 124 -29.84 56.35 34.90
CA GLU A 124 -28.52 56.98 35.05
C GLU A 124 -27.70 56.88 33.76
N SER A 125 -27.72 55.72 33.09
CA SER A 125 -27.04 55.54 31.79
C SER A 125 -27.63 56.41 30.68
N LEU A 126 -28.94 56.65 30.70
CA LEU A 126 -29.62 57.51 29.75
C LEU A 126 -29.21 58.98 29.91
N SER A 127 -29.06 59.46 31.15
CA SER A 127 -28.60 60.83 31.41
C SER A 127 -27.16 61.06 30.92
N GLN A 128 -26.27 60.10 31.17
CA GLN A 128 -24.88 60.16 30.68
C GLN A 128 -24.82 60.14 29.14
N ALA A 129 -25.66 59.32 28.48
CA ALA A 129 -25.71 59.28 27.02
C ALA A 129 -26.18 60.61 26.40
N VAL A 130 -27.12 61.33 27.05
CA VAL A 130 -27.60 62.65 26.55
C VAL A 130 -26.52 63.73 26.66
N GLU A 131 -25.71 63.71 27.73
CA GLU A 131 -24.58 64.63 27.87
C GLU A 131 -23.51 64.38 26.79
N GLN A 132 -23.17 63.11 26.53
CA GLN A 132 -22.24 62.73 25.46
C GLN A 132 -22.72 63.15 24.06
N LEU A 133 -24.03 63.04 23.77
CA LEU A 133 -24.59 63.50 22.49
C LEU A 133 -24.47 65.00 22.29
N ARG A 134 -24.52 65.78 23.37
CA ARG A 134 -24.34 67.23 23.30
C ARG A 134 -22.89 67.58 22.96
N ASP A 135 -21.93 66.91 23.58
CA ASP A 135 -20.50 67.14 23.34
C ASP A 135 -20.13 66.82 21.89
N ILE A 136 -20.63 65.70 21.34
CA ILE A 136 -20.44 65.32 19.93
C ILE A 136 -20.96 66.39 18.97
N SER A 137 -22.13 66.99 19.24
CA SER A 137 -22.66 68.07 18.39
C SER A 137 -21.75 69.29 18.38
N THR A 138 -21.11 69.63 19.50
CA THR A 138 -20.19 70.77 19.57
C THR A 138 -18.87 70.50 18.83
N LEU A 139 -18.38 69.26 18.86
CA LEU A 139 -17.20 68.84 18.11
C LEU A 139 -17.45 68.92 16.59
N LEU A 140 -18.60 68.42 16.12
CA LEU A 140 -18.95 68.49 14.69
C LEU A 140 -19.09 69.93 14.17
N ASP A 141 -19.67 70.85 14.95
CA ASP A 141 -19.75 72.26 14.58
C ASP A 141 -18.35 72.92 14.52
N SER A 142 -17.42 72.50 15.37
CA SER A 142 -16.02 72.97 15.34
C SER A 142 -15.24 72.42 14.14
N ALA A 143 -15.45 71.15 13.77
CA ALA A 143 -14.87 70.54 12.56
C ALA A 143 -15.36 71.24 11.29
N GLN A 144 -16.65 71.60 11.23
CA GLN A 144 -17.23 72.33 10.12
C GLN A 144 -16.56 73.71 9.93
N ASN A 145 -16.31 74.44 11.03
CA ASN A 145 -15.62 75.72 10.95
C ASN A 145 -14.15 75.58 10.50
N ALA A 146 -13.46 74.53 10.95
CA ALA A 146 -12.09 74.25 10.51
C ALA A 146 -12.00 73.91 9.01
N ALA A 147 -12.97 73.14 8.49
CA ALA A 147 -13.06 72.78 7.07
C ALA A 147 -13.33 74.01 6.17
N VAL A 148 -14.24 74.90 6.58
CA VAL A 148 -14.54 76.15 5.84
C VAL A 148 -13.33 77.09 5.81
N ASN A 149 -12.52 77.10 6.87
CA ASN A 149 -11.31 77.92 6.96
C ASN A 149 -10.09 77.30 6.25
N GLY A 150 -10.25 76.23 5.47
CA GLY A 150 -9.18 75.61 4.69
C GLY A 150 -8.13 74.82 5.50
N HIS A 151 -8.34 74.62 6.80
CA HIS A 151 -7.43 73.86 7.66
C HIS A 151 -7.78 72.37 7.67
N VAL A 152 -7.53 71.70 6.53
CA VAL A 152 -7.94 70.31 6.25
C VAL A 152 -7.47 69.32 7.33
N MET A 153 -6.21 69.40 7.76
CA MET A 153 -5.66 68.47 8.77
C MET A 153 -6.26 68.66 10.17
N HIS A 154 -6.58 69.90 10.54
CA HIS A 154 -7.21 70.19 11.82
C HIS A 154 -8.68 69.73 11.84
N ALA A 155 -9.37 69.87 10.70
CA ALA A 155 -10.74 69.36 10.54
C ALA A 155 -10.80 67.83 10.64
N ILE A 156 -9.81 67.10 10.10
CA ILE A 156 -9.76 65.64 10.17
C ILE A 156 -9.57 65.15 11.62
N HIS A 157 -8.66 65.74 12.39
CA HIS A 157 -8.44 65.33 13.80
C HIS A 157 -9.66 65.56 14.70
N ILE A 158 -10.39 66.67 14.52
CA ILE A 158 -11.62 66.92 15.28
C ILE A 158 -12.72 65.91 14.88
N LEU A 159 -12.71 65.42 13.63
CA LEU A 159 -13.63 64.41 13.14
C LEU A 159 -13.31 63.02 13.72
N GLU A 160 -12.02 62.67 13.88
CA GLU A 160 -11.59 61.46 14.60
C GLU A 160 -12.02 61.49 16.08
N ASP A 161 -11.86 62.64 16.75
CA ASP A 161 -12.31 62.82 18.14
C ASP A 161 -13.85 62.68 18.27
N ALA A 162 -14.60 63.09 17.25
CA ALA A 162 -16.05 62.90 17.19
C ALA A 162 -16.42 61.42 16.97
N ASP A 163 -15.72 60.71 16.09
CA ASP A 163 -15.90 59.27 15.81
C ASP A 163 -15.59 58.41 17.06
N ASP A 164 -14.54 58.72 17.81
CA ASP A 164 -14.22 58.04 19.06
C ASP A 164 -15.25 58.33 20.15
N ALA A 165 -15.77 59.56 20.22
CA ALA A 165 -16.88 59.89 21.10
C ALA A 165 -18.15 59.08 20.73
N PHE A 166 -18.44 58.85 19.44
CA PHE A 166 -19.55 57.97 19.02
C PHE A 166 -19.37 56.51 19.47
N LYS A 167 -18.15 55.96 19.52
CA LYS A 167 -17.89 54.58 19.99
C LYS A 167 -18.14 54.41 21.49
N THR A 168 -18.01 55.48 22.28
CA THR A 168 -18.27 55.45 23.73
C THR A 168 -19.75 55.45 24.11
N LEU A 169 -20.64 55.81 23.18
CA LEU A 169 -22.09 55.61 23.31
C LEU A 169 -22.42 54.12 23.10
N GLY A 170 -22.53 53.34 24.17
CA GLY A 170 -22.86 51.90 24.10
C GLY A 170 -24.25 51.57 23.49
N PRO A 171 -25.26 51.15 24.27
CA PRO A 171 -26.53 50.61 23.75
C PRO A 171 -27.45 51.65 23.05
N PHE A 172 -27.06 52.93 22.97
CA PHE A 172 -27.89 54.02 22.42
C PHE A 172 -27.54 54.43 20.96
N THR A 173 -26.65 53.69 20.30
CA THR A 173 -26.19 53.93 18.91
C THR A 173 -27.31 53.99 17.87
N THR A 174 -28.44 53.35 18.11
CA THR A 174 -29.55 53.21 17.14
C THR A 174 -30.63 54.30 17.27
N THR A 175 -30.42 55.31 18.11
CA THR A 175 -31.39 56.40 18.27
C THR A 175 -31.40 57.35 17.07
N ARG A 176 -32.56 57.92 16.75
CA ARG A 176 -32.75 58.86 15.61
C ARG A 176 -31.83 60.08 15.67
N VAL A 177 -31.45 60.52 16.88
CA VAL A 177 -30.56 61.67 17.10
C VAL A 177 -29.13 61.35 16.66
N VAL A 178 -28.63 60.14 16.97
CA VAL A 178 -27.32 59.66 16.49
C VAL A 178 -27.32 59.58 14.97
N GLY A 179 -28.41 59.11 14.35
CA GLY A 179 -28.55 59.10 12.89
C GLY A 179 -28.39 60.48 12.26
N VAL A 180 -29.01 61.53 12.81
CA VAL A 180 -28.89 62.90 12.29
C VAL A 180 -27.47 63.47 12.46
N LEU A 181 -26.77 63.13 13.54
CA LEU A 181 -25.40 63.58 13.77
C LEU A 181 -24.41 62.84 12.84
N ARG A 182 -24.60 61.54 12.62
CA ARG A 182 -23.84 60.78 11.62
C ARG A 182 -24.07 61.28 10.20
N ASP A 183 -25.31 61.62 9.84
CA ASP A 183 -25.60 62.24 8.53
C ASP A 183 -24.85 63.58 8.34
N LYS A 184 -24.63 64.34 9.42
CA LYS A 184 -23.84 65.58 9.36
C LYS A 184 -22.35 65.29 9.22
N GLU A 185 -21.83 64.34 9.98
CA GLU A 185 -20.44 63.87 9.91
C GLU A 185 -20.09 63.36 8.50
N GLU A 186 -20.95 62.52 7.90
CA GLU A 186 -20.76 62.00 6.55
C GLU A 186 -20.72 63.12 5.49
N ARG A 187 -21.56 64.15 5.61
CA ARG A 187 -21.54 65.31 4.71
C ARG A 187 -20.24 66.11 4.83
N LEU A 188 -19.75 66.30 6.05
CA LEU A 188 -18.48 66.99 6.30
C LEU A 188 -17.30 66.20 5.73
N LYS A 189 -17.27 64.88 5.96
CA LYS A 189 -16.29 63.97 5.39
C LYS A 189 -16.27 64.04 3.86
N LYS A 190 -17.45 64.06 3.22
CA LYS A 190 -17.56 64.21 1.76
C LYS A 190 -16.99 65.54 1.24
N ALA A 191 -17.28 66.65 1.90
CA ALA A 191 -16.76 67.96 1.51
C ALA A 191 -15.22 68.02 1.63
N ILE A 192 -14.66 67.42 2.69
CA ILE A 192 -13.20 67.33 2.87
C ILE A 192 -12.58 66.48 1.75
N ILE A 193 -13.17 65.34 1.40
CA ILE A 193 -12.70 64.47 0.31
C ILE A 193 -12.68 65.20 -1.04
N GLU A 194 -13.70 66.01 -1.35
CA GLU A 194 -13.75 66.81 -2.58
C GLU A 194 -12.59 67.81 -2.64
N THR A 195 -12.33 68.54 -1.56
CA THR A 195 -11.20 69.50 -1.50
C THR A 195 -9.83 68.83 -1.64
N VAL A 196 -9.63 67.66 -1.04
CA VAL A 196 -8.38 66.90 -1.14
C VAL A 196 -8.21 66.31 -2.55
N THR A 197 -9.29 65.85 -3.19
CA THR A 197 -9.26 65.32 -4.57
C THR A 197 -8.84 66.39 -5.59
N GLU A 198 -9.34 67.62 -5.43
CA GLU A 198 -8.92 68.74 -6.28
C GLU A 198 -7.44 69.11 -6.09
N SER A 199 -6.94 69.02 -4.85
CA SER A 199 -5.53 69.27 -4.55
C SER A 199 -4.61 68.22 -5.20
N TRP A 200 -5.02 66.94 -5.21
CA TRP A 200 -4.29 65.85 -5.87
C TRP A 200 -4.23 65.99 -7.39
N ASN A 201 -5.37 66.27 -8.04
CA ASN A 201 -5.43 66.42 -9.50
C ASN A 201 -4.65 67.64 -10.02
N GLY A 202 -4.41 68.64 -9.16
CA GLY A 202 -3.51 69.74 -9.50
C GLY A 202 -2.03 69.36 -9.44
N LEU A 203 -1.65 68.42 -8.56
CA LEU A 203 -0.24 68.04 -8.32
C LEU A 203 0.25 67.01 -9.35
N ILE A 204 -0.66 66.15 -9.81
CA ILE A 204 -0.40 65.12 -10.82
C ILE A 204 -1.38 65.32 -11.97
N SER A 205 -0.89 65.88 -13.09
CA SER A 205 -1.71 66.03 -14.29
C SER A 205 -1.38 64.93 -15.30
N VAL A 206 -2.38 64.14 -15.64
CA VAL A 206 -2.30 63.09 -16.67
C VAL A 206 -2.98 63.59 -17.94
N ASP A 207 -2.21 63.85 -18.99
CA ASP A 207 -2.73 64.18 -20.32
C ASP A 207 -2.76 62.93 -21.20
N SER A 208 -3.96 62.33 -21.29
CA SER A 208 -4.20 61.16 -22.13
C SER A 208 -4.15 61.45 -23.64
N THR A 209 -4.24 62.72 -24.06
CA THR A 209 -4.27 63.09 -25.49
C THR A 209 -2.88 63.26 -26.08
N ASN A 210 -1.94 63.81 -25.29
CA ASN A 210 -0.54 63.96 -25.68
C ASN A 210 0.37 62.84 -25.13
N HIS A 211 -0.21 61.81 -24.48
CA HIS A 211 0.51 60.72 -23.83
C HIS A 211 1.63 61.21 -22.90
N LYS A 212 1.26 62.13 -22.00
CA LYS A 212 2.17 62.89 -21.16
C LYS A 212 1.71 62.86 -19.70
N ILE A 213 2.62 62.58 -18.78
CA ILE A 213 2.39 62.67 -17.33
C ILE A 213 3.31 63.75 -16.77
N SER A 214 2.74 64.70 -16.02
CA SER A 214 3.49 65.78 -15.36
C SER A 214 3.36 65.67 -13.82
N LEU A 215 4.49 65.72 -13.12
CA LEU A 215 4.57 65.60 -11.65
C LEU A 215 5.07 66.91 -11.03
N HIS A 216 4.22 67.64 -10.30
CA HIS A 216 4.56 68.91 -9.65
C HIS A 216 4.71 68.77 -8.12
N HIS A 217 5.73 69.42 -7.54
CA HIS A 217 6.07 69.30 -6.10
C HIS A 217 5.23 70.20 -5.17
N SER A 218 4.71 71.33 -5.65
CA SER A 218 3.89 72.27 -4.87
C SER A 218 2.99 73.10 -5.78
N ILE A 219 1.82 73.51 -5.27
CA ILE A 219 0.88 74.41 -5.97
C ILE A 219 0.57 75.60 -5.10
N GLN A 220 0.52 76.79 -5.69
CA GLN A 220 0.04 78.00 -5.02
C GLN A 220 -1.47 78.16 -5.19
N ARG A 221 -2.22 78.04 -4.09
CA ARG A 221 -3.59 78.59 -3.92
C ARG A 221 -3.55 79.71 -2.87
N GLU A 222 -4.66 80.01 -2.18
CA GLU A 222 -4.69 80.94 -1.02
C GLU A 222 -3.73 80.52 0.11
N ALA A 223 -3.36 79.23 0.18
CA ALA A 223 -2.21 78.70 0.93
C ALA A 223 -1.37 77.77 0.03
N THR A 224 -0.07 77.64 0.33
CA THR A 224 0.83 76.69 -0.33
C THR A 224 0.49 75.27 0.09
N VAL A 225 0.11 74.43 -0.88
CA VAL A 225 -0.22 73.02 -0.63
C VAL A 225 0.91 72.16 -1.19
N ASP A 226 1.58 71.44 -0.28
CA ASP A 226 2.69 70.54 -0.61
C ASP A 226 2.19 69.10 -0.76
N ILE A 227 2.82 68.33 -1.65
CA ILE A 227 2.47 66.93 -1.90
C ILE A 227 2.47 66.07 -0.61
N ASN A 228 3.36 66.37 0.34
CA ASN A 228 3.42 65.68 1.63
C ASN A 228 2.20 65.94 2.51
N THR A 229 1.69 67.19 2.52
CA THR A 229 0.51 67.56 3.30
C THR A 229 -0.76 66.93 2.75
N THR A 230 -0.87 66.82 1.42
CA THR A 230 -1.99 66.13 0.76
C THR A 230 -1.91 64.62 0.94
N VAL A 231 -0.70 64.04 0.96
CA VAL A 231 -0.51 62.61 1.21
C VAL A 231 -0.87 62.26 2.65
N GLU A 232 -0.48 63.08 3.63
CA GLU A 232 -0.87 62.87 5.03
C GLU A 232 -2.38 63.02 5.26
N ALA A 233 -3.04 63.93 4.52
CA ALA A 233 -4.50 64.03 4.53
C ALA A 233 -5.17 62.80 3.89
N LEU A 234 -4.61 62.28 2.79
CA LEU A 234 -5.12 61.11 2.07
C LEU A 234 -4.91 59.80 2.83
N THR A 235 -3.83 59.66 3.61
CA THR A 235 -3.60 58.49 4.48
C THR A 235 -4.59 58.47 5.63
N LYS A 236 -4.85 59.61 6.28
CA LYS A 236 -5.84 59.70 7.37
C LYS A 236 -7.28 59.50 6.88
N LEU A 237 -7.57 59.84 5.62
CA LEU A 237 -8.88 59.58 4.99
C LEU A 237 -9.02 58.19 4.37
N ASP A 238 -7.99 57.35 4.43
CA ASP A 238 -7.95 55.99 3.87
C ASP A 238 -8.25 55.94 2.34
N LEU A 239 -7.87 56.99 1.61
CA LEU A 239 -8.12 57.13 0.17
C LEU A 239 -6.85 57.07 -0.68
N LEU A 240 -5.66 57.03 -0.05
CA LEU A 240 -4.38 57.04 -0.74
C LEU A 240 -4.27 55.90 -1.77
N ASP A 241 -4.72 54.70 -1.43
CA ASP A 241 -4.63 53.53 -2.31
C ASP A 241 -5.43 53.67 -3.60
N ASN A 242 -6.59 54.34 -3.56
CA ASN A 242 -7.41 54.59 -4.74
C ASN A 242 -6.70 55.51 -5.74
N PHE A 243 -5.98 56.52 -5.24
CA PHE A 243 -5.20 57.43 -6.07
C PHE A 243 -3.93 56.78 -6.61
N VAL A 244 -3.23 55.97 -5.80
CA VAL A 244 -2.09 55.17 -6.26
C VAL A 244 -2.52 54.17 -7.35
N ASN A 245 -3.69 53.55 -7.20
CA ASN A 245 -4.29 52.66 -8.22
C ASN A 245 -4.61 53.38 -9.53
N ARG A 246 -5.09 54.62 -9.45
CA ARG A 246 -5.36 55.43 -10.63
C ARG A 246 -4.06 55.80 -11.35
N LEU A 247 -3.06 56.25 -10.59
CA LEU A 247 -1.75 56.59 -11.11
C LEU A 247 -1.04 55.38 -11.74
N SER A 248 -1.12 54.20 -11.13
CA SER A 248 -0.52 52.98 -11.70
C SER A 248 -1.18 52.56 -13.01
N ARG A 249 -2.52 52.64 -13.11
CA ARG A 249 -3.28 52.37 -14.34
C ARG A 249 -2.94 53.35 -15.46
N ASP A 250 -2.81 54.64 -15.12
CA ASP A 250 -2.49 55.68 -16.09
C ASP A 250 -1.04 55.56 -16.59
N LEU A 251 -0.11 55.25 -15.68
CA LEU A 251 1.29 55.00 -16.00
C LEU A 251 1.48 53.72 -16.83
N ASP A 252 0.71 52.68 -16.55
CA ASP A 252 0.70 51.45 -17.35
C ASP A 252 0.17 51.68 -18.78
N LYS A 253 -0.97 52.37 -18.91
CA LYS A 253 -1.60 52.64 -20.20
C LYS A 253 -0.78 53.56 -21.11
N ILE A 254 -0.14 54.59 -20.53
CA ILE A 254 0.51 55.64 -21.32
C ILE A 254 1.97 55.28 -21.64
N ILE A 255 2.67 54.58 -20.73
CA ILE A 255 4.14 54.46 -20.76
C ILE A 255 4.61 53.01 -20.82
N ILE A 256 4.14 52.14 -19.91
CA ILE A 256 4.68 50.77 -19.78
C ILE A 256 4.15 49.84 -20.87
N SER A 257 2.83 49.84 -21.13
CA SER A 257 2.22 48.97 -22.15
C SER A 257 2.79 49.19 -23.55
N PRO A 258 2.93 50.43 -24.07
CA PRO A 258 3.40 50.64 -25.44
C PRO A 258 4.90 50.37 -25.63
N ARG A 259 5.67 50.24 -24.53
CA ARG A 259 7.10 49.89 -24.57
C ARG A 259 7.35 48.38 -24.47
N LEU A 260 6.46 47.62 -23.82
CA LEU A 260 6.65 46.18 -23.56
C LEU A 260 5.74 45.27 -24.38
N SER A 261 4.69 45.79 -25.03
CA SER A 261 3.85 45.01 -25.94
C SER A 261 4.45 44.93 -27.35
N MET A 262 4.80 43.72 -27.79
CA MET A 262 5.09 43.47 -29.21
C MET A 262 3.77 43.37 -29.97
N GLY A 263 3.38 44.41 -30.71
CA GLY A 263 2.29 44.31 -31.68
C GLY A 263 2.65 43.36 -32.83
N THR A 264 1.65 42.94 -33.62
CA THR A 264 1.81 42.09 -34.82
C THR A 264 2.87 42.59 -35.82
N ASP A 265 3.20 43.88 -35.78
CA ASP A 265 4.19 44.53 -36.67
C ASP A 265 5.62 44.61 -36.09
N ARG A 266 5.89 44.08 -34.88
CA ARG A 266 7.21 44.12 -34.19
C ARG A 266 7.80 45.54 -34.00
N VAL A 267 6.94 46.56 -33.85
CA VAL A 267 7.35 47.95 -33.62
C VAL A 267 7.17 48.33 -32.15
N MET A 268 8.24 48.83 -31.50
CA MET A 268 8.21 49.34 -30.11
C MET A 268 8.30 50.87 -30.09
N PHE A 269 7.67 51.56 -29.14
CA PHE A 269 7.78 53.03 -29.00
C PHE A 269 8.86 53.41 -27.99
N ALA A 270 9.67 54.46 -28.24
CA ALA A 270 10.59 55.01 -27.24
C ALA A 270 9.87 56.01 -26.31
N PHE A 271 10.52 56.49 -25.25
CA PHE A 271 10.05 57.61 -24.43
C PHE A 271 11.16 58.65 -24.22
N ASP A 272 10.77 59.87 -23.85
CA ASP A 272 11.65 61.02 -23.60
C ASP A 272 11.23 61.68 -22.28
N ILE A 273 12.22 61.98 -21.43
CA ILE A 273 12.01 62.59 -20.10
C ILE A 273 12.54 64.03 -20.15
N GLN A 274 11.68 65.02 -19.96
CA GLN A 274 12.04 66.44 -19.97
C GLN A 274 11.50 67.16 -18.74
N GLY A 275 12.38 67.49 -17.79
CA GLY A 275 12.03 68.29 -16.61
C GLY A 275 11.00 67.61 -15.72
N ASP A 276 9.77 68.13 -15.73
CA ASP A 276 8.63 67.63 -14.95
C ASP A 276 7.77 66.65 -15.73
N ASP A 277 8.13 66.32 -16.98
CA ASP A 277 7.29 65.60 -17.94
C ASP A 277 7.93 64.31 -18.47
N ILE A 278 7.15 63.22 -18.53
CA ILE A 278 7.48 61.99 -19.26
C ILE A 278 6.53 61.82 -20.45
N LYS A 279 7.07 61.65 -21.67
CA LYS A 279 6.29 61.57 -22.92
C LYS A 279 6.77 60.44 -23.83
N ARG A 280 5.87 59.91 -24.66
CA ARG A 280 6.22 58.91 -25.70
C ARG A 280 7.00 59.56 -26.86
N ALA A 281 8.13 58.98 -27.24
CA ALA A 281 8.95 59.32 -28.42
C ALA A 281 8.78 58.26 -29.54
N GLY A 282 9.33 58.51 -30.74
CA GLY A 282 9.07 57.75 -31.97
C GLY A 282 9.30 56.22 -31.92
N SER A 283 8.93 55.54 -33.01
CA SER A 283 9.03 54.07 -33.16
C SER A 283 10.49 53.59 -33.34
N VAL A 284 10.84 52.46 -32.71
CA VAL A 284 12.14 51.78 -32.76
C VAL A 284 11.95 50.37 -33.31
N ASN A 285 12.65 50.04 -34.41
CA ASN A 285 12.52 48.77 -35.14
C ASN A 285 13.45 47.63 -34.66
N GLN A 286 14.34 47.88 -33.70
CA GLN A 286 15.17 46.84 -33.08
C GLN A 286 15.31 47.09 -31.58
N ALA A 287 14.51 46.38 -30.78
CA ALA A 287 14.67 46.34 -29.34
C ALA A 287 15.55 45.12 -29.02
N SER A 288 16.79 45.34 -28.62
CA SER A 288 17.56 44.32 -27.91
C SER A 288 17.04 44.26 -26.48
N THR A 289 17.00 43.08 -25.86
CA THR A 289 16.60 42.93 -24.44
C THR A 289 17.34 43.91 -23.53
N LYS A 290 18.59 44.23 -23.88
CA LYS A 290 19.42 45.23 -23.20
C LYS A 290 18.88 46.66 -23.26
N SER A 291 18.38 47.14 -24.41
CA SER A 291 17.87 48.50 -24.52
C SER A 291 16.52 48.68 -23.81
N THR A 292 15.68 47.65 -23.79
CA THR A 292 14.42 47.67 -23.04
C THR A 292 14.62 47.64 -21.53
N LEU A 293 15.69 46.98 -21.04
CA LEU A 293 16.00 46.95 -19.61
C LEU A 293 16.56 48.30 -19.12
N GLY A 294 17.49 48.92 -19.85
CA GLY A 294 18.01 50.26 -19.47
C GLY A 294 16.95 51.36 -19.53
N ASP A 295 15.95 51.20 -20.38
CA ASP A 295 14.77 52.07 -20.43
C ASP A 295 13.90 51.97 -19.18
N ILE A 296 13.75 50.77 -18.61
CA ILE A 296 12.99 50.56 -17.37
C ILE A 296 13.74 51.21 -16.18
N GLU A 297 15.07 51.13 -16.16
CA GLU A 297 15.91 51.79 -15.16
C GLU A 297 15.69 53.33 -15.17
N LEU A 298 15.66 53.95 -16.35
CA LEU A 298 15.42 55.39 -16.50
C LEU A 298 14.01 55.82 -16.03
N ILE A 299 12.99 54.99 -16.26
CA ILE A 299 11.63 55.24 -15.76
C ILE A 299 11.61 55.15 -14.23
N ALA A 300 12.35 54.19 -13.66
CA ALA A 300 12.41 54.01 -12.22
C ALA A 300 13.15 55.14 -11.50
N GLU A 301 14.24 55.64 -12.08
CA GLU A 301 14.98 56.82 -11.60
C GLU A 301 14.10 58.08 -11.60
N TYR A 302 13.30 58.28 -12.65
CA TYR A 302 12.40 59.42 -12.75
C TYR A 302 11.29 59.40 -11.68
N LEU A 303 10.72 58.23 -11.38
CA LEU A 303 9.68 58.09 -10.38
C LEU A 303 10.21 58.23 -8.94
N SER A 304 11.40 57.71 -8.66
CA SER A 304 12.00 57.78 -7.32
C SER A 304 12.49 59.18 -6.93
N THR A 305 12.92 59.98 -7.91
CA THR A 305 13.42 61.36 -7.67
C THR A 305 12.33 62.40 -7.51
N ARG A 306 11.09 62.11 -7.92
CA ARG A 306 9.98 63.08 -7.98
C ARG A 306 8.81 62.79 -7.05
N LEU A 307 8.61 61.54 -6.64
CA LEU A 307 7.54 61.16 -5.71
C LEU A 307 8.08 60.96 -4.29
N PRO A 308 7.35 61.41 -3.24
CA PRO A 308 7.66 61.04 -1.87
C PRO A 308 7.67 59.51 -1.67
N PRO A 309 8.50 58.98 -0.75
CA PRO A 309 8.60 57.54 -0.50
C PRO A 309 7.26 56.90 -0.10
N SER A 310 6.38 57.67 0.55
CA SER A 310 5.02 57.26 0.92
C SER A 310 4.10 56.95 -0.27
N ILE A 311 4.42 57.42 -1.48
CA ILE A 311 3.72 57.09 -2.73
C ILE A 311 4.55 56.14 -3.58
N ALA A 312 5.87 56.38 -3.68
CA ALA A 312 6.76 55.61 -4.54
C ALA A 312 6.82 54.12 -4.15
N VAL A 313 6.86 53.80 -2.85
CA VAL A 313 6.91 52.41 -2.38
C VAL A 313 5.59 51.67 -2.66
N PRO A 314 4.39 52.19 -2.31
CA PRO A 314 3.12 51.57 -2.71
C PRO A 314 2.92 51.49 -4.23
N LEU A 315 3.38 52.48 -4.99
CA LEU A 315 3.29 52.46 -6.46
C LEU A 315 4.20 51.37 -7.06
N SER A 316 5.42 51.20 -6.53
CA SER A 316 6.36 50.17 -6.97
C SER A 316 5.76 48.76 -6.83
N SER A 317 5.07 48.49 -5.71
CA SER A 317 4.42 47.20 -5.44
C SER A 317 3.40 46.77 -6.51
N LYS A 318 2.83 47.74 -7.25
CA LYS A 318 1.82 47.50 -8.29
C LYS A 318 2.41 47.57 -9.70
N VAL A 319 3.39 48.43 -9.93
CA VAL A 319 4.00 48.66 -11.24
C VAL A 319 5.04 47.58 -11.60
N VAL A 320 5.89 47.19 -10.65
CA VAL A 320 6.96 46.21 -10.89
C VAL A 320 6.40 44.83 -11.31
N PRO A 321 5.32 44.28 -10.71
CA PRO A 321 4.73 43.03 -11.18
C PRO A 321 4.15 43.06 -12.60
N ILE A 322 3.66 44.21 -13.07
CA ILE A 322 3.13 44.39 -14.44
C ILE A 322 4.28 44.43 -15.45
N ILE A 323 5.37 45.12 -15.09
CA ILE A 323 6.60 45.14 -15.90
C ILE A 323 7.17 43.71 -15.98
N ALA A 324 7.25 43.02 -14.84
CA ALA A 324 7.78 41.66 -14.75
C ALA A 324 7.01 40.67 -15.64
N SER A 325 5.67 40.64 -15.55
CA SER A 325 4.85 39.69 -16.32
C SER A 325 4.99 39.87 -17.83
N ARG A 326 4.97 41.13 -18.30
CA ARG A 326 5.08 41.45 -19.73
C ARG A 326 6.50 41.25 -20.27
N LEU A 327 7.52 41.52 -19.48
CA LEU A 327 8.91 41.24 -19.85
C LEU A 327 9.12 39.72 -20.00
N ILE A 328 8.57 38.93 -19.07
CA ILE A 328 8.64 37.46 -19.12
C ILE A 328 7.93 36.90 -20.36
N SER A 329 6.67 37.29 -20.60
CA SER A 329 5.86 36.74 -21.69
C SER A 329 6.37 37.14 -23.08
N ASN A 330 6.77 38.40 -23.27
CA ASN A 330 6.97 38.96 -24.60
C ASN A 330 8.43 38.92 -25.06
N GLN A 331 9.39 38.94 -24.13
CA GLN A 331 10.82 39.03 -24.46
C GLN A 331 11.63 37.83 -23.96
N LEU A 332 11.39 37.37 -22.73
CA LEU A 332 12.26 36.38 -22.10
C LEU A 332 11.94 34.92 -22.46
N LEU A 333 10.65 34.52 -22.51
CA LEU A 333 10.23 33.17 -22.93
C LEU A 333 10.58 32.83 -24.39
N PRO A 334 10.37 33.74 -25.38
CA PRO A 334 10.80 33.51 -26.76
C PRO A 334 12.32 33.43 -26.91
N ALA A 335 13.08 34.12 -26.06
CA ALA A 335 14.54 34.13 -26.08
C ALA A 335 15.19 32.84 -25.55
N VAL A 336 14.42 31.91 -24.97
CA VAL A 336 14.96 30.62 -24.47
C VAL A 336 15.48 29.76 -25.64
N PRO A 337 16.77 29.38 -25.65
CA PRO A 337 17.39 28.70 -26.78
C PRO A 337 16.97 27.23 -26.88
N LEU A 338 16.79 26.74 -28.11
CA LEU A 338 16.56 25.32 -28.41
C LEU A 338 17.86 24.53 -28.67
N SER A 339 18.99 25.23 -28.82
CA SER A 339 20.30 24.68 -29.14
C SER A 339 21.30 25.04 -28.05
N THR A 340 22.21 24.12 -27.75
CA THR A 340 23.33 24.32 -26.81
C THR A 340 24.30 25.43 -27.25
N LYS A 341 24.27 25.83 -28.54
CA LYS A 341 25.13 26.89 -29.10
C LYS A 341 24.70 28.31 -28.71
N ASP A 342 23.42 28.52 -28.41
CA ASP A 342 22.85 29.86 -28.18
C ASP A 342 22.76 30.22 -26.68
N ILE A 343 23.20 29.31 -25.80
CA ILE A 343 23.21 29.48 -24.33
C ILE A 343 24.00 30.72 -23.88
N PRO A 344 25.18 31.07 -24.45
CA PRO A 344 25.94 32.25 -24.00
C PRO A 344 25.18 33.57 -24.17
N GLN A 345 24.39 33.72 -25.25
CA GLN A 345 23.60 34.93 -25.51
C GLN A 345 22.43 35.06 -24.53
N PHE A 346 21.83 33.92 -24.17
CA PHE A 346 20.78 33.86 -23.16
C PHE A 346 21.31 34.18 -21.76
N GLN A 347 22.52 33.70 -21.42
CA GLN A 347 23.17 34.02 -20.14
C GLN A 347 23.49 35.52 -20.00
N GLU A 348 23.92 36.18 -21.08
CA GLU A 348 24.11 37.63 -21.07
C GLU A 348 22.79 38.33 -20.74
N SER A 349 21.68 37.88 -21.34
CA SER A 349 20.34 38.41 -21.09
C SER A 349 19.89 38.22 -19.64
N LEU A 350 20.15 37.05 -19.03
CA LEU A 350 19.89 36.78 -17.61
C LEU A 350 20.68 37.71 -16.68
N SER A 351 21.94 38.01 -17.02
CA SER A 351 22.76 38.90 -16.21
C SER A 351 22.22 40.33 -16.17
N TYR A 352 21.68 40.83 -17.28
CA TYR A 352 21.04 42.15 -17.31
C TYR A 352 19.73 42.17 -16.52
N VAL A 353 18.93 41.10 -16.56
CA VAL A 353 17.70 41.00 -15.75
C VAL A 353 18.04 41.00 -14.26
N ARG A 354 19.11 40.29 -13.86
CA ARG A 354 19.59 40.29 -12.47
C ARG A 354 20.12 41.66 -12.03
N GLY A 355 20.86 42.36 -12.90
CA GLY A 355 21.30 43.73 -12.62
C GLY A 355 20.13 44.69 -12.39
N LEU A 356 19.03 44.52 -13.14
CA LEU A 356 17.80 45.30 -12.96
C LEU A 356 17.08 44.99 -11.63
N VAL A 357 17.11 43.73 -11.17
CA VAL A 357 16.60 43.36 -9.85
C VAL A 357 17.45 43.99 -8.74
N GLU A 358 18.78 43.90 -8.83
CA GLU A 358 19.69 44.54 -7.87
C GLU A 358 19.46 46.08 -7.83
N TYR A 359 19.17 46.70 -8.97
CA TYR A 359 18.83 48.12 -9.05
C TYR A 359 17.49 48.49 -8.39
N PHE A 360 16.46 47.65 -8.52
CA PHE A 360 15.19 47.87 -7.83
C PHE A 360 15.31 47.73 -6.30
N ASP A 361 16.18 46.83 -5.82
CA ASP A 361 16.51 46.72 -4.39
C ASP A 361 17.19 47.99 -3.85
N GLU A 362 18.16 48.55 -4.60
CA GLU A 362 18.84 49.79 -4.22
C GLU A 362 17.88 50.98 -4.07
N LEU A 363 16.81 51.01 -4.89
CA LEU A 363 15.76 52.03 -4.84
C LEU A 363 14.69 51.78 -3.76
N GLY A 364 14.72 50.63 -3.07
CA GLY A 364 13.72 50.24 -2.07
C GLY A 364 12.35 49.89 -2.68
N TRP A 365 12.33 49.46 -3.94
CA TRP A 365 11.10 49.08 -4.65
C TRP A 365 10.69 47.65 -4.32
N SER A 366 9.38 47.42 -4.22
CA SER A 366 8.81 46.11 -3.89
C SER A 366 8.15 45.46 -5.11
N GLY A 367 8.11 44.12 -5.16
CA GLY A 367 7.44 43.36 -6.22
C GLY A 367 8.36 42.72 -7.28
N GLN A 368 9.68 42.75 -7.07
CA GLN A 368 10.67 42.14 -7.96
C GLN A 368 10.79 40.61 -7.88
N HIS A 369 10.12 39.98 -6.90
CA HIS A 369 10.16 38.52 -6.65
C HIS A 369 9.93 37.69 -7.91
N ARG A 370 9.01 38.12 -8.79
CA ARG A 370 8.69 37.37 -10.02
C ARG A 370 9.86 37.33 -11.03
N LEU A 371 10.68 38.39 -11.09
CA LEU A 371 11.84 38.42 -11.98
C LEU A 371 13.00 37.61 -11.42
N SER A 372 13.26 37.71 -10.11
CA SER A 372 14.26 36.87 -9.45
C SER A 372 13.88 35.40 -9.55
N GLU A 373 12.62 35.05 -9.26
CA GLU A 373 12.10 33.69 -9.36
C GLU A 373 12.16 33.14 -10.78
N TRP A 374 11.90 33.96 -11.81
CA TRP A 374 12.04 33.54 -13.21
C TRP A 374 13.51 33.28 -13.60
N VAL A 375 14.44 34.12 -13.13
CA VAL A 375 15.89 33.91 -13.35
C VAL A 375 16.35 32.64 -12.65
N ASP A 376 15.89 32.40 -11.42
CA ASP A 376 16.21 31.19 -10.66
C ASP A 376 15.61 29.93 -11.30
N LYS A 377 14.40 30.01 -11.85
CA LYS A 377 13.72 28.91 -12.58
C LYS A 377 14.15 28.76 -14.05
N SER A 378 15.10 29.57 -14.54
CA SER A 378 15.50 29.58 -15.96
C SER A 378 16.00 28.21 -16.46
N ALA A 379 16.67 27.44 -15.61
CA ALA A 379 17.12 26.09 -15.89
C ALA A 379 15.95 25.11 -16.11
N GLU A 380 14.87 25.22 -15.32
CA GLU A 380 13.68 24.38 -15.41
C GLU A 380 12.86 24.69 -16.68
N ILE A 381 12.71 25.98 -17.00
CA ILE A 381 12.01 26.44 -18.20
C ILE A 381 12.72 25.98 -19.47
N TRP A 382 14.06 26.06 -19.48
CA TRP A 382 14.85 25.55 -20.60
C TRP A 382 14.69 24.04 -20.76
N LEU A 383 14.71 23.28 -19.65
CA LEU A 383 14.49 21.83 -19.67
C LEU A 383 13.10 21.45 -20.20
N ALA A 384 12.05 22.17 -19.79
CA ALA A 384 10.68 21.93 -20.26
C ALA A 384 10.56 22.10 -21.79
N LYS A 385 11.17 23.16 -22.33
CA LYS A 385 11.19 23.42 -23.78
C LYS A 385 11.96 22.35 -24.56
N GLN A 386 13.06 21.83 -23.99
CA GLN A 386 13.80 20.71 -24.59
C GLN A 386 13.00 19.41 -24.63
N LYS A 387 12.23 19.11 -23.56
CA LYS A 387 11.32 17.95 -23.53
C LYS A 387 10.24 18.04 -24.62
N GLU A 388 9.60 19.20 -24.76
CA GLU A 388 8.57 19.45 -25.77
C GLU A 388 9.12 19.28 -27.20
N ALA A 389 10.31 19.81 -27.46
CA ALA A 389 10.98 19.67 -28.75
C ALA A 389 11.34 18.21 -29.07
N ALA A 390 11.82 17.45 -28.09
CA ALA A 390 12.15 16.03 -28.25
C ALA A 390 10.92 15.17 -28.57
N ILE A 391 9.80 15.42 -27.89
CA ILE A 391 8.52 14.75 -28.16
C ILE A 391 8.02 15.07 -29.57
N SER A 392 8.04 16.35 -29.95
CA SER A 392 7.62 16.81 -31.28
C SER A 392 8.43 16.14 -32.39
N ARG A 393 9.74 15.93 -32.18
CA ARG A 393 10.59 15.19 -33.13
C ARG A 393 10.14 13.75 -33.30
N VAL A 394 9.86 13.01 -32.21
CA VAL A 394 9.36 11.62 -32.31
C VAL A 394 8.04 11.53 -33.04
N GLN A 395 7.09 12.44 -32.77
CA GLN A 395 5.81 12.47 -33.49
C GLN A 395 6.00 12.65 -35.01
N THR A 396 6.94 13.52 -35.43
CA THR A 396 7.24 13.68 -36.86
C THR A 396 7.96 12.48 -37.49
N LEU A 397 8.68 11.67 -36.69
CA LEU A 397 9.38 10.47 -37.17
C LEU A 397 8.41 9.35 -37.56
N PHE A 398 7.37 9.12 -36.75
CA PHE A 398 6.36 8.09 -37.04
C PHE A 398 5.64 8.30 -38.38
N LEU A 399 5.43 9.55 -38.80
CA LEU A 399 4.77 9.85 -40.08
C LEU A 399 5.64 9.52 -41.30
N LYS A 400 6.97 9.48 -41.16
CA LYS A 400 7.91 9.34 -42.28
C LYS A 400 8.57 7.96 -42.38
N LYS A 401 8.93 7.34 -41.26
CA LYS A 401 9.86 6.19 -41.22
C LYS A 401 9.23 4.81 -40.97
N VAL A 402 7.93 4.71 -40.68
CA VAL A 402 7.24 3.41 -40.44
C VAL A 402 7.25 2.51 -41.68
N LEU A 403 7.29 3.08 -42.88
CA LEU A 403 7.27 2.33 -44.14
C LEU A 403 8.66 1.81 -44.57
N GLU A 404 9.74 2.27 -43.94
CA GLU A 404 11.11 1.85 -44.26
C GLU A 404 11.49 0.61 -43.44
N LYS A 405 11.52 -0.56 -44.09
CA LYS A 405 11.90 -1.84 -43.48
C LYS A 405 13.38 -2.17 -43.75
N LYS A 406 14.05 -2.71 -42.74
CA LYS A 406 15.47 -3.08 -42.77
C LYS A 406 15.64 -4.50 -42.24
N THR A 407 16.33 -5.34 -43.00
CA THR A 407 16.73 -6.69 -42.56
C THR A 407 18.00 -6.60 -41.75
N VAL A 408 18.02 -7.23 -40.58
CA VAL A 408 19.11 -7.15 -39.63
C VAL A 408 19.52 -8.54 -39.15
N GLU A 409 20.83 -8.73 -38.96
CA GLU A 409 21.43 -9.96 -38.44
C GLU A 409 21.47 -9.94 -36.90
N ARG A 410 21.01 -11.04 -36.30
CA ARG A 410 21.15 -11.41 -34.89
C ARG A 410 22.30 -12.40 -34.78
N VAL A 411 23.19 -12.19 -33.81
CA VAL A 411 24.28 -13.11 -33.47
C VAL A 411 24.07 -13.54 -32.03
N GLU A 412 23.67 -14.80 -31.81
CA GLU A 412 23.58 -15.39 -30.48
C GLU A 412 24.76 -16.33 -30.25
N THR A 413 25.55 -16.05 -29.22
CA THR A 413 26.63 -16.92 -28.74
C THR A 413 26.08 -17.79 -27.61
N GLN A 414 25.83 -19.08 -27.87
CA GLN A 414 25.48 -20.04 -26.82
C GLN A 414 26.69 -20.90 -26.44
N VAL A 415 26.89 -21.10 -25.15
CA VAL A 415 27.94 -21.96 -24.58
C VAL A 415 27.28 -23.28 -24.21
N ILE A 416 27.54 -24.34 -24.98
CA ILE A 416 26.98 -25.67 -24.72
C ILE A 416 27.99 -26.45 -23.86
N SER A 417 27.61 -26.77 -22.62
CA SER A 417 28.38 -27.69 -21.78
C SER A 417 28.04 -29.15 -22.16
N LYS A 418 29.03 -30.04 -22.15
CA LYS A 418 28.93 -31.42 -22.67
C LYS A 418 28.02 -32.39 -21.89
N GLY A 419 27.15 -31.89 -21.00
CA GLY A 419 26.18 -32.68 -20.25
C GLY A 419 24.81 -32.86 -20.95
N ASP A 420 24.43 -31.96 -21.85
CA ASP A 420 23.06 -31.89 -22.40
C ASP A 420 22.82 -32.72 -23.67
N ALA A 421 23.81 -33.47 -24.15
CA ALA A 421 23.69 -34.18 -25.43
C ALA A 421 22.98 -35.55 -25.35
N LEU A 422 22.51 -35.98 -24.16
CA LEU A 422 21.92 -37.32 -23.96
C LEU A 422 20.58 -37.35 -23.20
N HIS A 423 20.02 -36.21 -22.83
CA HIS A 423 18.65 -36.07 -22.35
C HIS A 423 18.00 -34.85 -23.00
N ALA A 424 17.69 -34.96 -24.30
CA ALA A 424 16.86 -33.99 -25.00
C ALA A 424 15.37 -34.29 -24.76
N GLY A 425 14.97 -34.37 -23.49
CA GLY A 425 13.63 -34.71 -23.05
C GLY A 425 13.57 -34.63 -21.53
N GLY A 426 13.26 -33.45 -21.01
CA GLY A 426 13.15 -33.16 -19.58
C GLY A 426 14.08 -32.02 -19.15
N ASP A 427 13.46 -30.90 -18.77
CA ASP A 427 14.04 -29.76 -18.05
C ASP A 427 14.90 -28.75 -18.86
N GLN A 428 14.39 -28.31 -20.01
CA GLN A 428 14.56 -26.91 -20.40
C GLN A 428 13.30 -26.16 -19.99
N GLU A 429 13.43 -25.23 -19.04
CA GLU A 429 12.35 -24.35 -18.60
C GLU A 429 11.59 -23.77 -19.82
N ASP A 430 10.30 -24.03 -19.87
CA ASP A 430 9.28 -23.48 -20.78
C ASP A 430 9.13 -21.94 -20.61
N ASP A 431 10.21 -21.17 -20.77
CA ASP A 431 10.20 -19.69 -20.68
C ASP A 431 9.58 -19.02 -21.93
N TRP A 432 9.15 -19.81 -22.91
CA TRP A 432 8.47 -19.32 -24.12
C TRP A 432 6.99 -19.68 -24.18
N GLY A 433 6.49 -20.54 -23.29
CA GLY A 433 5.08 -20.97 -23.24
C GLY A 433 4.32 -20.51 -22.00
N ALA A 434 4.99 -20.38 -20.85
CA ALA A 434 4.30 -20.21 -19.56
C ALA A 434 3.91 -18.76 -19.20
N ASP A 435 4.41 -17.75 -19.91
CA ASP A 435 4.20 -16.33 -19.57
C ASP A 435 3.17 -15.64 -20.50
N TRP A 436 2.45 -16.42 -21.31
CA TRP A 436 1.72 -15.94 -22.49
C TRP A 436 0.25 -16.32 -22.59
N ASP A 437 -0.23 -17.27 -21.79
CA ASP A 437 -1.65 -17.61 -21.68
C ASP A 437 -2.21 -17.09 -20.36
N GLU A 438 -3.28 -16.32 -20.47
CA GLU A 438 -3.79 -15.36 -19.52
C GLU A 438 -4.34 -15.95 -18.21
N GLU A 439 -4.41 -15.06 -17.22
CA GLU A 439 -5.38 -15.08 -16.12
C GLU A 439 -6.77 -15.45 -16.64
N ALA A 440 -7.15 -16.73 -16.53
CA ALA A 440 -8.48 -17.19 -16.86
C ALA A 440 -9.49 -16.69 -15.82
N GLU A 441 -10.30 -15.71 -16.23
CA GLU A 441 -11.50 -15.28 -15.53
C GLU A 441 -12.53 -16.43 -15.44
N THR A 442 -13.06 -16.66 -14.24
CA THR A 442 -14.23 -17.51 -14.03
C THR A 442 -15.51 -16.78 -14.49
N PRO A 443 -16.51 -17.50 -15.04
CA PRO A 443 -17.59 -16.93 -15.83
C PRO A 443 -18.62 -16.20 -14.97
N LYS A 444 -19.04 -15.02 -15.42
CA LYS A 444 -20.34 -14.43 -15.08
C LYS A 444 -21.24 -14.51 -16.29
N GLU A 445 -22.44 -15.04 -16.07
CA GLU A 445 -23.55 -15.03 -17.01
C GLU A 445 -23.90 -13.59 -17.42
N GLU A 446 -23.88 -13.31 -18.71
CA GLU A 446 -24.57 -12.15 -19.29
C GLU A 446 -25.78 -12.60 -20.12
N LYS A 447 -26.91 -11.94 -19.87
CA LYS A 447 -28.07 -11.91 -20.76
C LYS A 447 -28.04 -10.61 -21.55
N GLU A 448 -28.16 -10.76 -22.86
CA GLU A 448 -28.24 -9.75 -23.91
C GLU A 448 -29.30 -8.65 -23.67
N SER A 449 -29.03 -7.43 -24.17
CA SER A 449 -29.78 -6.86 -25.32
C SER A 449 -29.29 -5.45 -25.72
N ILE A 450 -28.72 -5.37 -26.94
CA ILE A 450 -28.84 -4.42 -28.06
C ILE A 450 -29.42 -2.99 -27.87
N GLU A 451 -28.86 -2.08 -28.69
CA GLU A 451 -29.36 -0.80 -29.25
C GLU A 451 -28.97 0.47 -28.47
N GLU A 452 -28.61 1.62 -29.05
CA GLU A 452 -28.10 2.10 -30.34
C GLU A 452 -27.81 3.60 -30.11
N GLU A 453 -26.92 4.20 -30.90
CA GLU A 453 -26.90 5.61 -31.36
C GLU A 453 -27.14 6.78 -30.36
N ASP A 454 -26.16 7.69 -30.23
CA ASP A 454 -26.22 8.94 -31.03
C ASP A 454 -24.94 9.81 -30.90
N MET A 455 -24.54 10.34 -32.06
CA MET A 455 -23.47 11.33 -32.23
C MET A 455 -24.01 12.77 -32.14
N SER A 456 -23.09 13.74 -31.97
CA SER A 456 -23.20 15.21 -32.19
C SER A 456 -23.35 16.04 -30.91
N ALA A 457 -22.83 17.27 -30.77
CA ALA A 457 -21.95 18.11 -31.59
C ALA A 457 -21.49 19.32 -30.75
N TRP A 458 -20.40 19.93 -31.21
CA TRP A 458 -19.78 21.23 -30.92
C TRP A 458 -20.55 22.32 -30.13
N GLY A 459 -19.87 22.82 -29.09
CA GLY A 459 -19.46 24.22 -28.84
C GLY A 459 -20.46 25.38 -28.99
N GLU A 460 -20.66 26.14 -27.90
CA GLU A 460 -20.25 27.55 -27.86
C GLU A 460 -20.18 28.08 -26.42
N GLU A 461 -19.21 28.97 -26.21
CA GLU A 461 -18.85 29.72 -25.01
C GLU A 461 -19.77 30.95 -24.84
N VAL A 462 -19.90 31.50 -23.61
CA VAL A 462 -19.62 32.92 -23.28
C VAL A 462 -19.33 33.06 -21.77
N GLU A 463 -18.09 33.45 -21.50
CA GLU A 463 -17.53 34.47 -20.59
C GLU A 463 -18.32 34.98 -19.36
N VAL A 464 -17.81 34.78 -18.12
CA VAL A 464 -16.75 35.51 -17.36
C VAL A 464 -17.28 36.68 -16.53
N THR A 465 -17.05 36.61 -15.21
CA THR A 465 -16.45 37.71 -14.43
C THR A 465 -15.76 37.13 -13.19
N ILE A 466 -14.56 37.64 -12.97
CA ILE A 466 -13.48 37.19 -12.09
C ILE A 466 -13.36 38.20 -10.93
N GLU A 467 -12.95 37.72 -9.75
CA GLU A 467 -12.04 38.39 -8.79
C GLU A 467 -11.63 37.30 -7.77
N GLU A 468 -10.47 36.66 -7.93
CA GLU A 468 -9.14 36.99 -7.35
C GLU A 468 -9.12 36.88 -5.80
N SER A 469 -8.25 36.09 -5.16
CA SER A 469 -6.79 36.08 -5.30
C SER A 469 -6.11 34.94 -4.48
N ASN A 470 -4.87 34.64 -4.90
CA ASN A 470 -3.75 33.93 -4.23
C ASN A 470 -3.89 32.40 -4.04
N VAL A 471 -3.13 31.50 -4.69
CA VAL A 471 -1.70 31.44 -5.12
C VAL A 471 -0.72 31.50 -3.95
N GLU A 472 -0.13 30.32 -3.72
CA GLU A 472 1.24 30.02 -3.26
C GLU A 472 1.65 30.56 -1.88
N ASP A 473 2.13 29.70 -0.97
CA ASP A 473 3.53 29.29 -1.02
C ASP A 473 3.97 28.50 0.23
N VAL A 474 4.87 27.55 -0.04
CA VAL A 474 6.11 27.26 0.70
C VAL A 474 6.03 26.53 2.06
N LYS A 475 6.58 25.31 2.14
CA LYS A 475 8.01 24.89 2.15
C LYS A 475 8.65 25.01 3.54
N GLU A 476 9.56 24.08 3.73
CA GLU A 476 10.82 24.27 4.46
C GLU A 476 10.81 24.17 5.99
N LYS A 477 11.29 22.98 6.41
CA LYS A 477 12.55 22.83 7.16
C LYS A 477 13.30 24.16 7.38
N PRO A 478 13.69 24.50 8.62
CA PRO A 478 14.94 25.22 8.79
C PRO A 478 16.10 24.27 8.51
N ALA A 479 16.99 24.75 7.64
CA ALA A 479 18.36 24.33 7.51
C ALA A 479 19.20 24.87 8.69
N ASP A 480 20.50 24.64 8.57
CA ASP A 480 21.61 25.28 9.30
C ASP A 480 22.02 24.54 10.58
N THR A 481 23.28 24.11 10.76
CA THR A 481 24.52 24.48 10.05
C THR A 481 25.63 23.53 10.50
N GLU A 482 26.72 23.56 9.74
CA GLU A 482 28.09 23.31 10.16
C GLU A 482 28.57 21.86 10.25
N ASP A 483 29.55 21.61 9.37
CA ASP A 483 30.83 20.97 9.65
C ASP A 483 30.76 19.55 10.22
N GLY A 484 31.22 18.54 9.49
CA GLY A 484 32.56 18.53 8.94
C GLY A 484 33.20 17.24 9.44
N ASP A 485 33.83 16.54 8.51
CA ASP A 485 34.97 15.68 8.70
C ASP A 485 34.76 14.42 9.56
N ASP A 486 34.76 13.24 8.96
CA ASP A 486 36.04 12.62 8.57
C ASP A 486 37.09 12.77 9.67
N TRP A 487 37.03 11.92 10.69
CA TRP A 487 38.20 11.39 11.38
C TRP A 487 37.82 9.97 11.79
N GLY A 488 38.47 8.96 11.24
CA GLY A 488 39.88 8.72 11.54
C GLY A 488 39.88 7.76 12.72
N ALA A 489 40.00 6.47 12.44
CA ALA A 489 41.29 5.79 12.46
C ALA A 489 41.46 5.12 13.82
N ASP A 490 42.47 4.25 13.86
CA ASP A 490 42.88 3.42 14.98
C ASP A 490 41.97 2.20 15.18
N TRP A 491 42.43 0.96 15.07
CA TRP A 491 43.76 0.40 15.35
C TRP A 491 44.07 -0.67 14.26
N ASP A 492 45.11 -0.57 13.42
CA ASP A 492 46.55 -0.88 13.67
C ASP A 492 46.72 -2.03 14.69
N ASP A 493 47.43 -3.14 14.46
CA ASP A 493 48.60 -3.42 13.64
C ASP A 493 48.65 -4.92 13.32
N GLU A 494 49.04 -5.29 12.10
CA GLU A 494 50.38 -5.86 11.85
C GLU A 494 50.54 -6.15 10.35
N ALA A 495 51.27 -5.24 9.69
CA ALA A 495 51.99 -5.51 8.47
C ALA A 495 53.44 -5.88 8.80
N ASP A 496 54.04 -6.82 8.09
CA ASP A 496 55.07 -6.50 7.08
C ASP A 496 55.82 -7.75 6.57
N ALA A 497 55.99 -7.84 5.24
CA ALA A 497 57.31 -7.74 4.63
C ALA A 497 57.28 -7.75 3.08
N LYS A 498 57.56 -6.57 2.52
CA LYS A 498 58.44 -6.24 1.36
C LYS A 498 58.02 -6.68 -0.06
N ALA A 499 57.69 -5.78 -1.00
CA ALA A 499 58.39 -4.62 -1.61
C ALA A 499 59.09 -4.97 -2.95
N VAL A 500 58.53 -4.47 -4.07
CA VAL A 500 59.09 -3.41 -4.99
C VAL A 500 60.05 -4.03 -6.03
N GLU A 501 59.91 -3.89 -7.36
CA GLU A 501 59.88 -2.66 -8.16
C GLU A 501 59.53 -2.96 -9.64
N SER A 502 58.89 -2.00 -10.30
CA SER A 502 58.83 -1.69 -11.75
C SER A 502 60.26 -1.53 -12.39
N PRO A 503 60.51 -1.18 -13.68
CA PRO A 503 59.62 -0.59 -14.71
C PRO A 503 59.88 -0.96 -16.21
N SER A 504 59.01 -0.38 -17.06
CA SER A 504 59.24 0.21 -18.40
C SER A 504 59.61 -0.65 -19.63
N SER A 505 58.63 -0.78 -20.55
CA SER A 505 58.55 -0.29 -21.97
C SER A 505 59.71 -0.52 -22.97
N PRO A 506 59.58 -0.33 -24.32
CA PRO A 506 58.41 0.02 -25.16
C PRO A 506 58.28 -0.71 -26.54
N GLN A 507 57.15 -0.47 -27.24
CA GLN A 507 56.94 -0.33 -28.71
C GLN A 507 57.19 -1.51 -29.69
N LYS A 508 56.19 -1.91 -30.53
CA LYS A 508 55.84 -1.37 -31.88
C LYS A 508 54.90 -2.28 -32.72
N SER A 509 53.98 -1.62 -33.44
CA SER A 509 53.35 -1.90 -34.76
C SER A 509 53.20 -3.31 -35.38
N THR A 510 51.94 -3.62 -35.72
CA THR A 510 51.34 -4.16 -36.97
C THR A 510 52.15 -4.97 -38.02
N GLN A 511 51.47 -6.05 -38.50
CA GLN A 511 51.48 -6.70 -39.85
C GLN A 511 52.10 -8.12 -40.04
N GLN A 512 51.20 -9.03 -40.45
CA GLN A 512 51.26 -10.06 -41.51
C GLN A 512 52.23 -11.28 -41.53
N MET A 513 51.56 -12.43 -41.70
CA MET A 513 51.83 -13.58 -42.60
C MET A 513 52.92 -14.63 -42.30
N ALA A 514 52.40 -15.86 -42.15
CA ALA A 514 52.80 -17.13 -42.79
C ALA A 514 54.12 -17.83 -42.40
N SER A 515 54.00 -19.01 -41.77
CA SER A 515 54.07 -20.33 -42.44
C SER A 515 54.74 -21.44 -41.61
N LYS A 516 54.13 -22.63 -41.72
CA LYS A 516 54.69 -24.00 -41.72
C LYS A 516 55.03 -24.76 -40.42
N GLU A 517 54.16 -25.77 -40.21
CA GLU A 517 54.45 -27.23 -40.13
C GLU A 517 55.14 -27.83 -38.87
N LYS A 518 54.31 -28.54 -38.09
CA LYS A 518 54.25 -30.03 -37.93
C LYS A 518 54.38 -30.63 -36.50
N SER A 519 53.38 -31.47 -36.20
CA SER A 519 53.27 -32.67 -35.31
C SER A 519 53.44 -32.49 -33.77
N VAL A 520 52.38 -32.56 -32.91
CA VAL A 520 51.49 -33.69 -32.45
C VAL A 520 52.25 -34.65 -31.47
N PRO A 521 51.74 -35.04 -30.27
CA PRO A 521 50.35 -35.50 -29.98
C PRO A 521 49.62 -35.08 -28.67
N THR A 522 48.32 -34.79 -28.86
CA THR A 522 47.07 -35.13 -28.11
C THR A 522 47.02 -35.37 -26.58
N LYS A 523 46.12 -34.62 -25.92
CA LYS A 523 44.90 -35.10 -25.21
C LYS A 523 43.82 -33.97 -25.20
N PRO A 524 42.51 -34.23 -25.40
CA PRO A 524 41.52 -33.18 -25.63
C PRO A 524 40.63 -32.86 -24.42
N SER A 525 40.31 -31.58 -24.23
CA SER A 525 39.05 -31.09 -23.65
C SER A 525 38.89 -29.61 -24.00
N ALA A 526 38.00 -29.27 -24.92
CA ALA A 526 37.58 -27.91 -25.20
C ALA A 526 36.06 -27.90 -25.38
N ASP A 527 35.39 -27.06 -24.60
CA ASP A 527 33.99 -26.69 -24.76
C ASP A 527 33.83 -25.94 -26.09
N GLN A 528 32.73 -26.20 -26.80
CA GLN A 528 32.50 -25.72 -28.15
C GLN A 528 31.44 -24.61 -28.10
N GLU A 529 31.87 -23.36 -28.27
CA GLU A 529 30.98 -22.21 -28.44
C GLU A 529 30.35 -22.26 -29.84
N VAL A 530 29.01 -22.24 -29.91
CA VAL A 530 28.29 -22.18 -31.18
C VAL A 530 27.65 -20.80 -31.32
N THR A 531 28.05 -20.04 -32.35
CA THR A 531 27.42 -18.76 -32.68
C THR A 531 26.34 -18.98 -33.74
N LEU A 532 25.07 -18.89 -33.37
CA LEU A 532 23.94 -18.93 -34.29
C LEU A 532 23.73 -17.53 -34.89
N ARG A 533 23.64 -17.46 -36.22
CA ARG A 533 23.39 -16.22 -36.97
C ARG A 533 22.04 -16.32 -37.67
N GLU A 534 21.10 -15.47 -37.28
CA GLU A 534 19.77 -15.42 -37.88
C GLU A 534 19.44 -14.01 -38.36
N THR A 535 18.53 -13.88 -39.33
CA THR A 535 18.09 -12.58 -39.86
C THR A 535 16.63 -12.32 -39.52
N TYR A 536 16.29 -11.08 -39.16
CA TYR A 536 14.91 -10.65 -38.92
C TYR A 536 14.68 -9.21 -39.43
N THR A 537 13.42 -8.82 -39.62
CA THR A 537 13.05 -7.52 -40.20
C THR A 537 12.58 -6.54 -39.12
N VAL A 538 13.12 -5.32 -39.15
CA VAL A 538 12.78 -4.19 -38.26
C VAL A 538 12.44 -2.93 -39.06
N THR A 539 11.78 -1.96 -38.44
CA THR A 539 11.59 -0.62 -39.02
C THR A 539 12.79 0.30 -38.75
N ALA A 540 12.81 1.47 -39.36
CA ALA A 540 13.81 2.50 -39.09
C ALA A 540 13.57 3.30 -37.78
N ILE A 541 12.51 2.99 -37.02
CA ILE A 541 12.14 3.72 -35.79
C ILE A 541 13.13 3.50 -34.64
N PRO A 542 13.55 2.27 -34.29
CA PRO A 542 14.51 2.04 -33.20
C PRO A 542 15.82 2.79 -33.39
N ASP A 543 16.37 2.77 -34.62
CA ASP A 543 17.62 3.49 -34.95
C ASP A 543 17.42 5.02 -34.80
N ALA A 544 16.26 5.57 -35.20
CA ALA A 544 15.97 6.99 -35.09
C ALA A 544 15.74 7.48 -33.64
N ILE A 545 15.13 6.65 -32.77
CA ILE A 545 15.01 6.96 -31.34
C ILE A 545 16.40 6.99 -30.70
N MET A 546 17.27 6.04 -31.06
CA MET A 546 18.65 6.01 -30.58
C MET A 546 19.46 7.24 -31.02
N GLU A 547 19.26 7.75 -32.24
CA GLU A 547 19.89 9.02 -32.68
C GLU A 547 19.51 10.20 -31.76
N ILE A 548 18.24 10.30 -31.33
CA ILE A 548 17.79 11.36 -30.42
C ILE A 548 18.43 11.18 -29.04
N VAL A 549 18.49 9.95 -28.52
CA VAL A 549 19.13 9.66 -27.23
C VAL A 549 20.62 10.04 -27.25
N LEU A 550 21.33 9.73 -28.34
CA LEU A 550 22.73 10.11 -28.51
C LEU A 550 22.91 11.63 -28.57
N GLN A 551 22.00 12.36 -29.23
CA GLN A 551 22.02 13.82 -29.29
C GLN A 551 21.82 14.45 -27.91
N VAL A 552 20.87 13.95 -27.10
CA VAL A 552 20.64 14.44 -25.73
C VAL A 552 21.90 14.29 -24.88
N ILE A 553 22.63 13.20 -25.03
CA ILE A 553 23.85 12.95 -24.25
C ILE A 553 25.01 13.84 -24.72
N ALA A 554 25.13 14.06 -26.02
CA ALA A 554 26.07 15.05 -26.55
C ALA A 554 25.76 16.47 -26.03
N ASP A 555 24.49 16.82 -25.87
CA ASP A 555 24.08 18.11 -25.30
C ASP A 555 24.40 18.20 -23.80
N VAL A 556 24.29 17.09 -23.04
CA VAL A 556 24.73 17.03 -21.64
C VAL A 556 26.24 17.19 -21.51
N ASP A 557 27.02 16.52 -22.37
CA ASP A 557 28.48 16.64 -22.39
C ASP A 557 28.92 18.08 -22.73
N ALA A 558 28.18 18.76 -23.63
CA ALA A 558 28.41 20.16 -23.96
C ALA A 558 28.13 21.10 -22.77
N LEU A 559 27.06 20.86 -21.99
CA LEU A 559 26.74 21.63 -20.79
C LEU A 559 27.77 21.43 -19.66
N ASN A 560 28.34 20.23 -19.56
CA ASN A 560 29.38 19.89 -18.59
C ASN A 560 30.77 20.41 -19.01
N SER A 561 30.90 21.07 -20.17
CA SER A 561 32.15 21.68 -20.60
C SER A 561 32.55 22.87 -19.69
N PRO A 562 33.86 23.08 -19.45
CA PRO A 562 34.34 24.06 -18.45
C PRO A 562 33.91 25.51 -18.71
N ASN A 563 33.49 25.83 -19.94
CA ASN A 563 32.98 27.16 -20.32
C ASN A 563 31.53 27.38 -19.88
N LEU A 564 30.72 26.32 -19.80
CA LEU A 564 29.26 26.38 -19.57
C LEU A 564 28.85 25.88 -18.17
N VAL A 565 29.75 25.23 -17.43
CA VAL A 565 29.52 24.80 -16.04
C VAL A 565 29.21 25.98 -15.10
N LYS A 566 29.69 27.19 -15.42
CA LYS A 566 29.39 28.41 -14.65
C LYS A 566 28.08 29.10 -15.06
N SER A 567 27.33 28.52 -15.99
CA SER A 567 26.08 29.10 -16.48
C SER A 567 24.91 28.76 -15.55
N ALA A 568 23.92 29.66 -15.48
CA ALA A 568 22.68 29.45 -14.71
C ALA A 568 21.88 28.21 -15.17
N ILE A 569 22.12 27.73 -16.40
CA ILE A 569 21.44 26.55 -16.98
C ILE A 569 22.16 25.23 -16.63
N SER A 570 23.40 25.26 -16.12
CA SER A 570 24.18 24.06 -15.80
C SER A 570 23.45 23.04 -14.90
N PRO A 571 22.65 23.45 -13.88
CA PRO A 571 21.86 22.51 -13.06
C PRO A 571 20.84 21.67 -13.85
N ALA A 572 20.42 22.12 -15.05
CA ALA A 572 19.48 21.37 -15.89
C ALA A 572 20.10 20.13 -16.56
N SER A 573 21.43 19.97 -16.55
CA SER A 573 22.12 18.83 -17.18
C SER A 573 21.66 17.48 -16.63
N GLY A 574 21.39 17.40 -15.31
CA GLY A 574 20.85 16.20 -14.68
C GLY A 574 19.43 15.86 -15.12
N GLY A 575 18.62 16.88 -15.44
CA GLY A 575 17.23 16.71 -15.87
C GLY A 575 17.08 16.21 -17.32
N LEU A 576 18.11 16.41 -18.16
CA LEU A 576 18.11 15.94 -19.55
C LEU A 576 18.16 14.41 -19.65
N TYR A 577 18.71 13.72 -18.65
CA TYR A 577 18.73 12.25 -18.60
C TYR A 577 17.33 11.63 -18.49
N ALA A 578 16.29 12.42 -18.19
CA ALA A 578 14.90 11.94 -18.19
C ALA A 578 14.26 11.92 -19.60
N ILE A 579 14.86 12.59 -20.61
CA ILE A 579 14.30 12.63 -21.97
C ILE A 579 14.21 11.24 -22.60
N PRO A 580 15.25 10.38 -22.57
CA PRO A 580 15.16 9.02 -23.12
C PRO A 580 13.93 8.25 -22.63
N SER A 581 13.67 8.25 -21.31
CA SER A 581 12.49 7.59 -20.72
C SER A 581 11.16 8.12 -21.29
N LEU A 582 11.05 9.44 -21.48
CA LEU A 582 9.87 10.07 -22.08
C LEU A 582 9.68 9.64 -23.55
N LEU A 583 10.76 9.52 -24.32
CA LEU A 583 10.69 9.06 -25.71
C LEU A 583 10.20 7.61 -25.81
N LEU A 584 10.70 6.75 -24.92
CA LEU A 584 10.32 5.34 -24.83
C LEU A 584 8.85 5.17 -24.39
N ALA A 585 8.38 6.01 -23.47
CA ALA A 585 6.97 6.06 -23.10
C ALA A 585 6.08 6.52 -24.26
N MET A 586 6.49 7.55 -25.01
CA MET A 586 5.77 8.01 -26.19
C MET A 586 5.70 6.92 -27.27
N TYR A 587 6.81 6.23 -27.54
CA TYR A 587 6.83 5.11 -28.49
C TYR A 587 5.80 4.03 -28.14
N ARG A 588 5.73 3.61 -26.87
CA ARG A 588 4.73 2.63 -26.41
C ARG A 588 3.28 3.10 -26.61
N ALA A 589 3.03 4.40 -26.44
CA ALA A 589 1.69 4.97 -26.61
C ALA A 589 1.25 5.05 -28.08
N THR A 590 2.17 5.35 -29.01
CA THR A 590 1.82 5.62 -30.41
C THR A 590 2.07 4.45 -31.37
N ALA A 591 2.90 3.46 -31.01
CA ALA A 591 3.28 2.38 -31.90
C ALA A 591 2.08 1.60 -32.48
N VAL A 592 1.11 1.20 -31.66
CA VAL A 592 -0.05 0.39 -32.10
C VAL A 592 -0.85 1.10 -33.21
N MET A 593 -1.06 2.42 -33.08
CA MET A 593 -1.82 3.21 -34.04
C MET A 593 -1.13 3.32 -35.40
N HIS A 594 0.21 3.37 -35.41
CA HIS A 594 0.98 3.58 -36.64
C HIS A 594 1.30 2.26 -37.38
N TYR A 595 1.47 1.15 -36.64
CA TYR A 595 1.83 -0.15 -37.22
C TYR A 595 0.62 -0.94 -37.73
N SER A 596 -0.60 -0.60 -37.30
CA SER A 596 -1.87 -1.24 -37.70
C SER A 596 -2.12 -1.34 -39.21
N LYS A 597 -1.38 -0.58 -40.03
CA LYS A 597 -1.48 -0.61 -41.50
C LYS A 597 -0.82 -1.84 -42.12
N ASP A 598 -0.01 -2.59 -41.38
CA ASP A 598 0.67 -3.79 -41.84
C ASP A 598 -0.02 -5.07 -41.33
N ILE A 599 -0.03 -6.12 -42.14
CA ILE A 599 -0.66 -7.41 -41.81
C ILE A 599 0.10 -8.10 -40.67
N ALA A 600 1.42 -7.94 -40.61
CA ALA A 600 2.27 -8.47 -39.55
C ALA A 600 2.66 -7.38 -38.51
N SER A 601 1.73 -6.47 -38.22
CA SER A 601 1.97 -5.29 -37.37
C SER A 601 2.54 -5.63 -35.99
N ASN A 602 1.93 -6.56 -35.27
CA ASN A 602 2.34 -6.97 -33.93
C ASN A 602 3.72 -7.65 -33.91
N MET A 603 4.04 -8.43 -34.94
CA MET A 603 5.36 -9.07 -35.10
C MET A 603 6.47 -8.06 -35.37
N LEU A 604 6.17 -6.99 -36.11
CA LEU A 604 7.10 -5.88 -36.32
C LEU A 604 7.32 -5.07 -35.03
N ILE A 605 6.26 -4.83 -34.25
CA ILE A 605 6.39 -4.18 -32.93
C ILE A 605 7.29 -5.01 -32.02
N TYR A 606 7.11 -6.34 -31.98
CA TYR A 606 7.96 -7.25 -31.21
C TYR A 606 9.44 -7.13 -31.60
N ASN A 607 9.75 -7.26 -32.90
CA ASN A 607 11.11 -7.14 -33.41
C ASN A 607 11.74 -5.77 -33.12
N ASP A 608 10.97 -4.68 -33.28
CA ASP A 608 11.45 -3.32 -33.03
C ASP A 608 11.71 -3.06 -31.55
N CYS A 609 10.87 -3.59 -30.65
CA CYS A 609 11.08 -3.53 -29.21
C CYS A 609 12.35 -4.29 -28.81
N GLN A 610 12.52 -5.52 -29.30
CA GLN A 610 13.71 -6.32 -29.02
C GLN A 610 14.99 -5.62 -29.52
N ARG A 611 14.94 -5.08 -30.74
CA ARG A 611 16.04 -4.30 -31.33
C ARG A 611 16.39 -3.06 -30.50
N LEU A 612 15.38 -2.32 -30.06
CA LEU A 612 15.55 -1.12 -29.25
C LEU A 612 16.17 -1.47 -27.89
N SER A 613 15.67 -2.53 -27.23
CA SER A 613 16.20 -3.03 -25.96
C SER A 613 17.66 -3.46 -26.07
N ASP A 614 18.03 -4.23 -27.11
CA ASP A 614 19.41 -4.66 -27.32
C ASP A 614 20.35 -3.49 -27.57
N ARG A 615 19.91 -2.49 -28.34
CA ARG A 615 20.68 -1.27 -28.57
C ARG A 615 20.85 -0.43 -27.30
N LEU A 616 19.82 -0.33 -26.48
CA LEU A 616 19.91 0.36 -25.19
C LEU A 616 20.84 -0.36 -24.20
N ARG A 617 20.83 -1.71 -24.18
CA ARG A 617 21.77 -2.51 -23.38
C ARG A 617 23.21 -2.31 -23.81
N LEU A 618 23.48 -2.42 -25.12
CA LEU A 618 24.82 -2.15 -25.67
C LEU A 618 25.27 -0.72 -25.38
N PHE A 619 24.36 0.24 -25.52
CA PHE A 619 24.62 1.63 -25.20
C PHE A 619 24.99 1.83 -23.72
N LEU A 620 24.24 1.23 -22.79
CA LEU A 620 24.56 1.27 -21.35
C LEU A 620 25.93 0.64 -21.05
N GLN A 621 26.29 -0.45 -21.73
CA GLN A 621 27.59 -1.09 -21.60
C GLN A 621 28.71 -0.17 -22.11
N GLU A 622 28.56 0.42 -23.31
CA GLU A 622 29.52 1.39 -23.86
C GLU A 622 29.71 2.62 -22.94
N GLN A 623 28.65 3.11 -22.31
CA GLN A 623 28.75 4.21 -21.34
C GLN A 623 29.44 3.78 -20.05
N SER A 624 29.18 2.55 -19.57
CA SER A 624 29.89 2.01 -18.41
C SER A 624 31.40 1.87 -18.67
N ASP A 625 31.80 1.54 -19.90
CA ASP A 625 33.20 1.44 -20.30
C ASP A 625 33.86 2.82 -20.49
N LYS A 626 33.11 3.82 -20.96
CA LYS A 626 33.58 5.23 -20.97
C LYS A 626 33.77 5.78 -19.57
N ASP A 627 32.89 5.44 -18.63
CA ASP A 627 32.97 5.89 -17.24
C ASP A 627 34.16 5.30 -16.48
N LYS A 628 34.58 4.07 -16.81
CA LYS A 628 35.83 3.48 -16.30
C LYS A 628 37.08 4.31 -16.65
N ASN A 629 37.03 5.04 -17.77
CA ASN A 629 38.13 5.86 -18.28
C ASN A 629 37.97 7.37 -17.96
N SER A 630 36.89 7.77 -17.29
CA SER A 630 36.55 9.17 -17.04
C SER A 630 37.05 9.67 -15.68
N THR A 631 37.48 10.93 -15.63
CA THR A 631 37.93 11.62 -14.41
C THR A 631 36.79 12.34 -13.66
N LEU A 632 35.53 12.17 -14.09
CA LEU A 632 34.37 12.81 -13.47
C LEU A 632 34.03 12.19 -12.09
N PRO A 633 33.62 13.01 -11.10
CA PRO A 633 33.09 12.53 -9.83
C PRO A 633 31.93 11.54 -10.00
N GLN A 634 31.84 10.54 -9.12
CA GLN A 634 30.89 9.41 -9.27
C GLN A 634 29.41 9.82 -9.46
N HIS A 635 28.97 10.95 -8.91
CA HIS A 635 27.57 11.41 -9.02
C HIS A 635 27.23 12.11 -10.35
N LEU A 636 28.25 12.42 -11.17
CA LEU A 636 28.14 13.04 -12.49
C LEU A 636 28.43 12.03 -13.63
N GLN A 637 28.76 10.78 -13.29
CA GLN A 637 29.01 9.73 -14.26
C GLN A 637 27.69 9.33 -14.96
N PRO A 638 27.58 9.46 -16.30
CA PRO A 638 26.39 9.14 -17.06
C PRO A 638 25.83 7.74 -16.81
N SER A 639 26.68 6.71 -16.68
CA SER A 639 26.22 5.33 -16.46
C SER A 639 25.51 5.15 -15.13
N LYS A 640 25.97 5.80 -14.05
CA LYS A 640 25.33 5.67 -12.73
C LYS A 640 23.95 6.33 -12.66
N ARG A 641 23.70 7.35 -13.48
CA ARG A 641 22.39 8.02 -13.58
C ARG A 641 21.45 7.32 -14.56
N LEU A 642 21.96 6.93 -15.73
CA LEU A 642 21.14 6.35 -16.80
C LEU A 642 20.78 4.88 -16.54
N LYS A 643 21.67 4.10 -15.90
CA LYS A 643 21.46 2.67 -15.67
C LYS A 643 20.14 2.35 -14.96
N PRO A 644 19.81 2.92 -13.79
CA PRO A 644 18.57 2.56 -13.09
C PRO A 644 17.30 2.99 -13.84
N LEU A 645 17.31 4.14 -14.53
CA LEU A 645 16.16 4.60 -15.30
C LEU A 645 15.94 3.76 -16.56
N LEU A 646 16.99 3.57 -17.36
CA LEU A 646 16.88 2.84 -18.62
C LEU A 646 16.68 1.34 -18.42
N GLU A 647 17.19 0.71 -17.35
CA GLU A 647 16.92 -0.70 -17.07
C GLU A 647 15.42 -0.96 -16.80
N ALA A 648 14.76 -0.06 -16.06
CA ALA A 648 13.31 -0.13 -15.84
C ALA A 648 12.53 0.07 -17.14
N ASP A 649 12.95 1.02 -17.98
CA ASP A 649 12.32 1.28 -19.28
C ASP A 649 12.53 0.13 -20.27
N ILE A 650 13.72 -0.47 -20.33
CA ILE A 650 14.03 -1.65 -21.16
C ILE A 650 13.10 -2.80 -20.77
N LYS A 651 12.93 -3.07 -19.47
CA LYS A 651 11.97 -4.09 -19.00
C LYS A 651 10.54 -3.75 -19.45
N SER A 652 10.14 -2.49 -19.41
CA SER A 652 8.82 -2.07 -19.87
C SER A 652 8.63 -2.19 -21.39
N ILE A 653 9.68 -1.98 -22.19
CA ILE A 653 9.65 -2.15 -23.65
C ILE A 653 9.61 -3.62 -24.01
N ASP A 654 10.43 -4.44 -23.36
CA ASP A 654 10.39 -5.89 -23.54
C ASP A 654 9.01 -6.43 -23.19
N GLY A 655 8.41 -6.02 -22.07
CA GLY A 655 7.04 -6.39 -21.72
C GLY A 655 5.97 -5.86 -22.69
N PHE A 656 6.20 -4.74 -23.37
CA PHE A 656 5.30 -4.23 -24.40
C PHE A 656 5.41 -5.01 -25.71
N GLY A 657 6.65 -5.24 -26.18
CA GLY A 657 6.93 -6.07 -27.35
C GLY A 657 6.44 -7.49 -27.14
N LYS A 658 6.63 -8.03 -25.92
CA LYS A 658 6.07 -9.31 -25.53
C LYS A 658 4.54 -9.27 -25.73
N ARG A 659 3.79 -8.47 -24.97
CA ARG A 659 2.32 -8.40 -25.10
C ARG A 659 1.79 -8.26 -26.54
N ALA A 660 2.47 -7.55 -27.42
CA ALA A 660 2.10 -7.48 -28.84
C ALA A 660 2.19 -8.86 -29.54
N TYR A 661 3.28 -9.59 -29.35
CA TYR A 661 3.44 -10.97 -29.82
C TYR A 661 2.34 -11.89 -29.25
N GLY A 662 2.09 -11.81 -27.94
CA GLY A 662 1.07 -12.64 -27.28
C GLY A 662 -0.33 -12.42 -27.82
N ARG A 663 -0.74 -11.15 -28.03
CA ARG A 663 -2.03 -10.81 -28.65
C ARG A 663 -2.19 -11.37 -30.05
N GLU A 664 -1.12 -11.33 -30.84
CA GLU A 664 -1.14 -11.91 -32.18
C GLU A 664 -1.26 -13.44 -32.12
N MET A 665 -0.52 -14.07 -31.23
CA MET A 665 -0.58 -15.53 -31.02
C MET A 665 -1.97 -15.98 -30.55
N GLU A 666 -2.58 -15.30 -29.58
CA GLU A 666 -3.92 -15.64 -29.11
C GLU A 666 -4.97 -15.44 -30.20
N SER A 667 -4.88 -14.34 -30.98
CA SER A 667 -5.75 -14.12 -32.14
C SER A 667 -5.65 -15.26 -33.15
N GLN A 668 -4.44 -15.71 -33.51
CA GLN A 668 -4.27 -16.83 -34.43
C GLN A 668 -4.74 -18.17 -33.82
N ARG A 669 -4.50 -18.40 -32.52
CA ARG A 669 -5.02 -19.58 -31.80
C ARG A 669 -6.54 -19.62 -31.79
N GLN A 670 -7.19 -18.48 -31.54
CA GLN A 670 -8.64 -18.37 -31.56
C GLN A 670 -9.19 -18.70 -32.96
N ILE A 671 -8.62 -18.13 -34.02
CA ILE A 671 -9.04 -18.44 -35.40
C ILE A 671 -8.90 -19.95 -35.71
N ILE A 672 -7.81 -20.57 -35.28
CA ILE A 672 -7.58 -22.01 -35.44
C ILE A 672 -8.59 -22.83 -34.63
N ARG A 673 -8.90 -22.42 -33.40
CA ARG A 673 -9.94 -23.06 -32.59
C ARG A 673 -11.29 -22.92 -33.28
N ASP A 674 -11.69 -21.73 -33.72
CA ASP A 674 -12.98 -21.50 -34.39
C ASP A 674 -13.15 -22.43 -35.62
N HIS A 675 -12.11 -22.58 -36.45
CA HIS A 675 -12.13 -23.52 -37.58
C HIS A 675 -12.36 -24.98 -37.19
N LEU A 676 -11.77 -25.44 -36.08
CA LEU A 676 -12.00 -26.80 -35.57
C LEU A 676 -13.35 -26.93 -34.84
N GLU A 677 -13.91 -25.84 -34.33
CA GLU A 677 -15.23 -25.83 -33.68
C GLU A 677 -16.37 -26.09 -34.68
N ASP A 678 -16.19 -25.68 -35.94
CA ASP A 678 -17.10 -26.00 -37.03
C ASP A 678 -17.30 -27.52 -37.22
N ALA A 679 -16.34 -28.35 -36.78
CA ALA A 679 -16.43 -29.81 -36.83
C ALA A 679 -17.30 -30.43 -35.71
N GLN A 680 -17.85 -29.63 -34.78
CA GLN A 680 -18.77 -30.06 -33.71
C GLN A 680 -18.28 -31.29 -32.91
N GLY A 681 -17.00 -31.32 -32.54
CA GLY A 681 -16.41 -32.43 -31.77
C GLY A 681 -16.39 -33.77 -32.52
N PHE A 682 -16.32 -33.72 -33.85
CA PHE A 682 -16.18 -34.90 -34.71
C PHE A 682 -17.26 -35.97 -34.44
N GLN A 683 -18.50 -35.55 -34.21
CA GLN A 683 -19.67 -36.43 -34.07
C GLN A 683 -20.15 -36.89 -35.46
N ASP A 684 -20.45 -38.19 -35.61
CA ASP A 684 -20.95 -38.77 -36.87
C ASP A 684 -20.06 -38.52 -38.11
N CYS A 685 -18.72 -38.55 -37.96
CA CYS A 685 -17.75 -38.27 -39.03
C CYS A 685 -17.91 -39.11 -40.31
N THR A 686 -18.65 -40.22 -40.24
CA THR A 686 -18.88 -41.13 -41.37
C THR A 686 -20.11 -40.75 -42.20
N ASN A 687 -21.05 -39.96 -41.67
CA ASN A 687 -22.32 -39.62 -42.31
C ASN A 687 -22.25 -38.29 -43.08
N VAL A 688 -22.67 -38.29 -44.35
CA VAL A 688 -22.81 -37.06 -45.16
C VAL A 688 -24.13 -36.37 -44.76
N PRO A 689 -24.15 -35.08 -44.37
CA PRO A 689 -23.20 -34.00 -44.68
C PRO A 689 -22.16 -33.64 -43.60
N PHE A 690 -22.19 -34.22 -42.40
CA PHE A 690 -21.25 -33.86 -41.32
C PHE A 690 -19.80 -34.25 -41.63
N ALA A 691 -19.62 -35.36 -42.33
CA ALA A 691 -18.34 -35.80 -42.90
C ALA A 691 -17.62 -34.69 -43.69
N THR A 692 -18.34 -33.97 -44.56
CA THR A 692 -17.73 -32.93 -45.41
C THR A 692 -17.37 -31.67 -44.60
N VAL A 693 -18.14 -31.36 -43.57
CA VAL A 693 -17.84 -30.23 -42.65
C VAL A 693 -16.57 -30.52 -41.86
N CYS A 694 -16.39 -31.75 -41.37
CA CYS A 694 -15.16 -32.17 -40.69
C CYS A 694 -13.94 -32.15 -41.62
N ASP A 695 -14.11 -32.61 -42.87
CA ASP A 695 -13.06 -32.57 -43.89
C ASP A 695 -12.64 -31.12 -44.21
N ASP A 696 -13.61 -30.21 -44.36
CA ASP A 696 -13.37 -28.78 -44.63
C ASP A 696 -12.73 -28.05 -43.44
N ALA A 697 -13.13 -28.36 -42.20
CA ALA A 697 -12.56 -27.80 -40.97
C ALA A 697 -11.06 -28.10 -40.81
N ILE A 698 -10.66 -29.35 -41.10
CA ILE A 698 -9.25 -29.75 -41.03
C ILE A 698 -8.44 -29.10 -42.17
N ALA A 699 -9.00 -29.08 -43.39
CA ALA A 699 -8.34 -28.45 -44.53
C ALA A 699 -8.10 -26.95 -44.31
N THR A 700 -9.12 -26.22 -43.85
CA THR A 700 -9.03 -24.78 -43.54
C THR A 700 -8.05 -24.49 -42.41
N THR A 701 -7.96 -25.35 -41.40
CA THR A 701 -6.97 -25.24 -40.32
C THR A 701 -5.54 -25.37 -40.86
N ILE A 702 -5.28 -26.37 -41.71
CA ILE A 702 -3.95 -26.57 -42.33
C ILE A 702 -3.59 -25.39 -43.23
N ASP A 703 -4.52 -24.92 -44.05
CA ASP A 703 -4.32 -23.77 -44.94
C ASP A 703 -4.02 -22.50 -44.15
N ARG A 704 -4.74 -22.25 -43.04
CA ARG A 704 -4.52 -21.07 -42.18
C ARG A 704 -3.12 -21.07 -41.58
N ILE A 705 -2.66 -22.19 -41.05
CA ILE A 705 -1.31 -22.35 -40.48
C ILE A 705 -0.24 -22.12 -41.57
N GLY A 706 -0.49 -22.63 -42.79
CA GLY A 706 0.36 -22.40 -43.95
C GLY A 706 0.44 -20.92 -44.37
N ASP A 707 -0.67 -20.19 -44.32
CA ASP A 707 -0.72 -18.77 -44.64
C ASP A 707 -0.03 -17.89 -43.59
N VAL A 708 -0.21 -18.20 -42.30
CA VAL A 708 0.51 -17.53 -41.21
C VAL A 708 2.02 -17.70 -41.37
N LYS A 709 2.50 -18.91 -41.70
CA LYS A 709 3.91 -19.16 -42.01
C LYS A 709 4.42 -18.25 -43.14
N ARG A 710 3.68 -18.14 -44.25
CA ARG A 710 4.08 -17.28 -45.39
C ARG A 710 4.15 -15.80 -45.02
N GLN A 711 3.27 -15.33 -44.15
CA GLN A 711 3.23 -13.94 -43.70
C GLN A 711 4.42 -13.64 -42.76
N TRP A 712 4.69 -14.52 -41.80
CA TRP A 712 5.71 -14.31 -40.78
C TRP A 712 7.13 -14.65 -41.23
N GLN A 713 7.30 -15.51 -42.25
CA GLN A 713 8.61 -15.89 -42.78
C GLN A 713 9.45 -14.71 -43.29
N LYS A 714 8.82 -13.60 -43.68
CA LYS A 714 9.52 -12.39 -44.13
C LYS A 714 9.86 -11.41 -42.99
N VAL A 715 9.37 -11.68 -41.78
CA VAL A 715 9.41 -10.75 -40.64
C VAL A 715 10.24 -11.33 -39.50
N LEU A 716 9.92 -12.55 -39.06
CA LEU A 716 10.56 -13.23 -37.93
C LEU A 716 11.88 -13.91 -38.33
N SER A 717 12.70 -14.20 -37.32
CA SER A 717 13.86 -15.08 -37.49
C SER A 717 13.43 -16.54 -37.67
N HIS A 718 14.33 -17.40 -38.15
CA HIS A 718 13.99 -18.79 -38.46
C HIS A 718 13.56 -19.57 -37.22
N SER A 719 14.32 -19.49 -36.12
CA SER A 719 13.95 -20.11 -34.84
C SER A 719 12.62 -19.60 -34.28
N ALA A 720 12.42 -18.27 -34.24
CA ALA A 720 11.20 -17.66 -33.72
C ALA A 720 9.97 -18.00 -34.58
N LEU A 721 10.14 -18.13 -35.89
CA LEU A 721 9.09 -18.59 -36.80
C LEU A 721 8.69 -20.04 -36.49
N LEU A 722 9.65 -20.94 -36.27
CA LEU A 722 9.35 -22.34 -35.95
C LEU A 722 8.71 -22.47 -34.56
N GLN A 723 9.16 -21.73 -33.55
CA GLN A 723 8.53 -21.73 -32.22
C GLN A 723 7.10 -21.20 -32.26
N SER A 724 6.86 -20.06 -32.91
CA SER A 724 5.52 -19.49 -33.05
C SER A 724 4.59 -20.41 -33.83
N LEU A 725 5.06 -21.01 -34.93
CA LEU A 725 4.29 -21.98 -35.69
C LEU A 725 4.01 -23.26 -34.87
N GLY A 726 4.99 -23.72 -34.08
CA GLY A 726 4.87 -24.89 -33.23
C GLY A 726 3.81 -24.73 -32.15
N SER A 727 3.72 -23.55 -31.55
CA SER A 727 2.65 -23.20 -30.61
C SER A 727 1.27 -23.21 -31.27
N LEU A 728 1.12 -22.70 -32.50
CA LEU A 728 -0.15 -22.73 -33.24
C LEU A 728 -0.58 -24.16 -33.60
N VAL A 729 0.37 -24.98 -34.05
CA VAL A 729 0.11 -26.40 -34.34
C VAL A 729 -0.28 -27.13 -33.07
N SER A 730 0.43 -26.89 -31.95
CA SER A 730 0.08 -27.49 -30.66
C SER A 730 -1.34 -27.15 -30.20
N ALA A 731 -1.79 -25.90 -30.39
CA ALA A 731 -3.17 -25.51 -30.09
C ALA A 731 -4.20 -26.26 -30.94
N ALA A 732 -3.93 -26.46 -32.24
CA ALA A 732 -4.78 -27.26 -33.12
C ALA A 732 -4.83 -28.72 -32.68
N LEU A 733 -3.67 -29.31 -32.37
CA LEU A 733 -3.56 -30.71 -31.94
C LEU A 733 -4.24 -30.94 -30.60
N MET A 734 -4.03 -30.06 -29.62
CA MET A 734 -4.65 -30.19 -28.30
C MET A 734 -6.17 -30.13 -28.38
N LYS A 735 -6.73 -29.23 -29.20
CA LYS A 735 -8.17 -29.18 -29.42
C LYS A 735 -8.68 -30.48 -30.04
N PHE A 736 -8.01 -30.98 -31.08
CA PHE A 736 -8.37 -32.25 -31.70
C PHE A 736 -8.28 -33.44 -30.72
N ILE A 737 -7.23 -33.51 -29.89
CA ILE A 737 -7.06 -34.55 -28.86
C ILE A 737 -8.24 -34.51 -27.87
N ASN A 738 -8.58 -33.33 -27.35
CA ASN A 738 -9.67 -33.18 -26.39
C ASN A 738 -11.02 -33.59 -27.02
N ASP A 739 -11.30 -33.18 -28.25
CA ASP A 739 -12.53 -33.55 -28.96
C ASP A 739 -12.64 -35.09 -29.18
N VAL A 740 -11.51 -35.78 -29.33
CA VAL A 740 -11.46 -37.25 -29.43
C VAL A 740 -11.60 -37.92 -28.06
N GLU A 741 -10.92 -37.42 -27.03
CA GLU A 741 -10.99 -37.93 -25.65
C GLU A 741 -12.40 -37.80 -25.04
N ASP A 742 -13.16 -36.76 -25.42
CA ASP A 742 -14.53 -36.52 -24.95
C ASP A 742 -15.59 -37.47 -25.58
N LYS A 743 -15.23 -38.28 -26.58
CA LYS A 743 -16.17 -39.24 -27.20
C LYS A 743 -16.41 -40.44 -26.30
N ALA A 744 -17.68 -40.66 -25.95
CA ALA A 744 -18.09 -41.77 -25.08
C ALA A 744 -18.07 -43.15 -25.76
N ASP A 745 -18.29 -43.21 -27.08
CA ASP A 745 -18.28 -44.44 -27.89
C ASP A 745 -17.72 -44.09 -29.28
N ILE A 746 -16.79 -44.90 -29.78
CA ILE A 746 -16.13 -44.70 -31.08
C ILE A 746 -16.28 -45.99 -31.88
N ALA A 747 -17.08 -45.93 -32.95
CA ALA A 747 -17.24 -47.08 -33.85
C ALA A 747 -15.95 -47.33 -34.67
N GLU A 748 -15.74 -48.56 -35.13
CA GLU A 748 -14.54 -48.95 -35.91
C GLU A 748 -14.36 -48.12 -37.20
N ASP A 749 -15.47 -47.77 -37.87
CA ASP A 749 -15.46 -46.93 -39.07
C ASP A 749 -15.14 -45.46 -38.74
N GLU A 750 -15.53 -44.99 -37.56
CA GLU A 750 -15.21 -43.64 -37.06
C GLU A 750 -13.76 -43.57 -36.60
N SER A 751 -13.25 -44.58 -35.89
CA SER A 751 -11.84 -44.66 -35.46
C SER A 751 -10.89 -44.58 -36.65
N ARG A 752 -11.20 -45.30 -37.74
CA ARG A 752 -10.43 -45.23 -38.99
C ARG A 752 -10.46 -43.85 -39.64
N LYS A 753 -11.57 -43.12 -39.52
CA LYS A 753 -11.69 -41.78 -40.09
C LYS A 753 -10.99 -40.72 -39.23
N LEU A 754 -11.09 -40.82 -37.90
CA LEU A 754 -10.32 -40.01 -36.95
C LEU A 754 -8.81 -40.23 -37.13
N HIS A 755 -8.37 -41.48 -37.32
CA HIS A 755 -6.99 -41.79 -37.69
C HIS A 755 -6.61 -41.13 -39.02
N GLY A 756 -7.50 -41.15 -40.03
CA GLY A 756 -7.29 -40.41 -41.28
C GLY A 756 -7.07 -38.91 -41.09
N TYR A 757 -7.80 -38.30 -40.15
CA TYR A 757 -7.59 -36.90 -39.75
C TYR A 757 -6.28 -36.67 -39.03
N CYS A 758 -5.84 -37.61 -38.17
CA CYS A 758 -4.52 -37.56 -37.57
C CYS A 758 -3.41 -37.55 -38.63
N VAL A 759 -3.53 -38.38 -39.68
CA VAL A 759 -2.57 -38.42 -40.78
C VAL A 759 -2.56 -37.09 -41.57
N SER A 760 -3.72 -36.49 -41.80
CA SER A 760 -3.81 -35.17 -42.44
C SER A 760 -3.18 -34.07 -41.61
N LEU A 761 -3.43 -34.01 -40.30
CA LEU A 761 -2.81 -33.04 -39.39
C LEU A 761 -1.31 -33.27 -39.23
N ALA A 762 -0.84 -34.52 -39.30
CA ALA A 762 0.58 -34.86 -39.28
C ALA A 762 1.35 -34.26 -40.47
N THR A 763 0.69 -33.89 -41.57
CA THR A 763 1.34 -33.19 -42.69
C THR A 763 1.93 -31.83 -42.29
N LEU A 764 1.43 -31.22 -41.20
CA LEU A 764 1.98 -29.97 -40.65
C LEU A 764 3.44 -30.12 -40.18
N ALA A 765 3.90 -31.35 -39.89
CA ALA A 765 5.31 -31.63 -39.59
C ALA A 765 6.25 -31.18 -40.71
N GLN A 766 5.81 -31.20 -41.97
CA GLN A 766 6.61 -30.76 -43.13
C GLN A 766 7.06 -29.30 -42.99
N HIS A 767 6.35 -28.49 -42.20
CA HIS A 767 6.73 -27.10 -41.97
C HIS A 767 7.93 -26.91 -41.03
N PHE A 768 8.35 -27.95 -40.32
CA PHE A 768 9.45 -27.97 -39.34
C PHE A 768 10.70 -28.70 -39.85
N GLN A 769 10.75 -29.01 -41.14
CA GLN A 769 11.92 -29.64 -41.75
C GLN A 769 13.05 -28.64 -41.93
N THR A 770 14.22 -28.95 -41.38
CA THR A 770 15.45 -28.15 -41.52
C THR A 770 16.52 -28.94 -42.26
N GLU A 771 17.23 -28.28 -43.19
CA GLU A 771 18.42 -28.85 -43.83
C GLU A 771 19.65 -28.58 -42.97
N ASP A 772 20.28 -29.65 -42.46
CA ASP A 772 21.58 -29.53 -41.81
C ASP A 772 22.67 -29.16 -42.83
N GLY A 773 23.81 -28.64 -42.36
CA GLY A 773 24.97 -28.29 -43.21
C GLY A 773 25.55 -29.42 -44.09
N ASN A 774 25.05 -30.66 -43.94
CA ASN A 774 25.36 -31.83 -44.78
C ASN A 774 24.28 -32.14 -45.83
N GLY A 775 23.19 -31.37 -45.91
CA GLY A 775 22.07 -31.59 -46.84
C GLY A 775 21.09 -32.69 -46.42
N GLU A 776 21.17 -33.17 -45.17
CA GLU A 776 20.18 -34.09 -44.60
C GLU A 776 19.00 -33.30 -44.01
N ILE A 777 17.79 -33.67 -44.40
CA ILE A 777 16.55 -33.08 -43.88
C ILE A 777 16.24 -33.76 -42.54
N ARG A 778 16.23 -33.00 -41.45
CA ARG A 778 15.79 -33.45 -40.13
C ARG A 778 14.39 -32.94 -39.83
N ASP A 779 13.55 -33.81 -39.30
CA ASP A 779 12.23 -33.44 -38.78
C ASP A 779 12.38 -32.95 -37.34
N MET A 780 12.10 -31.67 -37.14
CA MET A 780 12.22 -31.00 -35.85
C MET A 780 10.85 -30.74 -35.20
N ALA A 781 9.76 -31.33 -35.72
CA ALA A 781 8.42 -31.10 -35.19
C ALA A 781 8.36 -31.35 -33.68
N GLY A 782 8.78 -32.53 -33.21
CA GLY A 782 8.75 -32.89 -31.79
C GLY A 782 9.57 -32.00 -30.85
N VAL A 783 10.45 -31.13 -31.36
CA VAL A 783 11.19 -30.14 -30.55
C VAL A 783 10.42 -28.84 -30.40
N TYR A 784 9.66 -28.43 -31.42
CA TYR A 784 8.97 -27.13 -31.45
C TYR A 784 7.47 -27.21 -31.15
N THR A 785 6.85 -28.38 -31.27
CA THR A 785 5.41 -28.59 -30.99
C THR A 785 5.21 -29.33 -29.67
N PRO A 786 4.80 -28.64 -28.59
CA PRO A 786 4.35 -29.30 -27.37
C PRO A 786 3.20 -30.26 -27.66
N ASN A 787 3.17 -31.42 -26.99
CA ASN A 787 2.16 -32.49 -27.17
C ASN A 787 2.19 -33.23 -28.53
N TRP A 788 3.25 -33.06 -29.33
CA TRP A 788 3.41 -33.79 -30.59
C TRP A 788 3.43 -35.31 -30.39
N PHE A 789 4.17 -35.79 -29.38
CA PHE A 789 4.24 -37.22 -29.07
C PHE A 789 2.92 -37.74 -28.51
N LYS A 790 2.24 -36.98 -27.64
CA LYS A 790 0.87 -37.31 -27.19
C LYS A 790 -0.09 -37.51 -28.37
N PHE A 791 -0.06 -36.60 -29.35
CA PHE A 791 -0.85 -36.72 -30.58
C PHE A 791 -0.49 -37.96 -31.40
N GLN A 792 0.81 -38.24 -31.55
CA GLN A 792 1.28 -39.43 -32.28
C GLN A 792 0.83 -40.73 -31.60
N TYR A 793 0.94 -40.81 -30.27
CA TYR A 793 0.45 -41.96 -29.50
C TYR A 793 -1.07 -42.11 -29.57
N LEU A 794 -1.83 -41.01 -29.57
CA LEU A 794 -3.28 -41.07 -29.81
C LEU A 794 -3.58 -41.66 -31.19
N SER A 795 -2.86 -41.23 -32.23
CA SER A 795 -3.00 -41.76 -33.58
C SER A 795 -2.68 -43.26 -33.66
N GLU A 796 -1.68 -43.74 -32.90
CA GLU A 796 -1.34 -45.15 -32.79
C GLU A 796 -2.40 -45.94 -32.00
N ILE A 797 -2.95 -45.38 -30.92
CA ILE A 797 -4.02 -46.01 -30.12
C ILE A 797 -5.29 -46.22 -30.93
N LEU A 798 -5.68 -45.24 -31.77
CA LEU A 798 -6.88 -45.32 -32.62
C LEU A 798 -6.80 -46.45 -33.68
N ASP A 799 -5.61 -46.90 -34.05
CA ASP A 799 -5.37 -47.98 -35.03
C ASP A 799 -4.96 -49.32 -34.37
N SER A 800 -4.70 -49.32 -33.05
CA SER A 800 -4.11 -50.45 -32.32
C SER A 800 -5.12 -51.37 -31.65
N SER A 801 -4.70 -52.61 -31.36
CA SER A 801 -5.48 -53.55 -30.57
C SER A 801 -5.27 -53.36 -29.06
N LEU A 802 -6.19 -53.87 -28.23
CA LEU A 802 -6.08 -53.83 -26.75
C LEU A 802 -4.76 -54.45 -26.23
N ALA A 803 -4.20 -55.43 -26.94
CA ALA A 803 -2.93 -56.05 -26.56
C ALA A 803 -1.74 -55.11 -26.82
N ASP A 804 -1.80 -54.33 -27.91
CA ASP A 804 -0.76 -53.39 -28.29
C ASP A 804 -0.78 -52.16 -27.37
N ILE A 805 -1.98 -51.63 -27.05
CA ILE A 805 -2.14 -50.55 -26.07
C ILE A 805 -1.58 -50.98 -24.70
N LYS A 806 -1.83 -52.23 -24.31
CA LYS A 806 -1.26 -52.78 -23.07
C LYS A 806 0.26 -52.81 -23.12
N TYR A 807 0.84 -53.27 -24.22
CA TYR A 807 2.29 -53.32 -24.40
C TYR A 807 2.91 -51.92 -24.34
N LEU A 808 2.31 -50.95 -25.05
CA LEU A 808 2.71 -49.55 -25.05
C LEU A 808 2.67 -48.94 -23.63
N TRP A 809 1.71 -49.31 -22.79
CA TRP A 809 1.62 -48.83 -21.40
C TRP A 809 2.66 -49.46 -20.46
N THR A 810 2.96 -50.76 -20.61
CA THR A 810 3.84 -51.47 -19.69
C THR A 810 5.32 -51.39 -20.04
N ASP A 811 5.64 -51.35 -21.33
CA ASP A 811 7.02 -51.48 -21.86
C ASP A 811 7.40 -50.29 -22.76
N GLY A 812 6.42 -49.45 -23.13
CA GLY A 812 6.62 -48.26 -23.96
C GLY A 812 6.65 -46.96 -23.16
N GLU A 813 6.89 -45.86 -23.88
CA GLU A 813 6.98 -44.50 -23.34
C GLU A 813 5.60 -43.83 -23.14
N LEU A 814 4.50 -44.56 -23.40
CA LEU A 814 3.13 -44.04 -23.26
C LEU A 814 2.83 -43.54 -21.82
N LYS A 815 3.46 -44.15 -20.81
CA LYS A 815 3.32 -43.76 -19.40
C LYS A 815 3.90 -42.37 -19.10
N LEU A 816 4.83 -41.88 -19.93
CA LEU A 816 5.44 -40.56 -19.78
C LEU A 816 4.54 -39.45 -20.34
N GLU A 817 3.80 -39.74 -21.42
CA GLU A 817 3.04 -38.74 -22.18
C GLU A 817 1.52 -38.71 -21.86
N MET A 818 0.92 -39.81 -21.40
CA MET A 818 -0.53 -39.91 -21.12
C MET A 818 -0.83 -40.40 -19.70
N LYS A 819 -1.89 -39.86 -19.09
CA LYS A 819 -2.34 -40.31 -17.75
C LYS A 819 -3.08 -41.65 -17.84
N ALA A 820 -3.01 -42.40 -16.74
CA ALA A 820 -3.68 -43.70 -16.62
C ALA A 820 -5.19 -43.62 -16.90
N GLU A 821 -5.86 -42.57 -16.42
CA GLU A 821 -7.31 -42.40 -16.64
C GLU A 821 -7.65 -41.97 -18.08
N GLU A 822 -6.78 -41.23 -18.78
CA GLU A 822 -6.97 -40.85 -20.19
C GLU A 822 -6.92 -42.10 -21.09
N VAL A 823 -5.92 -42.97 -20.86
CA VAL A 823 -5.79 -44.25 -21.57
C VAL A 823 -6.95 -45.19 -21.23
N ILE A 824 -7.44 -45.20 -19.99
CA ILE A 824 -8.63 -45.98 -19.60
C ILE A 824 -9.87 -45.45 -20.33
N GLY A 825 -10.07 -44.13 -20.40
CA GLY A 825 -11.18 -43.50 -21.12
C GLY A 825 -11.21 -43.89 -22.59
N LEU A 826 -10.06 -43.81 -23.28
CA LEU A 826 -9.93 -44.24 -24.68
C LEU A 826 -10.20 -45.75 -24.86
N ILE A 827 -9.73 -46.60 -23.94
CA ILE A 827 -10.02 -48.04 -23.97
C ILE A 827 -11.52 -48.31 -23.77
N GLU A 828 -12.20 -47.52 -22.94
CA GLU A 828 -13.64 -47.65 -22.71
C GLU A 828 -14.47 -47.18 -23.91
N ALA A 829 -14.01 -46.15 -24.63
CA ALA A 829 -14.63 -45.61 -25.84
C ALA A 829 -14.41 -46.49 -27.09
N LEU A 830 -13.24 -47.11 -27.24
CA LEU A 830 -12.89 -47.93 -28.42
C LEU A 830 -13.37 -49.39 -28.32
N PHE A 831 -13.48 -49.94 -27.10
CA PHE A 831 -13.74 -51.38 -26.92
C PHE A 831 -14.98 -51.65 -26.06
N ALA A 832 -15.89 -52.46 -26.60
CA ALA A 832 -17.04 -52.99 -25.88
C ALA A 832 -16.64 -53.73 -24.58
N PRO A 833 -17.53 -53.76 -23.56
CA PRO A 833 -17.22 -54.32 -22.25
C PRO A 833 -16.91 -55.83 -22.32
N SER A 834 -15.63 -56.18 -22.15
CA SER A 834 -15.13 -57.54 -22.14
C SER A 834 -14.29 -57.85 -20.89
N ASP A 835 -14.09 -59.13 -20.58
CA ASP A 835 -13.24 -59.55 -19.46
C ASP A 835 -11.76 -59.18 -19.68
N HIS A 836 -11.32 -59.07 -20.93
CA HIS A 836 -9.96 -58.66 -21.28
C HIS A 836 -9.79 -57.16 -21.05
N ARG A 837 -10.81 -56.35 -21.38
CA ARG A 837 -10.87 -54.91 -21.07
C ARG A 837 -10.75 -54.65 -19.56
N ARG A 838 -11.56 -55.33 -18.74
CA ARG A 838 -11.54 -55.16 -17.27
C ARG A 838 -10.20 -55.53 -16.65
N LYS A 839 -9.54 -56.59 -17.14
CA LYS A 839 -8.22 -56.99 -16.65
C LYS A 839 -7.14 -55.96 -17.00
N ALA A 840 -7.17 -55.39 -18.20
CA ALA A 840 -6.26 -54.32 -18.60
C ALA A 840 -6.42 -53.09 -17.69
N ILE A 841 -7.67 -52.64 -17.47
CA ILE A 841 -7.98 -51.49 -16.59
C ILE A 841 -7.52 -51.73 -15.14
N ALA A 842 -7.78 -52.92 -14.58
CA ALA A 842 -7.39 -53.24 -13.21
C ALA A 842 -5.87 -53.22 -12.99
N GLN A 843 -5.10 -53.64 -14.01
CA GLN A 843 -3.65 -53.66 -13.94
C GLN A 843 -3.07 -52.24 -14.00
N ILE A 844 -3.62 -51.38 -14.87
CA ILE A 844 -3.26 -49.96 -14.98
C ILE A 844 -3.51 -49.20 -13.65
N ARG A 845 -4.55 -49.58 -12.88
CA ARG A 845 -4.89 -48.93 -11.58
C ARG A 845 -4.03 -49.34 -10.38
N SER A 846 -3.38 -50.51 -10.41
CA SER A 846 -2.81 -51.16 -9.21
C SER A 846 -1.52 -50.53 -8.64
N THR A 847 -0.93 -49.55 -9.31
CA THR A 847 0.36 -48.93 -8.96
C THR A 847 0.27 -47.72 -8.01
N THR A 848 -0.86 -47.52 -7.28
CA THR A 848 -1.14 -46.27 -6.52
C THR A 848 -1.49 -46.48 -5.03
N LEU A 849 -0.49 -46.62 -4.13
CA LEU A 849 -0.68 -46.62 -2.67
C LEU A 849 -0.57 -45.19 -2.09
N THR A 850 -1.63 -44.71 -1.44
CA THR A 850 -1.76 -43.34 -0.91
C THR A 850 -1.87 -43.30 0.61
N ARG A 851 -1.65 -42.12 1.22
CA ARG A 851 -1.84 -41.84 2.66
C ARG A 851 -3.12 -42.44 3.24
N HIS A 852 -4.26 -42.26 2.55
CA HIS A 852 -5.56 -42.71 3.05
C HIS A 852 -5.61 -44.22 3.24
N LYS A 853 -5.08 -44.99 2.28
CA LYS A 853 -5.03 -46.46 2.35
C LYS A 853 -4.15 -46.94 3.51
N LEU A 854 -3.01 -46.28 3.74
CA LEU A 854 -2.13 -46.57 4.88
C LEU A 854 -2.79 -46.25 6.22
N SER A 855 -3.50 -45.13 6.31
CA SER A 855 -4.24 -44.78 7.53
C SER A 855 -5.35 -45.80 7.86
N THR A 856 -6.01 -46.37 6.84
CA THR A 856 -6.99 -47.44 7.05
C THR A 856 -6.32 -48.70 7.58
N LEU A 857 -5.17 -49.08 7.01
CA LEU A 857 -4.38 -50.23 7.45
C LEU A 857 -3.91 -50.09 8.91
N VAL A 858 -3.47 -48.90 9.33
CA VAL A 858 -3.09 -48.65 10.74
C VAL A 858 -4.29 -48.78 11.67
N ASN A 859 -5.48 -48.29 11.27
CA ASN A 859 -6.68 -48.44 12.09
C ASN A 859 -7.11 -49.92 12.23
N GLU A 860 -6.97 -50.72 11.16
CA GLU A 860 -7.21 -52.16 11.19
C GLU A 860 -6.22 -52.89 12.12
N LEU A 861 -4.92 -52.55 12.04
CA LEU A 861 -3.89 -53.12 12.93
C LEU A 861 -4.12 -52.78 14.40
N LEU A 862 -4.62 -51.56 14.69
CA LEU A 862 -4.95 -51.13 16.04
C LEU A 862 -6.29 -51.67 16.57
N HIS A 863 -6.97 -52.56 15.82
CA HIS A 863 -8.24 -53.20 16.20
C HIS A 863 -9.33 -52.20 16.63
N ARG A 864 -9.38 -51.04 15.96
CA ARG A 864 -10.42 -50.03 16.22
C ARG A 864 -11.64 -50.33 15.35
N GLY A 865 -12.80 -50.50 15.98
CA GLY A 865 -14.08 -50.61 15.28
C GLY A 865 -14.41 -49.35 14.47
N ASP A 866 -15.34 -49.44 13.53
CA ASP A 866 -15.67 -48.37 12.59
C ASP A 866 -16.06 -47.03 13.24
N GLU A 867 -16.59 -47.04 14.46
CA GLU A 867 -16.96 -45.83 15.19
C GLU A 867 -15.77 -45.05 15.79
N ASN A 868 -14.55 -45.63 15.83
CA ASN A 868 -13.37 -45.05 16.50
C ASN A 868 -12.14 -44.86 15.59
N ARG A 869 -12.35 -44.78 14.27
CA ARG A 869 -11.26 -44.57 13.29
C ARG A 869 -10.64 -43.18 13.48
N ILE A 870 -9.33 -43.13 13.70
CA ILE A 870 -8.58 -41.87 13.80
C ILE A 870 -7.80 -41.67 12.49
N PRO A 871 -7.85 -40.50 11.85
CA PRO A 871 -7.00 -40.20 10.71
C PRO A 871 -5.53 -40.07 11.18
N PHE A 872 -4.63 -40.76 10.48
CA PHE A 872 -3.20 -40.67 10.72
C PHE A 872 -2.49 -39.92 9.58
N ASP A 873 -1.50 -39.13 9.94
CA ASP A 873 -0.45 -38.67 9.03
C ASP A 873 0.73 -39.65 9.13
N ILE A 874 1.39 -39.88 8.00
CA ILE A 874 2.48 -40.83 7.87
C ILE A 874 3.77 -40.07 7.62
N LEU A 875 4.77 -40.28 8.47
CA LEU A 875 6.12 -39.75 8.32
C LEU A 875 7.06 -40.86 7.85
N ILE A 876 7.86 -40.56 6.83
CA ILE A 876 8.92 -41.44 6.33
C ILE A 876 10.20 -40.60 6.30
N ASN A 877 11.22 -41.03 7.06
CA ASN A 877 12.48 -40.29 7.22
C ASN A 877 12.32 -38.82 7.68
N GLY A 878 11.24 -38.51 8.41
CA GLY A 878 10.94 -37.15 8.88
C GLY A 878 10.12 -36.29 7.90
N GLU A 879 9.81 -36.75 6.69
CA GLU A 879 8.92 -36.04 5.74
C GLU A 879 7.51 -36.62 5.78
N PHE A 880 6.48 -35.78 5.77
CA PHE A 880 5.10 -36.24 5.63
C PHE A 880 4.83 -36.78 4.22
N LEU A 881 4.24 -37.99 4.14
CA LEU A 881 3.81 -38.56 2.87
C LEU A 881 2.57 -37.82 2.33
N ARG A 882 2.78 -36.97 1.31
CA ARG A 882 1.73 -36.25 0.57
C ARG A 882 1.34 -36.92 -0.75
N THR A 883 2.26 -37.65 -1.35
CA THR A 883 2.13 -38.33 -2.65
C THR A 883 1.90 -39.84 -2.45
N THR A 884 1.99 -40.61 -3.53
CA THR A 884 2.08 -42.07 -3.42
C THR A 884 3.46 -42.50 -2.90
N ILE A 885 3.55 -43.71 -2.32
CA ILE A 885 4.85 -44.27 -1.90
C ILE A 885 5.81 -44.37 -3.09
N ASP A 886 5.32 -44.69 -4.28
CA ASP A 886 6.14 -44.87 -5.48
C ASP A 886 6.77 -43.55 -5.95
N GLU A 887 5.98 -42.47 -5.95
CA GLU A 887 6.49 -41.12 -6.23
C GLU A 887 7.47 -40.66 -5.16
N PHE A 888 7.23 -40.98 -3.88
CA PHE A 888 8.15 -40.67 -2.79
C PHE A 888 9.49 -41.41 -2.92
N LEU A 889 9.45 -42.70 -3.27
CA LEU A 889 10.64 -43.52 -3.52
C LEU A 889 11.42 -42.98 -4.71
N THR A 890 10.72 -42.66 -5.81
CA THR A 890 11.32 -42.09 -7.02
C THR A 890 11.98 -40.74 -6.74
N LYS A 891 11.26 -39.83 -6.07
CA LYS A 891 11.75 -38.48 -5.69
C LYS A 891 13.02 -38.56 -4.85
N ASN A 892 13.09 -39.53 -3.95
CA ASN A 892 14.21 -39.69 -3.02
C ASN A 892 15.29 -40.67 -3.53
N GLY A 893 15.16 -41.22 -4.74
CA GLY A 893 16.11 -42.17 -5.33
C GLY A 893 16.24 -43.48 -4.54
N ILE A 894 15.19 -43.88 -3.82
CA ILE A 894 15.18 -45.04 -2.95
C ILE A 894 14.71 -46.26 -3.77
N ASN A 895 15.45 -47.38 -3.68
CA ASN A 895 15.08 -48.63 -4.37
C ASN A 895 13.71 -49.16 -3.89
N ALA A 896 12.88 -49.64 -4.82
CA ALA A 896 11.56 -50.21 -4.56
C ALA A 896 11.58 -51.44 -3.63
N GLU A 897 12.70 -52.16 -3.54
CA GLU A 897 12.87 -53.30 -2.63
C GLU A 897 13.34 -52.91 -1.22
N SER A 898 13.61 -51.62 -0.98
CA SER A 898 14.07 -51.17 0.34
C SER A 898 12.95 -51.18 1.38
N THR A 899 13.32 -51.54 2.62
CA THR A 899 12.40 -51.48 3.77
C THR A 899 12.32 -50.04 4.27
N LEU A 900 11.13 -49.45 4.22
CA LEU A 900 10.85 -48.13 4.75
C LEU A 900 10.39 -48.21 6.21
N ASP A 901 11.01 -47.43 7.09
CA ASP A 901 10.50 -47.19 8.44
C ASP A 901 9.40 -46.13 8.40
N VAL A 902 8.20 -46.53 8.80
CA VAL A 902 6.99 -45.71 8.68
C VAL A 902 6.50 -45.32 10.09
N GLU A 903 6.63 -44.04 10.43
CA GLU A 903 6.08 -43.48 11.66
C GLU A 903 4.67 -42.94 11.40
N TYR A 904 3.72 -43.25 12.28
CA TYR A 904 2.36 -42.72 12.19
C TYR A 904 2.07 -41.75 13.34
N THR A 905 1.47 -40.62 13.01
CA THR A 905 1.07 -39.60 13.98
C THR A 905 -0.39 -39.23 13.76
N ARG A 906 -1.08 -38.76 14.80
CA ARG A 906 -2.47 -38.32 14.62
C ARG A 906 -2.48 -37.13 13.67
N ALA A 907 -3.33 -37.21 12.65
CA ALA A 907 -3.49 -36.12 11.72
C ALA A 907 -3.99 -34.86 12.45
N LEU A 908 -3.46 -33.72 12.07
CA LEU A 908 -3.97 -32.44 12.55
C LEU A 908 -5.43 -32.30 12.09
N VAL A 909 -6.35 -32.15 13.04
CA VAL A 909 -7.75 -31.87 12.69
C VAL A 909 -7.79 -30.44 12.15
N PRO A 910 -8.30 -30.21 10.93
CA PRO A 910 -8.22 -28.90 10.28
C PRO A 910 -8.96 -27.85 11.12
N PRO A 911 -8.29 -26.78 11.56
CA PRO A 911 -8.91 -25.71 12.34
C PRO A 911 -9.73 -24.81 11.41
N LEU A 912 -10.99 -25.17 11.24
CA LEU A 912 -11.95 -24.42 10.44
C LEU A 912 -12.36 -23.13 11.15
N ASN A 913 -12.78 -22.14 10.36
CA ASN A 913 -13.33 -20.91 10.90
C ASN A 913 -14.63 -21.18 11.67
N VAL A 914 -14.74 -20.59 12.85
CA VAL A 914 -15.92 -20.73 13.73
C VAL A 914 -16.73 -19.44 13.70
N THR A 915 -16.07 -18.33 14.01
CA THR A 915 -16.66 -16.99 14.11
C THR A 915 -15.61 -15.93 13.81
N SER A 916 -16.08 -14.73 13.46
CA SER A 916 -15.26 -13.54 13.30
C SER A 916 -15.91 -12.37 14.03
N PHE A 917 -15.15 -11.68 14.89
CA PHE A 917 -15.65 -10.51 15.63
C PHE A 917 -15.22 -9.24 14.91
N GLU A 918 -16.18 -8.36 14.64
CA GLU A 918 -15.93 -7.14 13.87
C GLU A 918 -15.45 -5.99 14.75
N HIS A 919 -14.50 -5.22 14.22
CA HIS A 919 -13.96 -4.00 14.81
C HIS A 919 -14.14 -2.83 13.84
N ASP A 920 -14.15 -1.61 14.39
CA ASP A 920 -14.20 -0.37 13.60
C ASP A 920 -12.86 -0.06 12.90
N ASP A 921 -11.76 -0.53 13.49
CA ASP A 921 -10.39 -0.30 13.03
C ASP A 921 -9.52 -1.57 13.16
N TRP A 922 -8.28 -1.52 12.67
CA TRP A 922 -7.37 -2.66 12.64
C TRP A 922 -7.13 -3.23 14.04
N VAL A 923 -7.06 -4.56 14.13
CA VAL A 923 -6.78 -5.27 15.38
C VAL A 923 -5.29 -5.53 15.48
N SER A 924 -4.60 -4.85 16.40
CA SER A 924 -3.15 -4.94 16.55
C SER A 924 -2.69 -6.17 17.32
N ALA A 925 -3.41 -6.53 18.39
CA ALA A 925 -3.06 -7.66 19.23
C ALA A 925 -4.28 -8.42 19.74
N VAL A 926 -4.10 -9.73 19.90
CA VAL A 926 -5.08 -10.63 20.51
C VAL A 926 -4.44 -11.45 21.63
N ASP A 927 -5.23 -11.76 22.65
CA ASP A 927 -4.86 -12.69 23.71
C ASP A 927 -6.10 -13.38 24.29
N VAL A 928 -5.89 -14.51 24.96
CA VAL A 928 -6.98 -15.35 25.48
C VAL A 928 -6.75 -15.64 26.96
N LEU A 929 -7.81 -15.48 27.75
CA LEU A 929 -7.87 -15.92 29.15
C LEU A 929 -8.74 -17.18 29.22
N SER A 930 -8.09 -18.33 29.37
CA SER A 930 -8.71 -19.63 29.64
C SER A 930 -8.43 -20.04 31.09
N GLY A 931 -9.42 -20.65 31.77
CA GLY A 931 -9.26 -21.18 33.14
C GLY A 931 -10.16 -20.61 34.24
N VAL A 932 -11.03 -19.62 33.95
CA VAL A 932 -11.90 -18.97 34.95
C VAL A 932 -13.08 -19.85 35.36
N GLN A 933 -13.65 -20.60 34.40
CA GLN A 933 -14.64 -21.71 34.51
C GLN A 933 -14.97 -22.14 33.07
N SER A 934 -15.34 -23.41 32.83
CA SER A 934 -15.64 -23.89 31.47
C SER A 934 -16.81 -23.11 30.85
N GLY A 935 -16.60 -22.51 29.67
CA GLY A 935 -17.60 -21.69 28.98
C GLY A 935 -17.59 -20.20 29.34
N GLN A 936 -16.63 -19.75 30.16
CA GLN A 936 -16.40 -18.35 30.47
C GLN A 936 -15.01 -17.87 30.01
N GLU A 937 -14.54 -18.35 28.87
CA GLU A 937 -13.31 -17.84 28.27
C GLU A 937 -13.49 -16.37 27.87
N ARG A 938 -12.40 -15.59 27.95
CA ARG A 938 -12.40 -14.17 27.56
C ARG A 938 -11.33 -13.94 26.50
N ILE A 939 -11.72 -13.28 25.43
CA ILE A 939 -10.80 -12.90 24.36
C ILE A 939 -10.52 -11.41 24.49
N LEU A 940 -9.26 -11.05 24.54
CA LEU A 940 -8.78 -9.68 24.59
C LEU A 940 -8.38 -9.25 23.20
N SER A 941 -8.81 -8.07 22.77
CA SER A 941 -8.29 -7.44 21.57
C SER A 941 -7.90 -5.99 21.83
N ALA A 942 -6.77 -5.59 21.25
CA ALA A 942 -6.34 -4.21 21.15
C ALA A 942 -6.44 -3.75 19.71
N SER A 943 -6.82 -2.48 19.51
CA SER A 943 -7.03 -1.94 18.18
C SER A 943 -6.26 -0.62 17.96
N TYR A 944 -6.06 -0.30 16.70
CA TYR A 944 -5.42 0.94 16.26
C TYR A 944 -6.25 2.19 16.59
N ASP A 945 -7.53 2.01 16.94
CA ASP A 945 -8.40 3.04 17.51
C ASP A 945 -8.05 3.42 18.96
N GLY A 946 -7.03 2.81 19.55
CA GLY A 946 -6.55 3.12 20.90
C GLY A 946 -7.35 2.47 22.03
N LEU A 947 -8.29 1.57 21.72
CA LEU A 947 -9.17 0.93 22.70
C LEU A 947 -8.83 -0.56 22.89
N VAL A 948 -9.06 -1.03 24.11
CA VAL A 948 -8.99 -2.43 24.49
C VAL A 948 -10.41 -2.95 24.70
N ARG A 949 -10.72 -4.09 24.09
CA ARG A 949 -12.03 -4.76 24.19
C ARG A 949 -11.88 -6.17 24.73
N VAL A 950 -12.82 -6.57 25.58
CA VAL A 950 -12.94 -7.94 26.08
C VAL A 950 -14.21 -8.57 25.53
N TRP A 951 -14.07 -9.73 24.91
CA TRP A 951 -15.13 -10.46 24.22
C TRP A 951 -15.43 -11.77 24.94
N ASN A 952 -16.67 -12.22 24.83
CA ASN A 952 -17.03 -13.60 25.13
C ASN A 952 -16.78 -14.49 23.89
N THR A 953 -16.94 -15.81 24.04
CA THR A 953 -16.83 -16.78 22.94
C THR A 953 -17.96 -16.70 21.92
N SER A 954 -19.06 -16.00 22.25
CA SER A 954 -20.21 -15.79 21.36
C SER A 954 -20.05 -14.56 20.44
N GLY A 955 -19.05 -13.72 20.69
CA GLY A 955 -18.78 -12.50 19.91
C GLY A 955 -19.38 -11.21 20.47
N ASP A 956 -19.92 -11.22 21.69
CA ASP A 956 -20.37 -10.00 22.34
C ASP A 956 -19.20 -9.29 23.04
N VAL A 957 -19.15 -7.97 22.89
CA VAL A 957 -18.26 -7.10 23.67
C VAL A 957 -18.78 -7.02 25.10
N LEU A 958 -18.03 -7.56 26.05
CA LEU A 958 -18.35 -7.48 27.47
C LEU A 958 -17.95 -6.13 28.04
N ALA A 959 -16.75 -5.66 27.73
CA ALA A 959 -16.22 -4.40 28.24
C ALA A 959 -15.29 -3.73 27.23
N THR A 960 -15.29 -2.39 27.24
CA THR A 960 -14.41 -1.54 26.43
C THR A 960 -13.70 -0.55 27.35
N SER A 961 -12.40 -0.33 27.14
CA SER A 961 -11.64 0.66 27.90
C SER A 961 -12.09 2.08 27.60
N GLU A 962 -11.92 2.98 28.57
CA GLU A 962 -12.05 4.42 28.31
C GLU A 962 -10.92 4.92 27.40
N ALA A 963 -11.20 5.95 26.59
CA ALA A 963 -10.17 6.57 25.76
C ALA A 963 -9.07 7.17 26.65
N PRO A 964 -7.78 7.02 26.32
CA PRO A 964 -6.67 7.33 27.24
C PRO A 964 -6.59 8.77 27.78
N ASN A 965 -7.36 9.73 27.23
CA ASN A 965 -7.20 11.16 27.51
C ASN A 965 -8.51 11.98 27.60
N ASN A 966 -9.65 11.44 28.07
CA ASN A 966 -10.91 12.23 28.21
C ASN A 966 -11.20 13.18 27.01
N GLY A 967 -11.03 12.68 25.77
CA GLY A 967 -11.19 13.48 24.54
C GLY A 967 -9.91 14.05 23.90
N GLY A 968 -8.71 13.70 24.40
CA GLY A 968 -7.44 14.00 23.72
C GLY A 968 -7.16 13.13 22.48
N ARG A 969 -6.05 13.42 21.77
CA ARG A 969 -5.65 12.69 20.55
C ARG A 969 -5.53 11.19 20.84
N ILE A 970 -6.34 10.40 20.16
CA ILE A 970 -6.34 8.94 20.21
C ILE A 970 -5.02 8.44 19.59
N THR A 971 -4.32 7.55 20.30
CA THR A 971 -3.06 6.94 19.89
C THR A 971 -3.20 5.43 19.81
N SER A 972 -2.72 4.84 18.71
CA SER A 972 -2.91 3.42 18.42
C SER A 972 -2.18 2.50 19.41
N LEU A 973 -2.86 1.44 19.83
CA LEU A 973 -2.27 0.36 20.62
C LEU A 973 -1.59 -0.65 19.70
N LYS A 974 -0.44 -1.17 20.14
CA LYS A 974 0.37 -2.15 19.40
C LYS A 974 0.26 -3.55 19.98
N THR A 975 0.17 -3.67 21.30
CA THR A 975 0.19 -4.95 22.00
C THR A 975 -0.73 -4.93 23.22
N ALA A 976 -1.32 -6.07 23.56
CA ALA A 976 -2.06 -6.28 24.80
C ALA A 976 -2.00 -7.74 25.25
N LYS A 977 -1.86 -7.96 26.56
CA LYS A 977 -1.75 -9.28 27.19
C LYS A 977 -2.47 -9.37 28.53
N TRP A 978 -3.00 -10.55 28.85
CA TRP A 978 -3.53 -10.85 30.18
C TRP A 978 -2.41 -11.08 31.18
N LEU A 979 -2.43 -10.35 32.30
CA LEU A 979 -1.53 -10.59 33.42
C LEU A 979 -2.17 -11.52 34.47
N SER A 980 -3.47 -11.40 34.68
CA SER A 980 -4.29 -12.23 35.57
C SER A 980 -5.77 -12.06 35.19
N GLU A 981 -6.67 -12.84 35.78
CA GLU A 981 -8.11 -12.71 35.54
C GLU A 981 -8.67 -11.29 35.75
N LYS A 982 -8.01 -10.48 36.59
CA LYS A 982 -8.45 -9.12 36.93
C LYS A 982 -7.54 -8.02 36.40
N LYS A 983 -6.44 -8.36 35.73
CA LYS A 983 -5.46 -7.37 35.23
C LYS A 983 -5.00 -7.72 33.83
N MET A 984 -4.97 -6.71 32.98
CA MET A 984 -4.42 -6.79 31.63
C MET A 984 -3.43 -5.64 31.42
N VAL A 985 -2.53 -5.79 30.47
CA VAL A 985 -1.52 -4.80 30.12
C VAL A 985 -1.65 -4.49 28.65
N ALA A 986 -1.60 -3.21 28.26
CA ALA A 986 -1.53 -2.81 26.86
C ALA A 986 -0.52 -1.67 26.68
N ALA A 987 0.08 -1.60 25.50
CA ALA A 987 1.04 -0.57 25.14
C ALA A 987 0.93 -0.21 23.66
N GLY A 988 1.42 0.97 23.29
CA GLY A 988 1.31 1.46 21.92
C GLY A 988 2.24 2.61 21.57
N LEU A 989 1.81 3.39 20.58
CA LEU A 989 2.59 4.49 19.99
C LEU A 989 2.68 5.75 20.88
N ASP A 990 2.02 5.76 22.03
CA ASP A 990 2.09 6.86 23.00
C ASP A 990 3.22 6.70 24.02
N ASN A 991 4.12 5.74 23.81
CA ASN A 991 5.28 5.44 24.64
C ASN A 991 4.94 4.97 26.05
N THR A 992 3.65 4.72 26.34
CA THR A 992 3.19 4.31 27.67
C THR A 992 2.76 2.85 27.69
N VAL A 993 3.05 2.19 28.81
CA VAL A 993 2.51 0.87 29.12
C VAL A 993 1.43 1.05 30.18
N ARG A 994 0.20 0.64 29.89
CA ARG A 994 -0.95 0.78 30.79
C ARG A 994 -1.32 -0.56 31.41
N VAL A 995 -1.55 -0.54 32.71
CA VAL A 995 -2.13 -1.68 33.43
C VAL A 995 -3.59 -1.35 33.69
N TYR A 996 -4.48 -2.17 33.12
CA TYR A 996 -5.91 -2.07 33.36
C TYR A 996 -6.35 -3.08 34.40
N LYS A 997 -7.35 -2.69 35.19
CA LYS A 997 -8.13 -3.56 36.04
C LYS A 997 -9.43 -3.92 35.34
N TYR A 998 -9.65 -5.22 35.19
CA TYR A 998 -10.87 -5.80 34.63
C TYR A 998 -11.78 -6.28 35.76
N ASP A 999 -13.06 -5.90 35.67
CA ASP A 999 -14.11 -6.35 36.56
C ASP A 999 -15.20 -7.02 35.71
N ASP A 1000 -15.30 -8.35 35.83
CA ASP A 1000 -16.22 -9.18 35.03
C ASP A 1000 -17.69 -8.95 35.45
N ASP A 1001 -17.94 -8.69 36.74
CA ASP A 1001 -19.28 -8.46 37.28
C ASP A 1001 -19.82 -7.09 36.85
N ALA A 1002 -18.97 -6.06 36.94
CA ALA A 1002 -19.31 -4.71 36.52
C ALA A 1002 -19.22 -4.50 35.00
N ARG A 1003 -18.56 -5.42 34.27
CA ARG A 1003 -18.27 -5.32 32.83
C ARG A 1003 -17.55 -4.02 32.46
N THR A 1004 -16.58 -3.64 33.30
CA THR A 1004 -15.81 -2.40 33.14
C THR A 1004 -14.31 -2.65 33.09
N ILE A 1005 -13.61 -1.85 32.28
CA ILE A 1005 -12.15 -1.79 32.23
C ILE A 1005 -11.73 -0.42 32.76
N THR A 1006 -10.91 -0.39 33.81
CA THR A 1006 -10.43 0.86 34.43
C THR A 1006 -8.91 0.92 34.42
N THR A 1007 -8.34 2.09 34.09
CA THR A 1007 -6.89 2.28 34.06
C THR A 1007 -6.36 2.39 35.48
N ALA A 1008 -5.54 1.43 35.90
CA ALA A 1008 -5.00 1.36 37.27
C ALA A 1008 -3.62 2.03 37.40
N LEU A 1009 -2.79 1.94 36.35
CA LEU A 1009 -1.40 2.42 36.39
C LEU A 1009 -0.93 2.80 34.99
N GLU A 1010 -0.19 3.92 34.90
CA GLU A 1010 0.54 4.31 33.70
C GLU A 1010 2.04 4.20 33.95
N LEU A 1011 2.71 3.39 33.15
CA LEU A 1011 4.14 3.11 33.23
C LEU A 1011 4.83 3.81 32.07
N VAL A 1012 5.84 4.63 32.40
CA VAL A 1012 6.49 5.52 31.43
C VAL A 1012 8.00 5.43 31.60
N ASN A 1013 8.69 5.13 30.50
CA ASN A 1013 10.17 5.10 30.45
C ASN A 1013 10.71 5.28 29.03
N HIS A 1014 9.99 4.77 28.03
CA HIS A 1014 10.40 4.78 26.63
C HIS A 1014 10.26 6.16 25.99
N ARG A 1015 11.13 6.44 25.02
CA ARG A 1015 11.17 7.66 24.21
C ARG A 1015 10.29 7.58 22.96
N TRP A 1016 10.12 6.37 22.44
CA TRP A 1016 9.32 6.06 21.25
C TRP A 1016 8.30 4.95 21.56
N GLY A 1017 7.52 4.57 20.54
CA GLY A 1017 6.43 3.62 20.68
C GLY A 1017 6.88 2.25 21.18
N VAL A 1018 6.05 1.63 22.00
CA VAL A 1018 6.25 0.28 22.51
C VAL A 1018 5.71 -0.70 21.48
N GLU A 1019 6.56 -1.59 20.97
CA GLU A 1019 6.20 -2.58 19.95
C GLU A 1019 5.57 -3.83 20.57
N ASP A 1020 6.15 -4.34 21.67
CA ASP A 1020 5.70 -5.58 22.30
C ASP A 1020 5.83 -5.55 23.83
N VAL A 1021 5.02 -6.38 24.50
CA VAL A 1021 4.98 -6.52 25.95
C VAL A 1021 4.88 -7.99 26.33
N ALA A 1022 5.78 -8.44 27.19
CA ALA A 1022 5.69 -9.72 27.86
C ALA A 1022 5.27 -9.56 29.31
N VAL A 1023 4.48 -10.53 29.79
CA VAL A 1023 3.97 -10.55 31.15
C VAL A 1023 4.33 -11.87 31.82
N HIS A 1024 4.73 -11.79 33.09
CA HIS A 1024 4.93 -12.96 33.93
C HIS A 1024 3.97 -12.89 35.12
N ALA A 1025 2.85 -13.61 35.01
CA ALA A 1025 1.75 -13.58 35.96
C ALA A 1025 2.18 -13.86 37.42
N PRO A 1026 2.98 -14.90 37.73
CA PRO A 1026 3.33 -15.23 39.11
C PRO A 1026 4.14 -14.14 39.84
N SER A 1027 5.03 -13.43 39.14
CA SER A 1027 5.85 -12.37 39.73
C SER A 1027 5.29 -10.96 39.51
N SER A 1028 4.16 -10.84 38.78
CA SER A 1028 3.56 -9.55 38.42
C SER A 1028 4.55 -8.61 37.72
N ARG A 1029 5.50 -9.17 36.96
CA ARG A 1029 6.51 -8.43 36.19
C ARG A 1029 6.07 -8.26 34.75
N ILE A 1030 6.46 -7.14 34.16
CA ILE A 1030 6.13 -6.74 32.80
C ILE A 1030 7.44 -6.33 32.12
N LEU A 1031 7.71 -6.88 30.94
CA LEU A 1031 8.79 -6.43 30.06
C LEU A 1031 8.16 -5.73 28.87
N SER A 1032 8.77 -4.64 28.42
CA SER A 1032 8.36 -3.93 27.21
C SER A 1032 9.54 -3.74 26.27
N ALA A 1033 9.31 -4.03 25.00
CA ALA A 1033 10.22 -3.78 23.90
C ALA A 1033 9.75 -2.54 23.13
N SER A 1034 10.69 -1.66 22.78
CA SER A 1034 10.37 -0.37 22.19
C SER A 1034 11.20 -0.07 20.95
N SER A 1035 10.64 0.78 20.10
CA SER A 1035 11.30 1.32 18.93
C SER A 1035 12.56 2.12 19.27
N ASP A 1036 12.69 2.64 20.50
CA ASP A 1036 13.87 3.38 20.99
C ASP A 1036 15.09 2.52 21.35
N THR A 1037 15.12 1.28 20.85
CA THR A 1037 16.18 0.26 21.06
C THR A 1037 16.36 -0.20 22.51
N THR A 1038 15.44 0.21 23.41
CA THR A 1038 15.50 -0.14 24.83
C THR A 1038 14.44 -1.18 25.21
N ILE A 1039 14.76 -1.96 26.25
CA ILE A 1039 13.82 -2.84 26.93
C ILE A 1039 13.63 -2.30 28.34
N SER A 1040 12.41 -2.27 28.85
CA SER A 1040 12.14 -1.82 30.23
C SER A 1040 11.46 -2.92 31.05
N LEU A 1041 11.90 -3.07 32.30
CA LEU A 1041 11.25 -3.92 33.30
C LEU A 1041 10.37 -3.08 34.20
N PHE A 1042 9.12 -3.49 34.35
CA PHE A 1042 8.13 -2.86 35.24
C PHE A 1042 7.49 -3.88 36.18
N SER A 1043 6.89 -3.39 37.25
CA SER A 1043 5.96 -4.14 38.10
C SER A 1043 4.53 -3.68 37.86
N SER A 1044 3.55 -4.59 37.97
CA SER A 1044 2.14 -4.21 37.98
C SER A 1044 1.71 -3.49 39.27
N ASN A 1045 2.58 -3.47 40.29
CA ASN A 1045 2.33 -2.85 41.58
C ASN A 1045 2.94 -1.44 41.64
N ALA A 1046 2.10 -0.42 41.83
CA ALA A 1046 2.50 0.98 41.81
C ALA A 1046 3.54 1.38 42.87
N LYS A 1047 3.68 0.60 43.95
CA LYS A 1047 4.63 0.88 45.04
C LYS A 1047 6.05 0.42 44.74
N GLU A 1048 6.21 -0.61 43.92
CA GLU A 1048 7.52 -1.16 43.55
C GLU A 1048 8.21 -0.31 42.49
N ASN A 1049 7.42 0.30 41.61
CA ASN A 1049 7.96 1.15 40.56
C ASN A 1049 8.41 2.52 41.11
N PRO A 1050 9.52 3.07 40.61
CA PRO A 1050 9.94 4.42 40.97
C PRO A 1050 8.97 5.49 40.45
N VAL A 1051 9.15 6.72 40.91
CA VAL A 1051 8.39 7.87 40.41
C VAL A 1051 8.73 8.12 38.94
N ALA A 1052 7.73 8.39 38.10
CA ALA A 1052 7.93 8.62 36.68
C ALA A 1052 8.86 9.82 36.41
N PRO A 1053 9.80 9.73 35.46
CA PRO A 1053 10.66 10.85 35.10
C PRO A 1053 9.81 12.00 34.52
N ALA A 1054 10.04 13.23 35.00
CA ALA A 1054 9.24 14.40 34.60
C ALA A 1054 9.30 14.70 33.08
N ASN A 1055 10.39 14.32 32.42
CA ASN A 1055 10.63 14.58 31.00
C ASN A 1055 9.73 13.77 30.06
N PHE A 1056 9.15 12.66 30.53
CA PHE A 1056 8.28 11.78 29.74
C PHE A 1056 6.80 11.95 30.07
N LEU A 1057 6.47 12.84 31.00
CA LEU A 1057 5.08 13.17 31.28
C LEU A 1057 4.60 14.21 30.26
N PRO A 1058 3.37 14.08 29.72
CA PRO A 1058 2.80 15.07 28.81
C PRO A 1058 2.67 16.41 29.55
N SER A 1059 3.55 17.36 29.22
CA SER A 1059 3.48 18.73 29.70
C SER A 1059 2.54 19.53 28.80
N SER A 1060 1.63 20.28 29.40
CA SER A 1060 0.93 21.37 28.71
C SER A 1060 1.98 22.35 28.18
N SER A 1061 2.18 22.33 26.86
CA SER A 1061 2.82 23.30 25.97
C SER A 1061 3.70 24.41 26.55
N ALA A 1062 4.87 24.58 25.93
CA ALA A 1062 5.86 25.64 26.11
C ALA A 1062 5.38 27.07 25.71
N ALA A 1063 4.17 27.48 26.07
CA ALA A 1063 3.62 28.82 25.81
C ALA A 1063 2.96 29.50 27.02
N SER A 1064 3.21 29.06 28.26
CA SER A 1064 2.65 29.72 29.46
C SER A 1064 3.61 29.73 30.65
N ASN A 1065 4.75 30.42 30.51
CA ASN A 1065 5.66 30.70 31.63
C ASN A 1065 5.56 32.15 32.12
N LYS A 1066 4.34 32.65 32.34
CA LYS A 1066 4.15 33.85 33.17
C LYS A 1066 2.99 33.85 34.15
N ARG A 1067 2.17 32.79 34.25
CA ARG A 1067 1.11 32.78 35.26
C ARG A 1067 0.60 31.37 35.63
N GLN A 1068 1.44 30.55 36.27
CA GLN A 1068 0.90 29.42 37.05
C GLN A 1068 1.90 28.87 38.09
N LYS A 1069 2.30 29.72 39.05
CA LYS A 1069 2.59 29.25 40.40
C LYS A 1069 1.30 29.39 41.20
N LEU A 1070 0.47 28.34 41.23
CA LEU A 1070 -0.63 28.04 42.17
C LEU A 1070 -1.76 27.25 41.48
N SER A 1071 -1.52 25.99 41.12
CA SER A 1071 -2.55 24.93 41.13
C SER A 1071 -1.86 23.59 40.84
N LYS A 1072 -1.94 22.62 41.76
CA LYS A 1072 -1.59 21.22 41.46
C LYS A 1072 -2.55 20.74 40.36
N PRO A 1073 -2.09 20.15 39.25
CA PRO A 1073 -2.99 19.45 38.35
C PRO A 1073 -3.38 18.11 39.01
N ASP A 1074 -4.67 17.92 39.29
CA ASP A 1074 -5.23 16.63 39.72
C ASP A 1074 -5.14 15.64 38.54
N ARG A 1075 -4.07 14.84 38.52
CA ARG A 1075 -3.98 13.65 37.65
C ARG A 1075 -4.65 12.48 38.36
N THR A 1076 -5.71 11.94 37.76
CA THR A 1076 -6.57 10.90 38.36
C THR A 1076 -5.91 9.51 38.40
N VAL A 1077 -4.98 9.21 37.48
CA VAL A 1077 -4.28 7.91 37.38
C VAL A 1077 -2.79 8.05 37.74
N PRO A 1078 -2.22 7.18 38.60
CA PRO A 1078 -0.82 7.26 39.00
C PRO A 1078 0.15 6.92 37.86
N ALA A 1079 1.16 7.77 37.67
CA ALA A 1079 2.28 7.54 36.75
C ALA A 1079 3.50 6.97 37.48
N ARG A 1080 4.18 5.96 36.92
CA ARG A 1080 5.41 5.37 37.48
C ARG A 1080 6.47 5.08 36.41
N GLY A 1081 7.73 5.02 36.83
CA GLY A 1081 8.90 4.71 35.99
C GLY A 1081 9.24 3.21 35.94
N ALA A 1082 10.28 2.86 35.18
CA ALA A 1082 10.79 1.48 35.09
C ALA A 1082 11.65 1.09 36.29
N LEU A 1083 11.63 -0.19 36.65
CA LEU A 1083 12.55 -0.79 37.63
C LEU A 1083 13.98 -0.86 37.09
N ALA A 1084 14.11 -1.25 35.82
CA ALA A 1084 15.37 -1.34 35.11
C ALA A 1084 15.15 -1.06 33.62
N THR A 1085 16.19 -0.52 32.96
CA THR A 1085 16.21 -0.26 31.52
C THR A 1085 17.43 -0.96 30.94
N PHE A 1086 17.22 -1.81 29.94
CA PHE A 1086 18.27 -2.54 29.26
C PHE A 1086 18.56 -1.88 27.91
N THR A 1087 19.82 -1.52 27.69
CA THR A 1087 20.31 -0.90 26.45
C THR A 1087 21.38 -1.81 25.83
N GLY A 1088 21.32 -2.01 24.52
CA GLY A 1088 22.30 -2.86 23.83
C GLY A 1088 21.93 -3.29 22.42
N HIS A 1089 20.70 -3.05 21.98
CA HIS A 1089 20.29 -3.18 20.58
C HIS A 1089 20.64 -1.92 19.79
N SER A 1090 20.98 -2.08 18.51
CA SER A 1090 21.31 -0.97 17.59
C SER A 1090 20.15 -0.55 16.69
N SER A 1091 19.02 -1.25 16.77
CA SER A 1091 17.79 -0.99 16.01
C SER A 1091 16.56 -1.29 16.88
N PRO A 1092 15.33 -0.94 16.43
CA PRO A 1092 14.09 -1.20 17.17
C PRO A 1092 13.98 -2.64 17.68
N VAL A 1093 13.60 -2.81 18.95
CA VAL A 1093 13.35 -4.12 19.54
C VAL A 1093 11.93 -4.52 19.18
N SER A 1094 11.77 -5.58 18.39
CA SER A 1094 10.49 -6.00 17.83
C SER A 1094 9.69 -6.87 18.78
N SER A 1095 10.35 -7.71 19.58
CA SER A 1095 9.69 -8.60 20.54
C SER A 1095 10.58 -8.92 21.74
N VAL A 1096 9.95 -9.17 22.88
CA VAL A 1096 10.61 -9.58 24.12
C VAL A 1096 9.76 -10.66 24.79
N ILE A 1097 10.39 -11.67 25.38
CA ILE A 1097 9.71 -12.70 26.17
C ILE A 1097 10.49 -13.04 27.43
N PHE A 1098 9.78 -13.47 28.48
CA PHE A 1098 10.41 -14.13 29.61
C PHE A 1098 10.80 -15.55 29.22
N LYS A 1099 11.90 -16.05 29.79
CA LYS A 1099 12.20 -17.47 29.71
C LYS A 1099 11.14 -18.25 30.52
N PRO A 1100 10.43 -19.23 29.91
CA PRO A 1100 9.32 -19.93 30.57
C PRO A 1100 9.70 -20.63 31.88
N ASP A 1101 10.90 -21.20 31.95
CA ASP A 1101 11.37 -21.94 33.13
C ASP A 1101 12.00 -21.03 34.21
N ASP A 1102 12.41 -19.82 33.84
CA ASP A 1102 13.22 -18.96 34.70
C ASP A 1102 12.88 -17.48 34.47
N ALA A 1103 12.11 -16.93 35.41
CA ALA A 1103 11.64 -15.54 35.37
C ALA A 1103 12.75 -14.49 35.55
N THR A 1104 14.01 -14.90 35.79
CA THR A 1104 15.16 -13.99 35.87
C THR A 1104 15.81 -13.73 34.52
N VAL A 1105 15.49 -14.52 33.50
CA VAL A 1105 16.06 -14.41 32.15
C VAL A 1105 15.00 -13.94 31.16
N ALA A 1106 15.40 -13.07 30.24
CA ALA A 1106 14.57 -12.64 29.12
C ALA A 1106 15.29 -12.80 27.79
N TYR A 1107 14.52 -13.01 26.73
CA TYR A 1107 14.99 -13.02 25.36
C TYR A 1107 14.39 -11.85 24.60
N SER A 1108 15.19 -11.21 23.76
CA SER A 1108 14.72 -10.13 22.90
C SER A 1108 15.16 -10.33 21.45
N ALA A 1109 14.25 -10.02 20.54
CA ALA A 1109 14.47 -10.00 19.11
C ALA A 1109 14.41 -8.56 18.60
N SER A 1110 15.28 -8.23 17.66
CA SER A 1110 15.44 -6.87 17.16
C SER A 1110 15.60 -6.83 15.65
N HIS A 1111 15.31 -5.65 15.11
CA HIS A 1111 15.53 -5.36 13.70
C HIS A 1111 17.01 -5.39 13.31
N ASP A 1112 17.93 -5.32 14.27
CA ASP A 1112 19.40 -5.40 14.10
C ASP A 1112 19.93 -6.81 13.78
N HIS A 1113 19.04 -7.75 13.48
CA HIS A 1113 19.34 -9.15 13.20
C HIS A 1113 19.78 -9.97 14.42
N THR A 1114 19.75 -9.40 15.63
CA THR A 1114 20.21 -10.08 16.84
C THR A 1114 19.08 -10.58 17.72
N LEU A 1115 19.32 -11.76 18.29
CA LEU A 1115 18.62 -12.32 19.42
C LEU A 1115 19.52 -12.16 20.66
N LYS A 1116 19.06 -11.45 21.68
CA LYS A 1116 19.82 -11.23 22.92
C LYS A 1116 19.17 -11.96 24.09
N THR A 1117 20.02 -12.45 24.98
CA THR A 1117 19.61 -13.01 26.28
C THR A 1117 20.02 -12.06 27.39
N TRP A 1118 19.07 -11.70 28.24
CA TRP A 1118 19.24 -10.72 29.32
C TRP A 1118 19.11 -11.39 30.67
N ASP A 1119 19.98 -11.00 31.60
CA ASP A 1119 19.83 -11.30 33.01
C ASP A 1119 19.15 -10.11 33.70
N LEU A 1120 17.90 -10.29 34.12
CA LEU A 1120 17.03 -9.22 34.60
C LEU A 1120 17.51 -8.58 35.91
N PRO A 1121 18.00 -9.33 36.93
CA PRO A 1121 18.52 -8.76 38.17
C PRO A 1121 19.78 -7.91 37.98
N THR A 1122 20.69 -8.31 37.08
CA THR A 1122 21.94 -7.58 36.83
C THR A 1122 21.83 -6.50 35.76
N SER A 1123 20.75 -6.52 34.97
CA SER A 1123 20.57 -5.62 33.83
C SER A 1123 21.65 -5.76 32.75
N THR A 1124 22.22 -6.96 32.59
CA THR A 1124 23.29 -7.23 31.63
C THR A 1124 22.83 -8.15 30.49
N CYS A 1125 23.41 -7.94 29.31
CA CYS A 1125 23.27 -8.85 28.18
C CYS A 1125 24.24 -10.01 28.37
N VAL A 1126 23.72 -11.21 28.65
CA VAL A 1126 24.51 -12.43 28.85
C VAL A 1126 25.02 -12.97 27.53
N ASP A 1127 24.17 -12.91 26.50
CA ASP A 1127 24.44 -13.59 25.24
C ASP A 1127 23.85 -12.85 24.04
N THR A 1128 24.53 -12.87 22.91
CA THR A 1128 24.06 -12.26 21.64
C THR A 1128 24.28 -13.24 20.49
N ARG A 1129 23.20 -13.58 19.79
CA ARG A 1129 23.21 -14.40 18.58
C ARG A 1129 22.80 -13.55 17.40
N THR A 1130 23.58 -13.57 16.32
CA THR A 1130 23.31 -12.81 15.10
C THR A 1130 22.79 -13.74 14.03
N THR A 1131 21.65 -13.39 13.45
CA THR A 1131 21.03 -14.12 12.34
C THR A 1131 21.27 -13.38 11.02
N GLY A 1132 20.97 -14.00 9.88
CA GLY A 1132 21.15 -13.36 8.56
C GLY A 1132 20.09 -12.30 8.22
N HIS A 1133 18.99 -12.22 8.98
CA HIS A 1133 17.82 -11.42 8.62
C HIS A 1133 17.18 -10.74 9.84
N SER A 1134 16.35 -9.73 9.59
CA SER A 1134 15.74 -8.90 10.64
C SER A 1134 14.69 -9.72 11.39
N LEU A 1135 14.71 -9.71 12.72
CA LEU A 1135 13.78 -10.48 13.54
C LEU A 1135 12.58 -9.63 13.91
N LEU A 1136 11.37 -10.13 13.64
CA LEU A 1136 10.10 -9.42 13.82
C LEU A 1136 9.27 -9.97 14.97
N SER A 1137 9.43 -11.25 15.31
CA SER A 1137 8.68 -11.91 16.38
C SER A 1137 9.50 -12.99 17.06
N LEU A 1138 9.14 -13.31 18.29
CA LEU A 1138 9.86 -14.26 19.14
C LEU A 1138 8.87 -15.11 19.95
N CYS A 1139 9.08 -16.41 19.97
CA CYS A 1139 8.30 -17.35 20.78
C CYS A 1139 9.20 -18.43 21.37
N ALA A 1140 9.00 -18.78 22.64
CA ALA A 1140 9.72 -19.89 23.28
C ALA A 1140 8.92 -21.19 23.15
N ILE A 1141 9.63 -22.29 22.92
CA ILE A 1141 9.12 -23.65 22.91
C ILE A 1141 9.72 -24.37 24.13
N PRO A 1142 9.04 -24.36 25.29
CA PRO A 1142 9.63 -24.78 26.56
C PRO A 1142 10.06 -26.25 26.56
N SER A 1143 9.24 -27.13 25.99
CA SER A 1143 9.47 -28.58 25.95
C SER A 1143 10.82 -28.98 25.35
N ARG A 1144 11.27 -28.23 24.33
CA ARG A 1144 12.52 -28.50 23.60
C ARG A 1144 13.64 -27.50 23.90
N ASN A 1145 13.40 -26.51 24.76
CA ASN A 1145 14.32 -25.40 25.00
C ASN A 1145 14.71 -24.63 23.73
N LEU A 1146 13.81 -24.56 22.74
CA LEU A 1146 14.05 -23.86 21.47
C LEU A 1146 13.36 -22.50 21.46
N LEU A 1147 13.91 -21.58 20.67
CA LEU A 1147 13.32 -20.29 20.38
C LEU A 1147 12.95 -20.23 18.90
N ALA A 1148 11.70 -19.88 18.60
CA ALA A 1148 11.24 -19.61 17.25
C ALA A 1148 11.30 -18.10 17.00
N THR A 1149 12.02 -17.70 15.94
CA THR A 1149 12.16 -16.29 15.56
C THR A 1149 11.57 -16.07 14.17
N GLY A 1150 10.55 -15.22 14.05
CA GLY A 1150 9.96 -14.85 12.77
C GLY A 1150 10.81 -13.78 12.10
N THR A 1151 11.14 -13.95 10.82
CA THR A 1151 12.03 -13.04 10.10
C THR A 1151 11.28 -12.15 9.11
N SER A 1152 11.90 -11.03 8.73
CA SER A 1152 11.45 -10.22 7.58
C SER A 1152 11.61 -10.94 6.24
N ALA A 1153 12.47 -11.96 6.18
CA ALA A 1153 12.76 -12.77 5.00
C ALA A 1153 11.78 -13.95 4.80
N ARG A 1154 10.58 -13.86 5.38
CA ARG A 1154 9.43 -14.75 5.14
C ARG A 1154 9.59 -16.19 5.65
N HIS A 1155 10.52 -16.41 6.57
CA HIS A 1155 10.73 -17.72 7.20
C HIS A 1155 10.82 -17.57 8.71
N ILE A 1156 10.76 -18.70 9.40
CA ILE A 1156 10.96 -18.78 10.85
C ILE A 1156 12.22 -19.58 11.09
N THR A 1157 13.08 -19.08 11.96
CA THR A 1157 14.32 -19.76 12.34
C THR A 1157 14.16 -20.32 13.75
N LEU A 1158 14.49 -21.61 13.93
CA LEU A 1158 14.55 -22.23 15.25
C LEU A 1158 15.99 -22.18 15.76
N ILE A 1159 16.16 -21.59 16.93
CA ILE A 1159 17.45 -21.31 17.55
C ILE A 1159 17.49 -22.00 18.91
N ASP A 1160 18.54 -22.77 19.16
CA ASP A 1160 18.87 -23.22 20.51
C ASP A 1160 19.80 -22.19 21.17
N PRO A 1161 19.37 -21.48 22.24
CA PRO A 1161 20.20 -20.51 22.93
C PRO A 1161 21.42 -21.13 23.63
N ARG A 1162 21.51 -22.47 23.75
CA ARG A 1162 22.63 -23.20 24.37
C ARG A 1162 23.69 -23.65 23.35
N ALA A 1163 23.38 -23.61 22.06
CA ALA A 1163 24.28 -24.09 21.02
C ALA A 1163 25.43 -23.11 20.73
N SER A 1164 26.56 -23.63 20.23
CA SER A 1164 27.72 -22.83 19.82
C SER A 1164 27.37 -21.89 18.67
N ALA A 1165 27.98 -20.70 18.64
CA ALA A 1165 27.74 -19.65 17.64
C ALA A 1165 28.01 -20.06 16.17
N THR A 1166 28.61 -21.22 15.92
CA THR A 1166 28.91 -21.75 14.59
C THR A 1166 27.73 -22.41 13.88
N GLN A 1167 26.69 -22.84 14.61
CA GLN A 1167 25.46 -23.41 14.03
C GLN A 1167 24.25 -22.77 14.72
N ILE A 1168 23.92 -21.56 14.27
CA ILE A 1168 22.93 -20.68 14.92
C ILE A 1168 21.49 -21.15 14.67
N SER A 1169 21.23 -21.79 13.52
CA SER A 1169 19.92 -22.32 13.16
C SER A 1169 19.90 -23.84 13.22
N VAL A 1170 18.99 -24.38 14.04
CA VAL A 1170 18.71 -25.83 14.11
C VAL A 1170 17.85 -26.25 12.92
N MET A 1171 16.85 -25.42 12.59
CA MET A 1171 15.88 -25.69 11.54
C MET A 1171 15.29 -24.37 11.03
N THR A 1172 14.90 -24.34 9.75
CA THR A 1172 14.23 -23.18 9.13
C THR A 1172 12.86 -23.60 8.59
N LEU A 1173 11.80 -22.89 8.97
CA LEU A 1173 10.44 -23.14 8.50
C LEU A 1173 10.12 -22.18 7.34
N ARG A 1174 9.80 -22.72 6.16
CA ARG A 1174 9.52 -21.96 4.94
C ARG A 1174 8.11 -22.23 4.43
N GLY A 1175 7.45 -21.18 3.93
CA GLY A 1175 6.11 -21.27 3.35
C GLY A 1175 5.36 -19.93 3.35
N HIS A 1176 5.72 -18.99 4.22
CA HIS A 1176 5.11 -17.66 4.20
C HIS A 1176 5.55 -16.85 2.97
N LYS A 1177 4.66 -15.97 2.50
CA LYS A 1177 4.91 -15.08 1.36
C LYS A 1177 5.31 -13.67 1.78
N ASN A 1178 5.19 -13.33 3.07
CA ASN A 1178 5.55 -12.03 3.65
C ASN A 1178 6.16 -12.21 5.07
N GLY A 1179 6.60 -11.11 5.70
CA GLY A 1179 7.26 -11.13 7.01
C GLY A 1179 6.38 -11.72 8.13
N VAL A 1180 7.00 -12.48 9.04
CA VAL A 1180 6.32 -13.20 10.14
C VAL A 1180 6.35 -12.37 11.42
N VAL A 1181 5.20 -11.81 11.79
CA VAL A 1181 5.10 -10.78 12.83
C VAL A 1181 4.54 -11.27 14.16
N SER A 1182 3.98 -12.48 14.22
CA SER A 1182 3.55 -13.07 15.48
C SER A 1182 3.65 -14.59 15.43
N LEU A 1183 3.99 -15.18 16.56
CA LEU A 1183 4.24 -16.61 16.73
C LEU A 1183 3.63 -17.07 18.04
N ASP A 1184 3.05 -18.26 18.04
CA ASP A 1184 2.55 -18.89 19.27
C ASP A 1184 2.60 -20.42 19.22
N THR A 1185 2.78 -21.03 20.38
CA THR A 1185 2.88 -22.50 20.53
C THR A 1185 1.54 -23.13 20.84
N ASP A 1186 1.34 -24.35 20.36
CA ASP A 1186 0.17 -25.15 20.73
C ASP A 1186 0.31 -25.65 22.19
N PRO A 1187 -0.65 -25.34 23.08
CA PRO A 1187 -0.62 -25.84 24.46
C PRO A 1187 -0.86 -27.36 24.57
N SER A 1188 -1.36 -28.02 23.52
CA SER A 1188 -1.68 -29.45 23.52
C SER A 1188 -0.59 -30.34 22.93
N SER A 1189 0.26 -29.80 22.06
CA SER A 1189 1.32 -30.53 21.36
C SER A 1189 2.64 -29.78 21.46
N GLU A 1190 3.69 -30.50 21.85
CA GLU A 1190 5.04 -29.94 21.95
C GLU A 1190 5.73 -29.68 20.60
N HIS A 1191 5.10 -30.06 19.49
CA HIS A 1191 5.66 -29.94 18.14
C HIS A 1191 4.93 -28.93 17.26
N ASN A 1192 3.78 -28.41 17.71
CA ASN A 1192 2.96 -27.55 16.88
C ASN A 1192 3.23 -26.08 17.20
N LEU A 1193 3.35 -25.28 16.14
CA LEU A 1193 3.54 -23.84 16.21
C LEU A 1193 2.57 -23.17 15.22
N ALA A 1194 1.95 -22.06 15.61
CA ALA A 1194 1.22 -21.18 14.71
C ALA A 1194 2.03 -19.91 14.43
N SER A 1195 2.02 -19.45 13.19
CA SER A 1195 2.65 -18.20 12.78
C SER A 1195 1.70 -17.33 11.99
N ALA A 1196 1.68 -16.05 12.30
CA ALA A 1196 0.96 -15.03 11.55
C ALA A 1196 1.91 -14.20 10.71
N SER A 1197 1.51 -13.97 9.47
CA SER A 1197 2.27 -13.16 8.52
C SER A 1197 1.44 -12.04 7.92
N HIS A 1198 2.16 -11.02 7.47
CA HIS A 1198 1.62 -9.97 6.63
C HIS A 1198 1.13 -10.48 5.25
N ASP A 1199 1.29 -11.76 4.90
CA ASP A 1199 0.69 -12.33 3.69
C ASP A 1199 -0.82 -12.59 3.83
N GLY A 1200 -1.37 -12.36 5.02
CA GLY A 1200 -2.79 -12.58 5.33
C GLY A 1200 -3.13 -14.02 5.67
N THR A 1201 -2.13 -14.83 6.01
CA THR A 1201 -2.33 -16.23 6.43
C THR A 1201 -1.78 -16.48 7.82
N VAL A 1202 -2.39 -17.44 8.51
CA VAL A 1202 -1.81 -18.10 9.67
C VAL A 1202 -1.41 -19.51 9.26
N GLN A 1203 -0.14 -19.87 9.43
CA GLN A 1203 0.35 -21.21 9.10
C GLN A 1203 0.61 -22.02 10.36
N ILE A 1204 0.31 -23.32 10.29
CA ILE A 1204 0.57 -24.29 11.36
C ILE A 1204 1.73 -25.17 10.93
N TRP A 1205 2.73 -25.25 11.80
CA TRP A 1205 3.95 -26.01 11.61
C TRP A 1205 3.97 -27.18 12.55
N ASP A 1206 4.42 -28.32 12.07
CA ASP A 1206 4.83 -29.45 12.90
C ASP A 1206 6.34 -29.59 12.79
N LEU A 1207 7.03 -29.44 13.92
CA LEU A 1207 8.49 -29.50 14.01
C LEU A 1207 9.07 -30.88 13.65
N ARG A 1208 8.24 -31.91 13.50
CA ARG A 1208 8.65 -33.24 13.04
C ARG A 1208 8.77 -33.33 11.53
N ASN A 1209 8.10 -32.44 10.79
CA ASN A 1209 8.13 -32.42 9.33
C ASN A 1209 9.40 -31.72 8.84
N VAL A 1210 10.39 -32.51 8.48
CA VAL A 1210 11.71 -32.05 8.04
C VAL A 1210 12.03 -32.63 6.67
N SER A 1211 12.38 -31.77 5.73
CA SER A 1211 12.99 -32.13 4.46
C SER A 1211 14.47 -31.70 4.44
N THR A 1212 15.33 -32.54 3.85
CA THR A 1212 16.71 -32.17 3.53
C THR A 1212 16.70 -31.22 2.34
N GLY A 1213 17.06 -29.95 2.56
CA GLY A 1213 17.03 -28.92 1.52
C GLY A 1213 17.84 -29.31 0.27
N SER A 1214 17.32 -28.98 -0.92
CA SER A 1214 17.92 -29.30 -2.22
C SER A 1214 19.25 -28.58 -2.51
N GLN A 1215 19.70 -27.65 -1.65
CA GLN A 1215 20.92 -26.88 -1.86
C GLN A 1215 21.99 -27.20 -0.80
N ILE A 1216 23.23 -27.42 -1.26
CA ILE A 1216 24.39 -27.70 -0.42
C ILE A 1216 24.68 -26.46 0.45
N GLY A 1217 24.30 -26.52 1.74
CA GLY A 1217 24.61 -25.48 2.74
C GLY A 1217 23.40 -24.97 3.54
N GLU A 1218 22.17 -25.26 3.13
CA GLU A 1218 20.99 -24.96 3.94
C GLU A 1218 20.69 -26.17 4.86
N GLY A 1219 20.56 -25.94 6.17
CA GLY A 1219 20.27 -26.99 7.17
C GLY A 1219 18.88 -27.61 7.02
N MET A 1220 18.37 -28.25 8.09
CA MET A 1220 17.03 -28.86 8.12
C MET A 1220 15.92 -27.84 7.78
N GLN A 1221 15.03 -28.17 6.83
CA GLN A 1221 13.92 -27.30 6.42
C GLN A 1221 12.57 -27.92 6.80
N GLY A 1222 11.63 -27.10 7.27
CA GLY A 1222 10.26 -27.54 7.54
C GLY A 1222 9.25 -26.79 6.69
N GLU A 1223 8.21 -27.53 6.27
CA GLU A 1223 7.07 -26.99 5.53
C GLU A 1223 5.82 -26.90 6.40
N SER A 1224 4.91 -26.00 6.02
CA SER A 1224 3.62 -25.81 6.70
C SER A 1224 2.73 -27.03 6.51
N VAL A 1225 2.09 -27.46 7.60
CA VAL A 1225 1.13 -28.58 7.59
C VAL A 1225 -0.25 -28.11 7.17
N TYR A 1226 -0.64 -26.89 7.57
CA TYR A 1226 -1.94 -26.33 7.28
C TYR A 1226 -1.89 -24.81 7.24
N THR A 1227 -2.63 -24.22 6.29
CA THR A 1227 -2.72 -22.77 6.10
C THR A 1227 -4.14 -22.30 6.35
N ILE A 1228 -4.29 -21.38 7.30
CA ILE A 1228 -5.54 -20.71 7.62
C ILE A 1228 -5.58 -19.39 6.85
N TYR A 1229 -6.62 -19.24 6.03
CA TYR A 1229 -6.90 -18.03 5.26
C TYR A 1229 -7.89 -17.11 5.99
N ARG A 1230 -7.83 -15.81 5.67
CA ARG A 1230 -8.82 -14.83 6.14
C ARG A 1230 -10.17 -15.01 5.42
N GLN A 1231 -11.25 -15.02 6.19
CA GLN A 1231 -12.61 -15.23 5.67
C GLN A 1231 -13.17 -14.00 4.94
N GLY A 1232 -13.84 -14.22 3.80
CA GLY A 1232 -14.60 -13.19 3.07
C GLY A 1232 -13.78 -12.28 2.14
N ARG A 1233 -12.56 -12.69 1.73
CA ARG A 1233 -11.77 -12.00 0.70
C ARG A 1233 -11.18 -12.97 -0.30
N ASP A 1234 -11.18 -12.57 -1.57
CA ASP A 1234 -10.51 -13.31 -2.64
C ASP A 1234 -9.00 -13.39 -2.39
N THR A 1235 -8.47 -14.60 -2.56
CA THR A 1235 -7.04 -14.93 -2.44
C THR A 1235 -6.16 -14.26 -3.52
N ALA A 1236 -6.76 -13.48 -4.43
CA ALA A 1236 -6.13 -12.86 -5.58
C ALA A 1236 -5.44 -11.50 -5.30
N LYS A 1237 -5.61 -10.90 -4.12
CA LYS A 1237 -4.93 -9.62 -3.80
C LYS A 1237 -3.45 -9.86 -3.47
N SER A 1238 -2.57 -9.07 -4.10
CA SER A 1238 -1.12 -9.20 -3.98
C SER A 1238 -0.64 -9.05 -2.52
N HIS A 1239 0.12 -10.04 -2.05
CA HIS A 1239 0.93 -10.02 -0.82
C HIS A 1239 0.28 -9.49 0.47
N GLY A 1240 -1.04 -9.69 0.64
CA GLY A 1240 -1.77 -9.41 1.89
C GLY A 1240 -2.35 -8.00 2.02
N GLU A 1241 -2.46 -7.22 0.93
CA GLU A 1241 -3.06 -5.87 0.98
C GLU A 1241 -4.49 -5.89 1.56
N GLY A 1242 -4.68 -5.15 2.66
CA GLY A 1242 -5.92 -5.10 3.42
C GLY A 1242 -6.12 -6.26 4.39
N ALA A 1243 -5.39 -7.37 4.26
CA ALA A 1243 -5.64 -8.63 4.97
C ALA A 1243 -4.49 -9.09 5.89
N LYS A 1244 -3.49 -8.24 6.15
CA LYS A 1244 -2.34 -8.59 7.00
C LYS A 1244 -2.79 -9.07 8.37
N VAL A 1245 -2.18 -10.16 8.86
CA VAL A 1245 -2.38 -10.63 10.23
C VAL A 1245 -1.28 -10.05 11.10
N PHE A 1246 -1.66 -9.35 12.17
CA PHE A 1246 -0.71 -8.70 13.10
C PHE A 1246 -0.43 -9.54 14.33
N SER A 1247 -1.40 -10.34 14.78
CA SER A 1247 -1.26 -11.12 16.01
C SER A 1247 -2.02 -12.44 15.94
N VAL A 1248 -1.42 -13.49 16.52
CA VAL A 1248 -2.03 -14.80 16.69
C VAL A 1248 -1.83 -15.30 18.12
N ARG A 1249 -2.83 -16.01 18.64
CA ARG A 1249 -2.78 -16.75 19.91
C ARG A 1249 -3.43 -18.11 19.72
N TRP A 1250 -2.76 -19.17 20.16
CA TRP A 1250 -3.28 -20.53 20.17
C TRP A 1250 -3.66 -20.92 21.60
N ASP A 1251 -4.96 -21.01 21.86
CA ASP A 1251 -5.51 -21.48 23.13
C ASP A 1251 -6.13 -22.87 22.99
N ARG A 1252 -6.11 -23.65 24.08
CA ARG A 1252 -6.62 -25.03 24.10
C ARG A 1252 -8.14 -25.10 23.97
N ALA A 1253 -8.88 -24.19 24.60
CA ALA A 1253 -10.33 -24.22 24.66
C ALA A 1253 -10.96 -23.42 23.50
N VAL A 1254 -10.39 -22.26 23.19
CA VAL A 1254 -10.92 -21.37 22.14
C VAL A 1254 -10.42 -21.78 20.74
N GLY A 1255 -9.19 -22.30 20.64
CA GLY A 1255 -8.50 -22.55 19.38
C GLY A 1255 -7.55 -21.42 18.99
N ILE A 1256 -7.33 -21.25 17.70
CA ILE A 1256 -6.45 -20.24 17.13
C ILE A 1256 -7.24 -18.95 16.93
N VAL A 1257 -6.82 -17.89 17.62
CA VAL A 1257 -7.40 -16.55 17.53
C VAL A 1257 -6.41 -15.65 16.80
N SER A 1258 -6.86 -14.95 15.76
CA SER A 1258 -5.99 -14.10 14.93
C SER A 1258 -6.63 -12.74 14.61
N GLY A 1259 -5.87 -11.66 14.78
CA GLY A 1259 -6.29 -10.27 14.53
C GLY A 1259 -5.42 -9.57 13.48
N GLY A 1260 -6.00 -8.62 12.74
CA GLY A 1260 -5.28 -7.98 11.63
C GLY A 1260 -5.96 -6.75 11.00
N GLU A 1261 -5.49 -6.43 9.79
CA GLU A 1261 -5.87 -5.26 8.97
C GLU A 1261 -7.31 -5.33 8.43
N ASP A 1262 -7.87 -6.54 8.35
CA ASP A 1262 -9.27 -6.78 7.97
C ASP A 1262 -10.29 -6.39 9.05
N LYS A 1263 -9.83 -5.80 10.16
CA LYS A 1263 -10.66 -5.32 11.28
C LYS A 1263 -11.45 -6.45 11.94
N ARG A 1264 -10.94 -7.68 11.90
CA ARG A 1264 -11.61 -8.83 12.48
C ARG A 1264 -10.71 -9.63 13.39
N VAL A 1265 -11.29 -10.10 14.49
CA VAL A 1265 -10.74 -11.20 15.28
C VAL A 1265 -11.33 -12.49 14.74
N GLN A 1266 -10.53 -13.28 14.05
CA GLN A 1266 -10.94 -14.55 13.46
C GLN A 1266 -10.60 -15.71 14.42
N ILE A 1267 -11.58 -16.57 14.70
CA ILE A 1267 -11.41 -17.75 15.54
C ILE A 1267 -11.48 -19.00 14.66
N ASN A 1268 -10.45 -19.83 14.78
CA ASN A 1268 -10.30 -21.09 14.06
C ASN A 1268 -10.13 -22.23 15.06
N ARG A 1269 -11.01 -23.24 15.00
CA ARG A 1269 -10.93 -24.41 15.88
C ARG A 1269 -11.37 -25.68 15.15
N ALA A 1270 -10.88 -26.82 15.63
CA ALA A 1270 -11.35 -28.11 15.16
C ALA A 1270 -12.81 -28.36 15.63
N LEU A 1271 -13.73 -28.58 14.70
CA LEU A 1271 -15.11 -28.95 15.02
C LEU A 1271 -15.18 -30.46 15.30
N GLY A 1272 -15.59 -30.85 16.51
CA GLY A 1272 -15.77 -32.27 16.89
C GLY A 1272 -14.69 -32.86 17.80
N SER A 1273 -13.86 -32.05 18.45
CA SER A 1273 -12.91 -32.48 19.48
C SER A 1273 -13.52 -32.59 20.87
#